data_AF-A0A1F5TSM1-F1
#
_entry.id   AF-A0A1F5TSM1-F1
#
_cell.length_a   1.000
_cell.length_b   1.000
_cell.length_c   1.000
_cell.angle_alpha   90.00
_cell.angle_beta   90.00
_cell.angle_gamma   90.00
#
_symmetry.space_group_name_H-M   'P 1'
#
loop_
_entity.id
_entity.type
_entity.pdbx_description
1 polymer ?
#
loop_
_entity_poly.entity_id
_entity_poly.type
_entity_poly.pdbx_seq_one_letter_code
_entity_poly.pdbx_strand_id
1 'polypeptide(L)'
;MIIGDGSSFFVNSVTAPKIIFDSGYQKIKGSLYAGEVLFAGPGNKEIVGGTNIYGDLAIEESAIAYNKDANYFSLTVEGDIVNNGSIQNNTSYGLYVYSSGNIENNGIWNNYRTYLTGNNIRTINGNPLGGNIYANDNFEMLGNPVFGGIFYLGATITLNDINQSITILSGIEGSGEIAGQGTLIMGDGSKFDGAYITAPKVIFSAGDQTMVDYQLTASEIIFKGPGTKTMAHGMTLNGNVAIEEGVVIQNKQYVANTVKINGNVENRGTIQDEGSDCSPYTCYFSLEVSGDIVNNGVWKNNRTYLVSNNARSISGTDPLRGNIIVNDDFTILNSPVFNGYFSLNNKTVALPNEDQSITILGRIEWGGTIVGQGSLIMADGSFFDGRTHITAPKIIFDTGNQNIRYYMTADEVQFKGPGIKTILTSTEINGNVVVDEDVVIQNKQYVGCELTVNGDIENNGTIQDEGTPWSYFVFLIMNISGNITNNGIWNNYRTNAVWDSISNADYYEFNITDDQNNWPTASIVYDNRYSIKYYINTSSYWRVRPIINGLPGEWSEVRTINEISRIPVLIIPGIIASYLNDAHTNEEIWPNLINMAMPGDDSYLNQLILPDNGISNENNIVVIDIFREIDNYDFFQDLITELENEGYEENKDLFVFPYDWRLDISYIAGENNNDPNNLANNILKIKNQLGIDKVDVIAHSMGGLVAKKYIHLFGTSSIDKFIDIASPHYGSPKAFKILQYGDDLGMKMFIFGLDSNRTQIISQNFPSIYQLLPSRDYFDPENYYYHHYIYDTADSIPALDYDASIDFMKLSGRNWNLLDRAQTIHDEIDDLYVPNSYNIVGCGVPTLGMIRVEDRMSTDDKSYNIYQFNGDGTVPLRSAMGFNAEKQYYVSGIAHAYLPSTNGVRQLIMSILNNREDNFDFSGFNNLSATNNICDFSGTQVSFHSPIDLHIYDESYNHVGPDKNGDIEMNIPGVTYDIIGHDKFAFLPAGRNYIIIGSSTDQGIFDARIQKIDNGDYEDLVYFHDISLGSINTKVKYSVDSARNIQNIEILKDSDGDGAFEETIEPSSVLSMDEARDNELPVTNIEISAEQAADGAYYLPAVIGFIANDNLSGVLNIKYSINSTSTWKVYDENNQPIIEEQGDYTIYYYGIDKAGNREKVKSTEITLEEQDCLEGLLDLFNNLYEEGNIKEEKKKDLLIHKLELIKQHLEISTEKKDGEYQNIIMNTKDFLERIVDQWYNKNWLTKDIFDIIINRIQCINNYLN
;
A
#
# COMPACT_ATOMS: atom_id res chain seq x y z
N MET A 1 0.00 -4.53 -98.62
CA MET A 1 -1.20 -5.03 -99.32
C MET A 1 -2.41 -4.54 -98.55
N ILE A 2 -3.40 -3.91 -99.19
CA ILE A 2 -4.60 -3.39 -98.52
C ILE A 2 -5.81 -4.18 -99.02
N ILE A 3 -6.62 -4.70 -98.09
CA ILE A 3 -7.84 -5.45 -98.36
C ILE A 3 -9.03 -4.56 -98.01
N GLY A 4 -9.79 -4.14 -99.03
CA GLY A 4 -10.94 -3.25 -98.87
C GLY A 4 -12.17 -3.91 -98.24
N ASP A 5 -13.17 -3.10 -97.93
CA ASP A 5 -14.46 -3.52 -97.34
C ASP A 5 -15.19 -4.58 -98.20
N GLY A 6 -15.99 -5.43 -97.53
CA GLY A 6 -16.82 -6.48 -98.14
C GLY A 6 -16.03 -7.67 -98.69
N SER A 7 -14.71 -7.69 -98.52
CA SER A 7 -13.83 -8.68 -99.13
C SER A 7 -13.84 -10.02 -98.39
N SER A 8 -13.90 -11.11 -99.15
CA SER A 8 -13.51 -12.44 -98.67
C SER A 8 -12.08 -12.73 -99.10
N PHE A 9 -11.15 -12.67 -98.15
CA PHE A 9 -9.72 -12.88 -98.37
C PHE A 9 -9.35 -14.33 -98.06
N PHE A 10 -9.43 -15.19 -99.07
CA PHE A 10 -9.11 -16.61 -98.97
C PHE A 10 -7.87 -16.92 -99.80
N VAL A 11 -6.77 -17.23 -99.11
CA VAL A 11 -5.49 -17.58 -99.74
C VAL A 11 -4.97 -18.88 -99.14
N ASN A 12 -4.18 -19.64 -99.90
CA ASN A 12 -3.38 -20.71 -99.31
C ASN A 12 -2.21 -20.08 -98.53
N SER A 13 -1.46 -19.21 -99.21
CA SER A 13 -0.46 -18.34 -98.58
C SER A 13 -0.35 -17.01 -99.34
N VAL A 14 0.07 -15.96 -98.63
CA VAL A 14 0.43 -14.67 -99.21
C VAL A 14 1.62 -14.09 -98.45
N THR A 15 2.52 -13.44 -99.19
CA THR A 15 3.69 -12.77 -98.59
C THR A 15 3.66 -11.29 -98.95
N ALA A 16 3.78 -10.42 -97.95
CA ALA A 16 3.88 -8.98 -98.15
C ALA A 16 4.59 -8.34 -96.95
N PRO A 17 5.33 -7.22 -97.10
CA PRO A 17 5.95 -6.56 -95.95
C PRO A 17 4.94 -6.17 -94.86
N LYS A 18 3.75 -5.70 -95.27
CA LYS A 18 2.62 -5.35 -94.41
C LYS A 18 1.30 -5.68 -95.09
N ILE A 19 0.33 -6.22 -94.34
CA ILE A 19 -1.02 -6.51 -94.81
C ILE A 19 -2.00 -5.71 -93.95
N ILE A 20 -2.89 -4.94 -94.58
CA ILE A 20 -3.87 -4.10 -93.89
C ILE A 20 -5.27 -4.55 -94.31
N PHE A 21 -6.08 -4.95 -93.36
CA PHE A 21 -7.53 -5.13 -93.54
C PHE A 21 -8.21 -3.85 -93.11
N ASP A 22 -8.70 -3.08 -94.09
CA ASP A 22 -9.28 -1.74 -93.90
C ASP A 22 -10.63 -1.79 -93.13
N SER A 23 -11.26 -0.65 -92.91
CA SER A 23 -12.60 -0.53 -92.32
C SER A 23 -13.64 -1.38 -93.06
N GLY A 24 -14.56 -1.99 -92.31
CA GLY A 24 -15.65 -2.82 -92.85
C GLY A 24 -15.61 -4.32 -92.50
N TYR A 25 -16.51 -5.09 -93.12
CA TYR A 25 -16.66 -6.54 -92.86
C TYR A 25 -15.80 -7.37 -93.81
N GLN A 26 -14.84 -8.12 -93.27
CA GLN A 26 -13.97 -9.00 -94.05
C GLN A 26 -13.96 -10.42 -93.50
N LYS A 27 -13.90 -11.39 -94.42
CA LYS A 27 -13.70 -12.81 -94.10
C LYS A 27 -12.26 -13.20 -94.36
N ILE A 28 -11.59 -13.83 -93.40
CA ILE A 28 -10.16 -14.11 -93.45
C ILE A 28 -9.91 -15.63 -93.32
N LYS A 29 -9.10 -16.17 -94.24
CA LYS A 29 -8.58 -17.54 -94.20
C LYS A 29 -7.25 -17.66 -94.96
N GLY A 30 -6.27 -18.34 -94.38
CA GLY A 30 -4.99 -18.65 -95.04
C GLY A 30 -3.77 -18.34 -94.19
N SER A 31 -2.57 -18.59 -94.76
CA SER A 31 -1.30 -18.22 -94.14
C SER A 31 -0.79 -16.87 -94.64
N LEU A 32 -0.57 -15.93 -93.72
CA LEU A 32 -0.13 -14.57 -93.97
C LEU A 32 1.33 -14.42 -93.51
N TYR A 33 2.26 -14.28 -94.45
CA TYR A 33 3.67 -14.00 -94.15
C TYR A 33 3.93 -12.51 -94.31
N ALA A 34 3.86 -11.76 -93.22
CA ALA A 34 4.04 -10.32 -93.23
C ALA A 34 4.70 -9.84 -91.95
N GLY A 35 5.58 -8.84 -92.06
CA GLY A 35 6.18 -8.22 -90.87
C GLY A 35 5.12 -7.67 -89.92
N GLU A 36 4.01 -7.17 -90.47
CA GLU A 36 2.85 -6.72 -89.70
C GLU A 36 1.54 -7.00 -90.47
N VAL A 37 0.54 -7.52 -89.75
CA VAL A 37 -0.86 -7.61 -90.17
C VAL A 37 -1.66 -6.64 -89.32
N LEU A 38 -2.33 -5.67 -89.94
CA LEU A 38 -3.13 -4.65 -89.28
C LEU A 38 -4.61 -4.89 -89.56
N PHE A 39 -5.42 -5.04 -88.51
CA PHE A 39 -6.87 -4.93 -88.55
C PHE A 39 -7.27 -3.50 -88.23
N ALA A 40 -7.51 -2.71 -89.28
CA ALA A 40 -7.76 -1.28 -89.20
C ALA A 40 -9.26 -0.93 -89.23
N GLY A 41 -9.58 0.23 -88.65
CA GLY A 41 -10.87 0.91 -88.72
C GLY A 41 -12.06 0.16 -88.10
N PRO A 42 -13.24 0.79 -88.05
CA PRO A 42 -14.46 0.13 -87.58
C PRO A 42 -14.83 -1.02 -88.51
N GLY A 43 -15.06 -2.20 -87.96
CA GLY A 43 -15.52 -3.34 -88.74
C GLY A 43 -15.14 -4.72 -88.23
N ASN A 44 -15.80 -5.71 -88.81
CA ASN A 44 -15.80 -7.09 -88.37
C ASN A 44 -14.80 -7.94 -89.19
N LYS A 45 -13.77 -8.46 -88.54
CA LYS A 45 -12.75 -9.36 -89.10
C LYS A 45 -13.12 -10.81 -88.76
N GLU A 46 -13.96 -11.41 -89.60
CA GLU A 46 -14.48 -12.76 -89.39
C GLU A 46 -13.46 -13.82 -89.85
N ILE A 47 -12.96 -14.60 -88.91
CA ILE A 47 -12.09 -15.76 -89.15
C ILE A 47 -12.96 -16.93 -89.60
N VAL A 48 -12.85 -17.33 -90.87
CA VAL A 48 -13.71 -18.37 -91.50
C VAL A 48 -12.95 -19.68 -91.82
N GLY A 49 -11.74 -19.83 -91.28
CA GLY A 49 -10.86 -20.99 -91.44
C GLY A 49 -9.58 -20.83 -90.61
N GLY A 50 -8.65 -21.79 -90.69
CA GLY A 50 -7.33 -21.62 -90.06
C GLY A 50 -6.60 -20.43 -90.67
N THR A 51 -6.36 -19.41 -89.85
CA THR A 51 -5.64 -18.20 -90.22
C THR A 51 -4.34 -18.15 -89.44
N ASN A 52 -3.21 -18.27 -90.15
CA ASN A 52 -1.89 -18.24 -89.54
C ASN A 52 -1.19 -16.96 -89.95
N ILE A 53 -0.72 -16.17 -88.99
CA ILE A 53 0.05 -14.97 -89.20
C ILE A 53 1.49 -15.28 -88.77
N TYR A 54 2.41 -15.17 -89.71
CA TYR A 54 3.85 -15.29 -89.47
C TYR A 54 4.44 -13.87 -89.48
N GLY A 55 4.47 -13.26 -88.29
CA GLY A 55 4.80 -11.86 -88.01
C GLY A 55 3.76 -11.17 -87.10
N ASP A 56 3.85 -9.86 -86.92
CA ASP A 56 3.10 -9.16 -85.86
C ASP A 56 1.63 -8.94 -86.25
N LEU A 57 0.72 -8.95 -85.27
CA LEU A 57 -0.70 -8.62 -85.43
C LEU A 57 -1.06 -7.38 -84.61
N ALA A 58 -1.51 -6.33 -85.28
CA ALA A 58 -2.06 -5.14 -84.65
C ALA A 58 -3.57 -5.03 -84.91
N ILE A 59 -4.36 -4.74 -83.87
CA ILE A 59 -5.81 -4.53 -83.95
C ILE A 59 -6.13 -3.13 -83.41
N GLU A 60 -6.76 -2.29 -84.23
CA GLU A 60 -7.15 -0.92 -83.82
C GLU A 60 -8.44 -0.92 -82.96
N GLU A 61 -8.65 0.16 -82.21
CA GLU A 61 -9.69 0.33 -81.17
C GLU A 61 -11.12 -0.05 -81.60
N SER A 62 -11.47 0.15 -82.88
CA SER A 62 -12.82 -0.15 -83.42
C SER A 62 -12.91 -1.45 -84.21
N ALA A 63 -11.83 -2.22 -84.31
CA ALA A 63 -11.80 -3.49 -85.05
C ALA A 63 -12.18 -4.66 -84.16
N ILE A 64 -13.00 -5.58 -84.69
CA ILE A 64 -13.47 -6.77 -83.97
C ILE A 64 -13.03 -8.03 -84.73
N ALA A 65 -12.14 -8.82 -84.13
CA ALA A 65 -11.76 -10.15 -84.62
C ALA A 65 -12.58 -11.25 -83.93
N TYR A 66 -13.29 -12.06 -84.73
CA TYR A 66 -14.13 -13.14 -84.21
C TYR A 66 -14.22 -14.32 -85.18
N ASN A 67 -14.66 -15.48 -84.68
CA ASN A 67 -14.87 -16.67 -85.49
C ASN A 67 -16.22 -16.66 -86.22
N LYS A 68 -16.26 -17.24 -87.43
CA LYS A 68 -17.53 -17.46 -88.14
C LYS A 68 -18.54 -18.21 -87.27
N ASP A 69 -19.79 -17.78 -87.38
CA ASP A 69 -20.92 -18.36 -86.66
C ASP A 69 -20.96 -19.91 -86.75
N ALA A 70 -21.33 -20.52 -85.63
CA ALA A 70 -21.47 -21.97 -85.44
C ALA A 70 -20.23 -22.85 -85.73
N ASN A 71 -19.00 -22.32 -85.74
CA ASN A 71 -17.78 -23.11 -85.99
C ASN A 71 -16.60 -22.73 -85.08
N TYR A 72 -15.75 -23.72 -84.76
CA TYR A 72 -14.47 -23.46 -84.12
C TYR A 72 -13.39 -23.13 -85.16
N PHE A 73 -12.75 -21.98 -85.02
CA PHE A 73 -11.64 -21.58 -85.90
C PHE A 73 -10.45 -21.05 -85.12
N SER A 74 -9.26 -21.20 -85.71
CA SER A 74 -8.00 -20.80 -85.11
C SER A 74 -7.43 -19.55 -85.78
N LEU A 75 -6.99 -18.61 -84.95
CA LEU A 75 -6.09 -17.52 -85.30
C LEU A 75 -4.74 -17.82 -84.64
N THR A 76 -3.77 -18.22 -85.44
CA THR A 76 -2.39 -18.48 -84.99
C THR A 76 -1.55 -17.26 -85.33
N VAL A 77 -0.81 -16.73 -84.36
CA VAL A 77 0.12 -15.62 -84.55
C VAL A 77 1.50 -16.03 -84.03
N GLU A 78 2.41 -16.22 -84.98
CA GLU A 78 3.85 -16.42 -84.74
C GLU A 78 4.57 -15.07 -84.84
N GLY A 79 4.31 -14.20 -83.87
CA GLY A 79 4.79 -12.81 -83.77
C GLY A 79 4.12 -12.09 -82.59
N ASP A 80 4.38 -10.79 -82.43
CA ASP A 80 3.81 -10.00 -81.33
C ASP A 80 2.35 -9.60 -81.64
N ILE A 81 1.49 -9.55 -80.62
CA ILE A 81 0.09 -9.15 -80.73
C ILE A 81 -0.13 -7.84 -79.97
N VAL A 82 -0.55 -6.79 -80.66
CA VAL A 82 -1.02 -5.54 -80.06
C VAL A 82 -2.52 -5.41 -80.31
N ASN A 83 -3.34 -5.63 -79.28
CA ASN A 83 -4.79 -5.55 -79.37
C ASN A 83 -5.31 -4.27 -78.70
N ASN A 84 -5.68 -3.26 -79.49
CA ASN A 84 -6.44 -2.10 -78.98
C ASN A 84 -7.95 -2.26 -79.18
N GLY A 85 -8.40 -3.20 -80.04
CA GLY A 85 -9.80 -3.44 -80.38
C GLY A 85 -10.44 -4.58 -79.58
N SER A 86 -11.10 -5.52 -80.27
CA SER A 86 -11.71 -6.70 -79.64
C SER A 86 -11.31 -8.00 -80.33
N ILE A 87 -10.84 -8.97 -79.55
CA ILE A 87 -10.71 -10.37 -79.93
C ILE A 87 -11.76 -11.14 -79.13
N GLN A 88 -12.79 -11.66 -79.80
CA GLN A 88 -13.92 -12.26 -79.09
C GLN A 88 -14.59 -13.40 -79.85
N ASN A 89 -15.37 -14.20 -79.12
CA ASN A 89 -16.27 -15.18 -79.72
C ASN A 89 -17.51 -14.50 -80.31
N ASN A 90 -18.08 -15.08 -81.37
CA ASN A 90 -19.32 -14.57 -81.98
C ASN A 90 -20.58 -15.12 -81.29
N THR A 91 -20.70 -16.46 -81.13
CA THR A 91 -21.90 -17.14 -80.57
C THR A 91 -21.56 -18.52 -79.92
N SER A 92 -22.13 -19.64 -80.41
CA SER A 92 -22.15 -20.99 -79.78
C SER A 92 -20.85 -21.80 -79.91
N TYR A 93 -19.96 -21.39 -80.81
CA TYR A 93 -18.65 -22.02 -81.05
C TYR A 93 -17.57 -20.96 -80.94
N GLY A 94 -16.34 -21.39 -80.63
CA GLY A 94 -15.29 -20.51 -80.11
C GLY A 94 -14.15 -20.17 -81.08
N LEU A 95 -13.53 -19.01 -80.86
CA LEU A 95 -12.26 -18.62 -81.45
C LEU A 95 -11.10 -19.21 -80.61
N TYR A 96 -10.23 -19.98 -81.23
CA TYR A 96 -8.95 -20.41 -80.67
C TYR A 96 -7.87 -19.41 -81.10
N VAL A 97 -7.11 -18.87 -80.14
CA VAL A 97 -5.98 -18.00 -80.43
C VAL A 97 -4.71 -18.73 -80.01
N TYR A 98 -3.77 -18.91 -80.93
CA TYR A 98 -2.44 -19.45 -80.64
C TYR A 98 -1.45 -18.31 -80.76
N SER A 99 -0.65 -18.06 -79.72
CA SER A 99 0.32 -16.96 -79.69
C SER A 99 1.67 -17.45 -79.21
N SER A 100 2.73 -17.09 -79.93
CA SER A 100 4.12 -17.41 -79.57
C SER A 100 5.02 -16.21 -79.26
N GLY A 101 4.54 -14.98 -79.47
CA GLY A 101 5.27 -13.73 -79.20
C GLY A 101 4.76 -12.98 -77.96
N ASN A 102 5.14 -11.70 -77.84
CA ASN A 102 4.64 -10.79 -76.81
C ASN A 102 3.17 -10.43 -77.05
N ILE A 103 2.43 -10.13 -75.99
CA ILE A 103 1.04 -9.68 -76.06
C ILE A 103 0.91 -8.36 -75.31
N GLU A 104 0.42 -7.32 -76.00
CA GLU A 104 -0.04 -6.08 -75.40
C GLU A 104 -1.54 -5.91 -75.68
N ASN A 105 -2.35 -6.11 -74.64
CA ASN A 105 -3.81 -6.12 -74.75
C ASN A 105 -4.41 -4.85 -74.13
N ASN A 106 -4.62 -3.80 -74.92
CA ASN A 106 -5.28 -2.58 -74.48
C ASN A 106 -6.81 -2.60 -74.69
N GLY A 107 -7.33 -3.62 -75.38
CA GLY A 107 -8.74 -3.78 -75.74
C GLY A 107 -9.45 -4.92 -75.00
N ILE A 108 -10.49 -5.49 -75.63
CA ILE A 108 -11.23 -6.65 -75.12
C ILE A 108 -10.59 -7.94 -75.65
N TRP A 109 -10.36 -8.89 -74.76
CA TRP A 109 -9.90 -10.24 -75.10
C TRP A 109 -10.83 -11.27 -74.45
N ASN A 110 -11.75 -11.85 -75.23
CA ASN A 110 -12.76 -12.79 -74.74
C ASN A 110 -13.07 -13.87 -75.80
N ASN A 111 -12.02 -14.53 -76.26
CA ASN A 111 -12.11 -15.71 -77.12
C ASN A 111 -12.41 -16.97 -76.30
N TYR A 112 -12.50 -18.13 -76.96
CA TYR A 112 -12.86 -19.37 -76.27
C TYR A 112 -11.65 -20.00 -75.59
N ARG A 113 -10.53 -20.16 -76.32
CA ARG A 113 -9.25 -20.54 -75.71
C ARG A 113 -8.06 -19.83 -76.31
N THR A 114 -7.15 -19.41 -75.45
CA THR A 114 -5.85 -18.86 -75.83
C THR A 114 -4.78 -19.86 -75.47
N TYR A 115 -4.06 -20.37 -76.47
CA TYR A 115 -2.91 -21.24 -76.29
C TYR A 115 -1.64 -20.40 -76.34
N LEU A 116 -0.92 -20.35 -75.22
CA LEU A 116 0.41 -19.78 -75.13
C LEU A 116 1.40 -20.86 -75.59
N THR A 117 1.91 -20.72 -76.81
CA THR A 117 2.72 -21.75 -77.49
C THR A 117 4.16 -21.30 -77.71
N GLY A 118 5.09 -22.24 -77.85
CA GLY A 118 6.51 -22.00 -78.04
C GLY A 118 7.27 -21.73 -76.74
N ASN A 119 8.61 -21.73 -76.80
CA ASN A 119 9.49 -21.68 -75.62
C ASN A 119 10.23 -20.35 -75.43
N ASN A 120 9.87 -19.31 -76.20
CA ASN A 120 10.55 -18.02 -76.16
C ASN A 120 10.15 -17.22 -74.91
N ILE A 121 11.09 -16.40 -74.42
CA ILE A 121 10.83 -15.35 -73.42
C ILE A 121 9.79 -14.40 -73.99
N ARG A 122 8.76 -14.07 -73.21
CA ARG A 122 7.72 -13.11 -73.65
C ARG A 122 7.16 -12.25 -72.51
N THR A 123 6.58 -11.13 -72.89
CA THR A 123 5.79 -10.25 -72.03
C THR A 123 4.31 -10.35 -72.37
N ILE A 124 3.45 -10.30 -71.36
CA ILE A 124 1.99 -10.17 -71.51
C ILE A 124 1.53 -9.01 -70.63
N ASN A 125 1.11 -7.92 -71.26
CA ASN A 125 0.76 -6.66 -70.59
C ASN A 125 -0.63 -6.16 -71.01
N GLY A 126 -1.21 -5.27 -70.20
CA GLY A 126 -2.50 -4.63 -70.47
C GLY A 126 -3.67 -5.29 -69.73
N ASN A 127 -4.87 -5.16 -70.30
CA ASN A 127 -6.12 -5.74 -69.80
C ASN A 127 -6.04 -7.28 -69.73
N PRO A 128 -6.81 -7.91 -68.82
CA PRO A 128 -6.78 -9.36 -68.66
C PRO A 128 -7.09 -10.13 -69.95
N LEU A 129 -6.37 -11.23 -70.19
CA LEU A 129 -6.70 -12.16 -71.27
C LEU A 129 -7.88 -13.03 -70.80
N GLY A 130 -9.07 -12.80 -71.35
CA GLY A 130 -10.27 -13.62 -71.10
C GLY A 130 -10.29 -14.91 -71.93
N GLY A 131 -11.33 -15.73 -71.73
CA GLY A 131 -11.37 -17.10 -72.24
C GLY A 131 -10.44 -18.05 -71.49
N ASN A 132 -10.51 -19.35 -71.79
CA ASN A 132 -9.66 -20.33 -71.11
C ASN A 132 -8.22 -20.27 -71.66
N ILE A 133 -7.24 -20.07 -70.79
CA ILE A 133 -5.84 -19.92 -71.18
C ILE A 133 -5.13 -21.26 -71.00
N TYR A 134 -4.35 -21.70 -71.98
CA TYR A 134 -3.61 -22.96 -71.94
C TYR A 134 -2.12 -22.67 -72.10
N ALA A 135 -1.34 -23.01 -71.08
CA ALA A 135 0.12 -22.98 -71.12
C ALA A 135 0.64 -24.43 -71.15
N ASN A 136 0.93 -24.91 -72.36
CA ASN A 136 1.35 -26.29 -72.61
C ASN A 136 2.86 -26.43 -72.89
N ASP A 137 3.53 -25.33 -73.20
CA ASP A 137 4.96 -25.28 -73.49
C ASP A 137 5.71 -24.58 -72.35
N ASN A 138 6.98 -24.91 -72.16
CA ASN A 138 7.82 -24.29 -71.13
C ASN A 138 8.38 -22.96 -71.63
N PHE A 139 8.16 -21.87 -70.88
CA PHE A 139 8.69 -20.56 -71.26
C PHE A 139 8.98 -19.66 -70.06
N GLU A 140 9.81 -18.65 -70.28
CA GLU A 140 10.07 -17.57 -69.33
C GLU A 140 9.10 -16.41 -69.57
N MET A 141 8.53 -15.88 -68.49
CA MET A 141 7.60 -14.75 -68.53
C MET A 141 8.25 -13.51 -67.91
N LEU A 142 8.11 -12.38 -68.59
CA LEU A 142 8.45 -11.06 -68.06
C LEU A 142 7.16 -10.27 -67.78
N GLY A 143 7.15 -9.49 -66.69
CA GLY A 143 6.01 -8.67 -66.29
C GLY A 143 5.04 -9.37 -65.33
N ASN A 144 3.83 -8.81 -65.21
CA ASN A 144 2.81 -9.22 -64.23
C ASN A 144 1.46 -9.51 -64.91
N PRO A 145 1.34 -10.59 -65.68
CA PRO A 145 0.12 -10.87 -66.43
C PRO A 145 -1.08 -11.16 -65.54
N VAL A 146 -2.25 -10.73 -66.01
CA VAL A 146 -3.55 -11.05 -65.42
C VAL A 146 -4.34 -11.91 -66.40
N PHE A 147 -4.76 -13.10 -65.97
CA PHE A 147 -5.58 -14.02 -66.74
C PHE A 147 -7.02 -13.99 -66.23
N GLY A 148 -7.94 -13.62 -67.11
CA GLY A 148 -9.35 -13.44 -66.79
C GLY A 148 -10.13 -14.74 -66.71
N GLY A 149 -9.85 -15.73 -67.58
CA GLY A 149 -10.53 -17.03 -67.59
C GLY A 149 -9.74 -18.16 -66.92
N ILE A 150 -10.24 -19.39 -67.03
CA ILE A 150 -9.60 -20.56 -66.39
C ILE A 150 -8.23 -20.80 -67.03
N PHE A 151 -7.19 -20.84 -66.20
CA PHE A 151 -5.82 -21.08 -66.61
C PHE A 151 -5.46 -22.56 -66.47
N TYR A 152 -5.24 -23.23 -67.58
CA TYR A 152 -4.76 -24.60 -67.65
C TYR A 152 -3.23 -24.59 -67.65
N LEU A 153 -2.64 -24.93 -66.51
CA LEU A 153 -1.20 -25.08 -66.37
C LEU A 153 -0.83 -26.55 -66.68
N GLY A 154 -0.07 -26.76 -67.75
CA GLY A 154 0.44 -28.07 -68.18
C GLY A 154 1.96 -28.12 -68.34
N ALA A 155 2.65 -27.04 -67.97
CA ALA A 155 4.06 -26.80 -68.27
C ALA A 155 4.75 -26.03 -67.12
N THR A 156 6.05 -25.76 -67.28
CA THR A 156 6.83 -24.90 -66.39
C THR A 156 6.88 -23.46 -66.93
N ILE A 157 6.42 -22.49 -66.14
CA ILE A 157 6.56 -21.05 -66.43
C ILE A 157 7.57 -20.46 -65.46
N THR A 158 8.68 -19.93 -65.97
CA THR A 158 9.75 -19.37 -65.13
C THR A 158 9.56 -17.87 -64.92
N LEU A 159 9.54 -17.43 -63.66
CA LEU A 159 9.57 -16.03 -63.22
C LEU A 159 10.92 -15.75 -62.54
N ASN A 160 11.77 -14.96 -63.20
CA ASN A 160 13.15 -14.74 -62.76
C ASN A 160 13.34 -13.58 -61.76
N ASP A 161 12.30 -12.78 -61.49
CA ASP A 161 12.33 -11.66 -60.55
C ASP A 161 11.29 -11.85 -59.43
N ILE A 162 11.67 -11.58 -58.18
CA ILE A 162 10.80 -11.70 -56.99
C ILE A 162 9.55 -10.81 -57.06
N ASN A 163 9.60 -9.72 -57.83
CA ASN A 163 8.48 -8.79 -58.02
C ASN A 163 7.54 -9.21 -59.15
N GLN A 164 7.85 -10.29 -59.87
CA GLN A 164 6.97 -10.85 -60.90
C GLN A 164 5.87 -11.69 -60.27
N SER A 165 4.70 -11.64 -60.90
CA SER A 165 3.52 -12.37 -60.46
C SER A 165 2.64 -12.78 -61.62
N ILE A 166 1.94 -13.90 -61.46
CA ILE A 166 0.87 -14.32 -62.37
C ILE A 166 -0.44 -14.23 -61.59
N THR A 167 -1.35 -13.37 -62.03
CA THR A 167 -2.67 -13.23 -61.39
C THR A 167 -3.73 -13.97 -62.19
N ILE A 168 -4.50 -14.83 -61.51
CA ILE A 168 -5.57 -15.64 -62.11
C ILE A 168 -6.90 -15.27 -61.46
N LEU A 169 -7.83 -14.70 -62.24
CA LEU A 169 -9.11 -14.20 -61.72
C LEU A 169 -10.21 -15.27 -61.65
N SER A 170 -10.34 -16.15 -62.65
CA SER A 170 -11.40 -17.18 -62.66
C SER A 170 -11.00 -18.49 -61.95
N GLY A 171 -9.79 -18.99 -62.18
CA GLY A 171 -9.33 -20.23 -61.58
C GLY A 171 -8.20 -20.91 -62.33
N ILE A 172 -7.56 -21.88 -61.69
CA ILE A 172 -6.47 -22.68 -62.24
C ILE A 172 -6.86 -24.15 -62.27
N GLU A 173 -6.58 -24.82 -63.38
CA GLU A 173 -6.81 -26.26 -63.57
C GLU A 173 -5.54 -26.95 -64.12
N GLY A 174 -5.35 -28.24 -63.81
CA GLY A 174 -4.25 -29.05 -64.36
C GLY A 174 -3.04 -29.25 -63.45
N SER A 175 -1.88 -29.57 -64.00
CA SER A 175 -0.65 -29.82 -63.23
C SER A 175 0.53 -29.14 -63.90
N GLY A 176 1.36 -28.47 -63.12
CA GLY A 176 2.56 -27.81 -63.63
C GLY A 176 3.25 -26.95 -62.58
N GLU A 177 4.20 -26.16 -63.03
CA GLU A 177 5.14 -25.45 -62.17
C GLU A 177 5.24 -23.99 -62.57
N ILE A 178 5.11 -23.10 -61.59
CA ILE A 178 5.65 -21.74 -61.69
C ILE A 178 7.03 -21.79 -61.05
N ALA A 179 8.10 -21.69 -61.83
CA ALA A 179 9.48 -21.82 -61.35
C ALA A 179 10.12 -20.45 -61.08
N GLY A 180 11.25 -20.44 -60.36
CA GLY A 180 12.05 -19.22 -60.13
C GLY A 180 11.76 -18.55 -58.80
N GLN A 181 11.47 -17.24 -58.82
CA GLN A 181 11.32 -16.40 -57.62
C GLN A 181 9.96 -15.68 -57.52
N GLY A 182 9.14 -15.69 -58.57
CA GLY A 182 7.89 -14.94 -58.60
C GLY A 182 6.74 -15.55 -57.79
N THR A 183 5.58 -14.87 -57.82
CA THR A 183 4.39 -15.23 -57.02
C THR A 183 3.19 -15.62 -57.88
N LEU A 184 2.50 -16.72 -57.55
CA LEU A 184 1.18 -17.04 -58.10
C LEU A 184 0.09 -16.38 -57.26
N ILE A 185 -0.78 -15.59 -57.88
CA ILE A 185 -1.86 -14.86 -57.20
C ILE A 185 -3.23 -15.37 -57.69
N MET A 186 -4.06 -15.83 -56.78
CA MET A 186 -5.44 -16.23 -57.03
C MET A 186 -6.39 -15.09 -56.63
N GLY A 187 -7.26 -14.65 -57.55
CA GLY A 187 -8.21 -13.54 -57.37
C GLY A 187 -9.51 -13.93 -56.63
N ASP A 188 -10.38 -12.95 -56.41
CA ASP A 188 -11.73 -13.15 -55.85
C ASP A 188 -12.62 -13.99 -56.79
N GLY A 189 -13.45 -14.86 -56.21
CA GLY A 189 -14.31 -15.82 -56.91
C GLY A 189 -13.55 -16.99 -57.55
N SER A 190 -12.22 -17.04 -57.42
CA SER A 190 -11.42 -18.00 -58.17
C SER A 190 -11.53 -19.43 -57.63
N LYS A 191 -11.45 -20.39 -58.55
CA LYS A 191 -11.41 -21.82 -58.23
C LYS A 191 -9.98 -22.36 -58.39
N PHE A 192 -9.44 -23.01 -57.35
CA PHE A 192 -8.17 -23.73 -57.41
C PHE A 192 -8.44 -25.24 -57.55
N ASP A 193 -8.17 -25.81 -58.73
CA ASP A 193 -8.52 -27.18 -59.11
C ASP A 193 -7.40 -27.84 -59.96
N GLY A 194 -6.17 -27.85 -59.45
CA GLY A 194 -4.99 -28.34 -60.16
C GLY A 194 -4.24 -29.51 -59.50
N ALA A 195 -4.42 -30.74 -59.99
CA ALA A 195 -3.93 -31.97 -59.35
C ALA A 195 -2.51 -31.95 -58.71
N TYR A 196 -1.54 -31.25 -59.30
CA TYR A 196 -0.20 -31.02 -58.73
C TYR A 196 0.34 -29.65 -59.19
N ILE A 197 0.22 -28.62 -58.36
CA ILE A 197 0.78 -27.29 -58.63
C ILE A 197 1.99 -27.04 -57.73
N THR A 198 3.10 -26.60 -58.33
CA THR A 198 4.30 -26.14 -57.61
C THR A 198 4.57 -24.67 -57.91
N ALA A 199 4.85 -23.86 -56.89
CA ALA A 199 5.25 -22.47 -57.05
C ALA A 199 6.16 -22.03 -55.88
N PRO A 200 7.09 -21.06 -56.04
CA PRO A 200 7.86 -20.52 -54.93
C PRO A 200 6.95 -19.96 -53.82
N LYS A 201 5.95 -19.18 -54.23
CA LYS A 201 5.01 -18.49 -53.35
C LYS A 201 3.63 -18.44 -53.97
N VAL A 202 2.59 -18.71 -53.17
CA VAL A 202 1.19 -18.60 -53.57
C VAL A 202 0.44 -17.64 -52.65
N ILE A 203 -0.31 -16.71 -53.24
CA ILE A 203 -1.19 -15.78 -52.54
C ILE A 203 -2.63 -15.99 -53.00
N PHE A 204 -3.51 -16.31 -52.06
CA PHE A 204 -4.96 -16.21 -52.26
C PHE A 204 -5.42 -14.83 -51.79
N SER A 205 -5.90 -14.01 -52.73
CA SER A 205 -6.27 -12.60 -52.47
C SER A 205 -7.56 -12.49 -51.65
N ALA A 206 -7.90 -11.26 -51.24
CA ALA A 206 -9.19 -10.95 -50.62
C ALA A 206 -10.36 -11.43 -51.50
N GLY A 207 -11.48 -11.80 -50.87
CA GLY A 207 -12.64 -12.39 -51.53
C GLY A 207 -12.80 -13.90 -51.30
N ASP A 208 -13.82 -14.48 -51.91
CA ASP A 208 -14.17 -15.89 -51.74
C ASP A 208 -13.43 -16.75 -52.77
N GLN A 209 -12.81 -17.85 -52.34
CA GLN A 209 -12.22 -18.83 -53.24
C GLN A 209 -12.64 -20.25 -52.89
N THR A 210 -12.68 -21.11 -53.90
CA THR A 210 -12.98 -22.54 -53.72
C THR A 210 -11.76 -23.37 -54.11
N MET A 211 -11.27 -24.19 -53.18
CA MET A 211 -10.18 -25.14 -53.41
C MET A 211 -10.77 -26.55 -53.52
N VAL A 212 -10.50 -27.24 -54.63
CA VAL A 212 -11.14 -28.53 -54.97
C VAL A 212 -10.12 -29.68 -55.02
N ASP A 213 -8.87 -29.40 -54.67
CA ASP A 213 -7.69 -30.06 -55.22
C ASP A 213 -6.93 -30.96 -54.23
N TYR A 214 -5.98 -31.76 -54.76
CA TYR A 214 -5.21 -32.76 -54.03
C TYR A 214 -3.90 -32.24 -53.43
N GLN A 215 -3.10 -31.45 -54.17
CA GLN A 215 -1.77 -31.05 -53.68
C GLN A 215 -1.25 -29.71 -54.24
N LEU A 216 -0.92 -28.78 -53.34
CA LEU A 216 -0.19 -27.54 -53.61
C LEU A 216 1.17 -27.57 -52.91
N THR A 217 2.25 -27.26 -53.63
CA THR A 217 3.61 -27.17 -53.08
C THR A 217 4.17 -25.77 -53.26
N ALA A 218 4.46 -25.08 -52.16
CA ALA A 218 5.12 -23.78 -52.17
C ALA A 218 5.88 -23.51 -50.88
N SER A 219 6.92 -22.67 -50.92
CA SER A 219 7.63 -22.31 -49.68
C SER A 219 6.73 -21.50 -48.73
N GLU A 220 5.90 -20.63 -49.30
CA GLU A 220 4.91 -19.81 -48.60
C GLU A 220 3.55 -19.88 -49.29
N ILE A 221 2.51 -20.17 -48.53
CA ILE A 221 1.11 -20.17 -48.94
C ILE A 221 0.37 -19.17 -48.05
N ILE A 222 -0.07 -18.05 -48.63
CA ILE A 222 -0.65 -16.94 -47.88
C ILE A 222 -2.11 -16.74 -48.28
N PHE A 223 -3.01 -16.79 -47.31
CA PHE A 223 -4.40 -16.38 -47.48
C PHE A 223 -4.55 -14.94 -46.98
N LYS A 224 -4.96 -14.02 -47.86
CA LYS A 224 -5.04 -12.58 -47.61
C LYS A 224 -6.47 -12.05 -47.63
N GLY A 225 -6.68 -11.00 -46.82
CA GLY A 225 -7.85 -10.14 -46.82
C GLY A 225 -9.18 -10.82 -46.46
N PRO A 226 -10.26 -10.03 -46.26
CA PRO A 226 -11.56 -10.57 -45.90
C PRO A 226 -12.10 -11.49 -47.00
N GLY A 227 -12.65 -12.64 -46.60
CA GLY A 227 -13.30 -13.59 -47.52
C GLY A 227 -13.12 -15.05 -47.12
N THR A 228 -13.93 -15.92 -47.72
CA THR A 228 -14.04 -17.33 -47.36
C THR A 228 -13.24 -18.22 -48.32
N LYS A 229 -12.32 -19.02 -47.77
CA LYS A 229 -11.51 -20.00 -48.47
C LYS A 229 -12.13 -21.37 -48.23
N THR A 230 -12.96 -21.81 -49.16
CA THR A 230 -13.77 -23.04 -49.03
C THR A 230 -12.99 -24.25 -49.54
N MET A 231 -12.75 -25.22 -48.65
CA MET A 231 -12.10 -26.50 -48.95
C MET A 231 -13.16 -27.53 -49.36
N ALA A 232 -13.28 -27.82 -50.66
CA ALA A 232 -14.31 -28.71 -51.20
C ALA A 232 -13.92 -30.21 -51.18
N HIS A 233 -12.63 -30.54 -51.11
CA HIS A 233 -12.09 -31.90 -50.93
C HIS A 233 -10.90 -31.87 -49.96
N GLY A 234 -10.31 -33.03 -49.66
CA GLY A 234 -9.07 -33.09 -48.90
C GLY A 234 -7.88 -32.61 -49.73
N MET A 235 -7.07 -31.72 -49.16
CA MET A 235 -5.97 -31.03 -49.84
C MET A 235 -4.67 -31.17 -49.04
N THR A 236 -3.55 -31.34 -49.72
CA THR A 236 -2.21 -31.29 -49.10
C THR A 236 -1.52 -29.98 -49.47
N LEU A 237 -1.16 -29.20 -48.46
CA LEU A 237 -0.36 -27.99 -48.55
C LEU A 237 1.07 -28.31 -48.11
N ASN A 238 2.00 -28.41 -49.05
CA ASN A 238 3.42 -28.59 -48.73
C ASN A 238 4.08 -27.22 -48.69
N GLY A 239 4.29 -26.67 -47.50
CA GLY A 239 4.72 -25.29 -47.32
C GLY A 239 4.33 -24.67 -46.00
N ASN A 240 4.92 -23.52 -45.69
CA ASN A 240 4.45 -22.69 -44.57
C ASN A 240 3.16 -21.98 -44.96
N VAL A 241 2.15 -22.06 -44.09
CA VAL A 241 0.82 -21.47 -44.30
C VAL A 241 0.64 -20.26 -43.39
N ALA A 242 0.30 -19.12 -43.98
CA ALA A 242 -0.05 -17.90 -43.25
C ALA A 242 -1.49 -17.49 -43.57
N ILE A 243 -2.29 -17.24 -42.53
CA ILE A 243 -3.69 -16.83 -42.63
C ILE A 243 -3.80 -15.43 -42.03
N GLU A 244 -4.07 -14.43 -42.86
CA GLU A 244 -4.23 -13.05 -42.43
C GLU A 244 -5.60 -12.79 -41.75
N GLU A 245 -5.71 -11.65 -41.08
CA GLU A 245 -6.93 -11.20 -40.42
C GLU A 245 -8.10 -11.05 -41.41
N GLY A 246 -9.30 -11.44 -40.97
CA GLY A 246 -10.53 -11.39 -41.78
C GLY A 246 -10.72 -12.58 -42.73
N VAL A 247 -9.71 -13.44 -42.91
CA VAL A 247 -9.83 -14.68 -43.69
C VAL A 247 -10.63 -15.72 -42.90
N VAL A 248 -11.56 -16.41 -43.57
CA VAL A 248 -12.25 -17.60 -43.03
C VAL A 248 -11.83 -18.82 -43.84
N ILE A 249 -11.24 -19.84 -43.21
CA ILE A 249 -10.99 -21.15 -43.80
C ILE A 249 -12.00 -22.14 -43.25
N GLN A 250 -12.72 -22.82 -44.16
CA GLN A 250 -13.73 -23.82 -43.79
C GLN A 250 -13.85 -24.95 -44.82
N ASN A 251 -14.44 -26.06 -44.42
CA ASN A 251 -14.89 -27.11 -45.34
C ASN A 251 -16.10 -26.64 -46.17
N LYS A 252 -16.40 -27.32 -47.27
CA LYS A 252 -17.66 -27.15 -48.00
C LYS A 252 -18.83 -27.78 -47.24
N GLN A 253 -20.01 -27.15 -47.33
CA GLN A 253 -21.22 -27.57 -46.64
C GLN A 253 -21.53 -29.04 -46.90
N TYR A 254 -21.79 -29.78 -45.82
CA TYR A 254 -22.06 -31.22 -45.84
C TYR A 254 -20.91 -32.12 -46.34
N VAL A 255 -19.69 -31.59 -46.47
CA VAL A 255 -18.51 -32.37 -46.86
C VAL A 255 -17.61 -32.55 -45.65
N ALA A 256 -17.18 -33.79 -45.40
CA ALA A 256 -16.09 -34.08 -44.48
C ALA A 256 -14.77 -34.12 -45.25
N ASN A 257 -13.79 -33.35 -44.81
CA ASN A 257 -12.45 -33.34 -45.42
C ASN A 257 -11.35 -33.04 -44.40
N THR A 258 -10.16 -33.49 -44.76
CA THR A 258 -8.92 -33.23 -44.02
C THR A 258 -7.98 -32.44 -44.90
N VAL A 259 -7.50 -31.30 -44.40
CA VAL A 259 -6.40 -30.55 -45.02
C VAL A 259 -5.11 -30.91 -44.30
N LYS A 260 -4.12 -31.40 -45.05
CA LYS A 260 -2.79 -31.74 -44.55
C LYS A 260 -1.85 -30.57 -44.80
N ILE A 261 -1.18 -30.09 -43.77
CA ILE A 261 -0.21 -29.01 -43.85
C ILE A 261 1.16 -29.57 -43.46
N ASN A 262 2.00 -29.74 -44.48
CA ASN A 262 3.38 -30.17 -44.34
C ASN A 262 4.30 -28.94 -44.19
N GLY A 263 4.19 -28.26 -43.05
CA GLY A 263 4.93 -27.03 -42.75
C GLY A 263 4.38 -26.30 -41.53
N ASN A 264 4.89 -25.10 -41.27
CA ASN A 264 4.45 -24.25 -40.15
C ASN A 264 3.13 -23.55 -40.48
N VAL A 265 2.31 -23.26 -39.46
CA VAL A 265 1.03 -22.53 -39.59
C VAL A 265 1.06 -21.27 -38.72
N GLU A 266 0.86 -20.11 -39.34
CA GLU A 266 0.55 -18.85 -38.65
C GLU A 266 -0.91 -18.46 -38.93
N ASN A 267 -1.75 -18.46 -37.90
CA ASN A 267 -3.16 -18.08 -38.02
C ASN A 267 -3.45 -16.75 -37.32
N ARG A 268 -3.96 -15.77 -38.08
CA ARG A 268 -4.57 -14.52 -37.58
C ARG A 268 -6.04 -14.37 -38.03
N GLY A 269 -6.56 -15.36 -38.74
CA GLY A 269 -7.93 -15.40 -39.26
C GLY A 269 -8.84 -16.34 -38.47
N THR A 270 -9.83 -16.93 -39.15
CA THR A 270 -10.76 -17.91 -38.59
C THR A 270 -10.63 -19.24 -39.32
N ILE A 271 -10.43 -20.32 -38.56
CA ILE A 271 -10.51 -21.71 -39.02
C ILE A 271 -11.73 -22.33 -38.36
N GLN A 272 -12.72 -22.78 -39.14
CA GLN A 272 -13.99 -23.30 -38.61
C GLN A 272 -14.62 -24.37 -39.52
N ASP A 273 -15.58 -25.11 -38.97
CA ASP A 273 -16.53 -25.89 -39.77
C ASP A 273 -17.59 -25.00 -40.42
N GLU A 274 -18.04 -25.33 -41.64
CA GLU A 274 -19.14 -24.64 -42.30
C GLU A 274 -20.51 -25.11 -41.74
N GLY A 275 -21.26 -24.16 -41.17
CA GLY A 275 -22.65 -24.33 -40.74
C GLY A 275 -22.84 -24.91 -39.33
N SER A 276 -23.89 -24.47 -38.63
CA SER A 276 -24.27 -24.95 -37.29
C SER A 276 -24.89 -26.35 -37.27
N ASP A 277 -25.40 -26.81 -38.42
CA ASP A 277 -26.25 -28.00 -38.53
C ASP A 277 -25.46 -29.26 -38.96
N CYS A 278 -24.14 -29.15 -39.01
CA CYS A 278 -23.24 -30.23 -39.39
C CYS A 278 -23.05 -31.22 -38.22
N SER A 279 -23.41 -32.48 -38.43
CA SER A 279 -23.12 -33.54 -37.45
C SER A 279 -21.61 -33.80 -37.40
N PRO A 280 -21.00 -33.92 -36.21
CA PRO A 280 -19.56 -34.15 -36.03
C PRO A 280 -19.06 -35.49 -36.62
N TYR A 281 -19.97 -36.33 -37.13
CA TYR A 281 -19.66 -37.62 -37.73
C TYR A 281 -19.79 -37.64 -39.26
N THR A 282 -20.54 -36.71 -39.87
CA THR A 282 -20.87 -36.76 -41.30
C THR A 282 -20.38 -35.54 -42.09
N CYS A 283 -20.11 -34.42 -41.42
CA CYS A 283 -19.72 -33.17 -42.05
C CYS A 283 -18.75 -32.44 -41.11
N TYR A 284 -17.43 -32.56 -41.33
CA TYR A 284 -16.42 -32.01 -40.43
C TYR A 284 -15.18 -31.52 -41.17
N PHE A 285 -14.50 -30.53 -40.60
CA PHE A 285 -13.24 -29.98 -41.06
C PHE A 285 -12.10 -30.43 -40.15
N SER A 286 -11.16 -31.19 -40.71
CA SER A 286 -9.97 -31.64 -40.00
C SER A 286 -8.69 -31.03 -40.56
N LEU A 287 -7.74 -30.76 -39.66
CA LEU A 287 -6.39 -30.33 -40.01
C LEU A 287 -5.39 -31.37 -39.53
N GLU A 288 -4.45 -31.76 -40.38
CA GLU A 288 -3.24 -32.49 -40.00
C GLU A 288 -2.05 -31.55 -40.16
N VAL A 289 -1.34 -31.23 -39.08
CA VAL A 289 -0.23 -30.24 -39.12
C VAL A 289 1.06 -30.91 -38.69
N SER A 290 2.13 -30.77 -39.48
CA SER A 290 3.45 -31.38 -39.20
C SER A 290 4.56 -30.42 -38.72
N GLY A 291 4.38 -29.10 -38.84
CA GLY A 291 5.33 -28.07 -38.35
C GLY A 291 4.86 -27.27 -37.12
N ASP A 292 5.49 -26.14 -36.85
CA ASP A 292 5.13 -25.25 -35.73
C ASP A 292 3.76 -24.58 -35.94
N ILE A 293 3.08 -24.24 -34.85
CA ILE A 293 1.79 -23.55 -34.89
C ILE A 293 1.89 -22.24 -34.09
N VAL A 294 1.49 -21.14 -34.70
CA VAL A 294 1.27 -19.84 -34.06
C VAL A 294 -0.18 -19.43 -34.30
N ASN A 295 -1.01 -19.42 -33.24
CA ASN A 295 -2.43 -19.08 -33.33
C ASN A 295 -2.77 -17.76 -32.61
N ASN A 296 -2.92 -16.70 -33.39
CA ASN A 296 -3.39 -15.38 -32.95
C ASN A 296 -4.79 -15.07 -33.52
N GLY A 297 -5.58 -16.10 -33.82
CA GLY A 297 -6.91 -15.99 -34.40
C GLY A 297 -7.85 -17.08 -33.89
N VAL A 298 -9.02 -17.20 -34.51
CA VAL A 298 -10.04 -18.17 -34.13
C VAL A 298 -9.70 -19.54 -34.73
N TRP A 299 -9.54 -20.55 -33.88
CA TRP A 299 -9.30 -21.94 -34.29
C TRP A 299 -10.39 -22.84 -33.70
N LYS A 300 -11.41 -23.22 -34.48
CA LYS A 300 -12.62 -23.92 -34.02
C LYS A 300 -13.05 -25.08 -34.93
N ASN A 301 -12.13 -25.63 -35.71
CA ASN A 301 -12.43 -26.81 -36.52
C ASN A 301 -12.69 -28.05 -35.64
N ASN A 302 -13.37 -29.05 -36.21
CA ASN A 302 -13.75 -30.26 -35.51
C ASN A 302 -12.55 -31.03 -34.94
N ARG A 303 -11.49 -31.23 -35.74
CA ARG A 303 -10.31 -32.02 -35.33
C ARG A 303 -9.00 -31.45 -35.84
N THR A 304 -8.04 -31.30 -34.93
CA THR A 304 -6.66 -30.95 -35.26
C THR A 304 -5.76 -32.08 -34.83
N TYR A 305 -5.14 -32.73 -35.80
CA TYR A 305 -4.18 -33.80 -35.61
C TYR A 305 -2.77 -33.22 -35.60
N LEU A 306 -2.08 -33.40 -34.48
CA LEU A 306 -0.66 -33.12 -34.38
C LEU A 306 0.08 -34.38 -34.85
N VAL A 307 0.70 -34.28 -36.02
CA VAL A 307 1.44 -35.36 -36.70
C VAL A 307 2.91 -34.99 -36.83
N SER A 308 3.81 -35.96 -37.01
CA SER A 308 5.28 -35.85 -37.01
C SER A 308 5.94 -36.04 -35.64
N ASN A 309 7.14 -36.66 -35.66
CA ASN A 309 7.97 -36.91 -34.49
C ASN A 309 8.97 -35.79 -34.19
N ASN A 310 8.94 -34.69 -34.95
CA ASN A 310 9.88 -33.59 -34.76
C ASN A 310 9.50 -32.73 -33.55
N ALA A 311 10.50 -32.15 -32.90
CA ALA A 311 10.29 -31.12 -31.90
C ALA A 311 9.59 -29.90 -32.51
N ARG A 312 8.62 -29.32 -31.80
CA ARG A 312 7.81 -28.21 -32.32
C ARG A 312 7.34 -27.25 -31.24
N SER A 313 7.01 -26.03 -31.67
CA SER A 313 6.39 -24.98 -30.87
C SER A 313 4.91 -24.82 -31.21
N ILE A 314 4.06 -24.71 -30.20
CA ILE A 314 2.63 -24.42 -30.33
C ILE A 314 2.32 -23.19 -29.47
N SER A 315 2.24 -22.02 -30.08
CA SER A 315 2.14 -20.74 -29.38
C SER A 315 1.03 -19.85 -29.95
N GLY A 316 0.84 -18.67 -29.37
CA GLY A 316 -0.11 -17.66 -29.82
C GLY A 316 -0.98 -17.11 -28.69
N THR A 317 -1.71 -16.03 -28.98
CA THR A 317 -2.60 -15.36 -28.01
C THR A 317 -3.90 -16.11 -27.79
N ASP A 318 -4.35 -16.91 -28.76
CA ASP A 318 -5.59 -17.69 -28.68
C ASP A 318 -5.29 -19.19 -28.58
N PRO A 319 -5.90 -19.92 -27.63
CA PRO A 319 -5.70 -21.35 -27.52
C PRO A 319 -6.33 -22.09 -28.71
N LEU A 320 -5.70 -23.20 -29.12
CA LEU A 320 -6.32 -24.09 -30.10
C LEU A 320 -7.60 -24.66 -29.50
N ARG A 321 -8.72 -24.57 -30.24
CA ARG A 321 -10.01 -25.15 -29.84
C ARG A 321 -10.40 -26.33 -30.73
N GLY A 322 -11.41 -27.08 -30.27
CA GLY A 322 -11.88 -28.30 -30.94
C GLY A 322 -11.28 -29.58 -30.36
N ASN A 323 -11.30 -30.67 -31.13
CA ASN A 323 -10.67 -31.94 -30.72
C ASN A 323 -9.22 -31.98 -31.19
N ILE A 324 -8.28 -31.86 -30.25
CA ILE A 324 -6.84 -31.91 -30.50
C ILE A 324 -6.35 -33.31 -30.20
N ILE A 325 -5.81 -33.97 -31.22
CA ILE A 325 -5.43 -35.37 -31.16
C ILE A 325 -3.95 -35.49 -31.51
N VAL A 326 -3.16 -35.99 -30.56
CA VAL A 326 -1.77 -36.33 -30.78
C VAL A 326 -1.72 -37.68 -31.49
N ASN A 327 -1.14 -37.76 -32.69
CA ASN A 327 -1.06 -39.01 -33.46
C ASN A 327 0.34 -39.62 -33.52
N ASP A 328 1.35 -38.84 -33.18
CA ASP A 328 2.76 -39.20 -33.23
C ASP A 328 3.46 -38.76 -31.94
N ASP A 329 4.60 -39.38 -31.62
CA ASP A 329 5.37 -39.04 -30.43
C ASP A 329 6.24 -37.81 -30.71
N PHE A 330 6.15 -36.75 -29.93
CA PHE A 330 6.90 -35.52 -30.21
C PHE A 330 7.34 -34.75 -28.95
N THR A 331 8.28 -33.83 -29.14
CA THR A 331 8.77 -32.91 -28.09
C THR A 331 8.11 -31.55 -28.25
N ILE A 332 7.56 -31.00 -27.17
CA ILE A 332 7.07 -29.62 -27.13
C ILE A 332 8.18 -28.72 -26.58
N LEU A 333 8.42 -27.59 -27.25
CA LEU A 333 9.49 -26.65 -26.89
C LEU A 333 9.03 -25.46 -26.04
N ASN A 334 7.73 -25.31 -25.79
CA ASN A 334 7.12 -24.19 -25.08
C ASN A 334 5.94 -24.66 -24.20
N SER A 335 5.11 -23.74 -23.69
CA SER A 335 3.97 -24.09 -22.83
C SER A 335 2.61 -23.82 -23.51
N PRO A 336 2.05 -24.78 -24.27
CA PRO A 336 0.80 -24.56 -24.99
C PRO A 336 -0.44 -24.60 -24.09
N VAL A 337 -1.47 -23.86 -24.52
CA VAL A 337 -2.81 -23.86 -23.91
C VAL A 337 -3.82 -24.45 -24.89
N PHE A 338 -4.60 -25.43 -24.44
CA PHE A 338 -5.62 -26.12 -25.22
C PHE A 338 -7.02 -25.88 -24.64
N ASN A 339 -7.95 -25.43 -25.48
CA ASN A 339 -9.33 -25.13 -25.07
C ASN A 339 -10.32 -25.99 -25.86
N GLY A 340 -10.48 -27.23 -25.42
CA GLY A 340 -11.33 -28.21 -26.08
C GLY A 340 -11.04 -29.61 -25.57
N TYR A 341 -11.28 -30.60 -26.42
CA TYR A 341 -10.96 -31.99 -26.11
C TYR A 341 -9.52 -32.27 -26.50
N PHE A 342 -8.65 -32.57 -25.54
CA PHE A 342 -7.26 -32.94 -25.77
C PHE A 342 -7.08 -34.44 -25.56
N SER A 343 -6.52 -35.13 -26.55
CA SER A 343 -6.28 -36.57 -26.50
C SER A 343 -4.86 -36.92 -26.91
N LEU A 344 -4.16 -37.62 -26.01
CA LEU A 344 -2.83 -38.16 -26.24
C LEU A 344 -2.82 -39.42 -27.12
N ASN A 345 -3.96 -40.10 -27.30
CA ASN A 345 -4.11 -41.26 -28.20
C ASN A 345 -3.03 -42.36 -28.02
N ASN A 346 -2.66 -42.64 -26.77
CA ASN A 346 -1.59 -43.56 -26.36
C ASN A 346 -0.20 -43.20 -26.91
N LYS A 347 0.06 -41.91 -27.13
CA LYS A 347 1.35 -41.36 -27.57
C LYS A 347 2.13 -40.75 -26.42
N THR A 348 3.40 -40.50 -26.69
CA THR A 348 4.34 -39.88 -25.77
C THR A 348 4.58 -38.42 -26.16
N VAL A 349 4.42 -37.50 -25.21
CA VAL A 349 4.76 -36.08 -25.38
C VAL A 349 5.88 -35.74 -24.40
N ALA A 350 7.01 -35.25 -24.90
CA ALA A 350 8.15 -34.88 -24.08
C ALA A 350 8.17 -33.38 -23.76
N LEU A 351 8.30 -33.06 -22.47
CA LEU A 351 8.53 -31.71 -21.91
C LEU A 351 9.91 -31.67 -21.25
N PRO A 352 10.98 -31.32 -21.98
CA PRO A 352 12.36 -31.45 -21.51
C PRO A 352 12.73 -30.62 -20.28
N ASN A 353 12.05 -29.49 -20.01
CA ASN A 353 12.42 -28.56 -18.93
C ASN A 353 11.29 -28.42 -17.88
N GLU A 354 11.66 -28.09 -16.63
CA GLU A 354 10.72 -27.91 -15.51
C GLU A 354 9.73 -26.75 -15.69
N ASP A 355 10.12 -25.69 -16.41
CA ASP A 355 9.30 -24.50 -16.66
C ASP A 355 8.23 -24.71 -17.77
N GLN A 356 8.28 -25.86 -18.45
CA GLN A 356 7.34 -26.19 -19.50
C GLN A 356 6.07 -26.83 -18.94
N SER A 357 4.94 -26.49 -19.54
CA SER A 357 3.66 -27.06 -19.16
C SER A 357 2.68 -27.21 -20.32
N ILE A 358 1.80 -28.20 -20.23
CA ILE A 358 0.62 -28.29 -21.10
C ILE A 358 -0.59 -27.88 -20.28
N THR A 359 -1.24 -26.77 -20.65
CA THR A 359 -2.43 -26.28 -19.94
C THR A 359 -3.70 -26.68 -20.66
N ILE A 360 -4.64 -27.29 -19.94
CA ILE A 360 -5.95 -27.73 -20.44
C ILE A 360 -7.05 -26.87 -19.81
N LEU A 361 -7.73 -26.06 -20.63
CA LEU A 361 -8.94 -25.32 -20.23
C LEU A 361 -10.22 -26.16 -20.40
N GLY A 362 -10.18 -27.17 -21.28
CA GLY A 362 -11.32 -28.01 -21.62
C GLY A 362 -11.27 -29.38 -20.93
N ARG A 363 -11.20 -30.44 -21.73
CA ARG A 363 -11.22 -31.82 -21.27
C ARG A 363 -10.01 -32.57 -21.77
N ILE A 364 -9.33 -33.30 -20.89
CA ILE A 364 -8.33 -34.29 -21.29
C ILE A 364 -8.95 -35.69 -21.19
N GLU A 365 -8.78 -36.48 -22.25
CA GLU A 365 -9.29 -37.84 -22.37
C GLU A 365 -8.32 -38.72 -23.17
N TRP A 366 -8.40 -40.03 -22.96
CA TRP A 366 -7.62 -41.05 -23.67
C TRP A 366 -6.13 -41.06 -23.27
N GLY A 367 -5.57 -42.27 -23.18
CA GLY A 367 -4.35 -42.54 -22.43
C GLY A 367 -3.12 -41.99 -23.14
N GLY A 368 -2.00 -41.99 -22.45
CA GLY A 368 -0.74 -41.49 -22.99
C GLY A 368 0.22 -41.09 -21.88
N THR A 369 1.43 -40.76 -22.29
CA THR A 369 2.52 -40.47 -21.36
C THR A 369 3.10 -39.12 -21.68
N ILE A 370 3.05 -38.21 -20.71
CA ILE A 370 3.89 -37.02 -20.69
C ILE A 370 5.19 -37.42 -19.98
N VAL A 371 6.33 -37.13 -20.59
CA VAL A 371 7.66 -37.47 -20.03
C VAL A 371 8.54 -36.23 -19.95
N GLY A 372 9.59 -36.28 -19.14
CA GLY A 372 10.54 -35.18 -18.95
C GLY A 372 10.36 -34.53 -17.58
N GLN A 373 10.55 -33.21 -17.51
CA GLN A 373 10.55 -32.43 -16.27
C GLN A 373 9.33 -31.50 -16.15
N GLY A 374 8.60 -31.26 -17.24
CA GLY A 374 7.45 -30.35 -17.26
C GLY A 374 6.18 -30.92 -16.61
N SER A 375 5.13 -30.09 -16.56
CA SER A 375 3.87 -30.37 -15.85
C SER A 375 2.64 -30.40 -16.76
N LEU A 376 1.64 -31.21 -16.41
CA LEU A 376 0.29 -31.11 -16.95
C LEU A 376 -0.58 -30.23 -16.04
N ILE A 377 -1.12 -29.13 -16.56
CA ILE A 377 -1.94 -28.18 -15.80
C ILE A 377 -3.40 -28.28 -16.23
N MET A 378 -4.29 -28.46 -15.27
CA MET A 378 -5.74 -28.47 -15.41
C MET A 378 -6.30 -27.15 -14.86
N ALA A 379 -6.77 -26.27 -15.74
CA ALA A 379 -7.24 -24.93 -15.37
C ALA A 379 -8.70 -24.91 -14.85
N ASP A 380 -9.23 -23.75 -14.49
CA ASP A 380 -10.63 -23.58 -14.07
C ASP A 380 -11.63 -24.11 -15.11
N GLY A 381 -12.67 -24.78 -14.64
CA GLY A 381 -13.73 -25.40 -15.43
C GLY A 381 -13.32 -26.69 -16.15
N SER A 382 -12.06 -27.11 -16.04
CA SER A 382 -11.54 -28.24 -16.79
C SER A 382 -12.02 -29.59 -16.28
N PHE A 383 -11.90 -30.62 -17.14
CA PHE A 383 -12.35 -31.97 -16.86
C PHE A 383 -11.21 -32.98 -17.13
N PHE A 384 -10.78 -33.67 -16.08
CA PHE A 384 -9.81 -34.77 -16.16
C PHE A 384 -10.51 -36.12 -16.25
N ASP A 385 -10.22 -36.89 -17.31
CA ASP A 385 -10.85 -38.18 -17.57
C ASP A 385 -9.84 -39.29 -17.88
N GLY A 386 -9.38 -39.95 -16.83
CA GLY A 386 -8.32 -40.96 -16.87
C GLY A 386 -8.74 -42.38 -17.25
N ARG A 387 -9.80 -42.60 -18.05
CA ARG A 387 -10.35 -43.95 -18.35
C ARG A 387 -9.34 -44.97 -18.87
N THR A 388 -8.28 -44.49 -19.50
CA THR A 388 -7.26 -45.28 -20.20
C THR A 388 -5.86 -45.06 -19.62
N HIS A 389 -5.76 -44.53 -18.40
CA HIS A 389 -4.54 -44.16 -17.68
C HIS A 389 -3.75 -43.02 -18.36
N ILE A 390 -3.61 -41.91 -17.64
CA ILE A 390 -2.78 -40.78 -18.04
C ILE A 390 -1.58 -40.73 -17.10
N THR A 391 -0.38 -40.72 -17.68
CA THR A 391 0.88 -40.64 -16.92
C THR A 391 1.56 -39.31 -17.22
N ALA A 392 2.01 -38.58 -16.19
CA ALA A 392 2.82 -37.37 -16.31
C ALA A 392 3.81 -37.30 -15.14
N PRO A 393 4.94 -36.57 -15.22
CA PRO A 393 5.83 -36.41 -14.07
C PRO A 393 5.12 -35.68 -12.93
N LYS A 394 4.38 -34.62 -13.27
CA LYS A 394 3.62 -33.78 -12.35
C LYS A 394 2.28 -33.37 -12.96
N ILE A 395 1.21 -33.48 -12.18
CA ILE A 395 -0.13 -33.01 -12.55
C ILE A 395 -0.56 -31.93 -11.57
N ILE A 396 -0.99 -30.78 -12.08
CA ILE A 396 -1.41 -29.63 -11.29
C ILE A 396 -2.87 -29.34 -11.62
N PHE A 397 -3.75 -29.39 -10.64
CA PHE A 397 -5.10 -28.84 -10.72
C PHE A 397 -5.07 -27.42 -10.16
N ASP A 398 -5.05 -26.44 -11.05
CA ASP A 398 -4.87 -25.02 -10.73
C ASP A 398 -6.14 -24.38 -10.14
N THR A 399 -6.09 -23.08 -9.86
CA THR A 399 -7.19 -22.27 -9.31
C THR A 399 -8.52 -22.50 -10.05
N GLY A 400 -9.62 -22.48 -9.30
CA GLY A 400 -10.98 -22.69 -9.82
C GLY A 400 -11.51 -24.11 -9.61
N ASN A 401 -12.63 -24.40 -10.27
CA ASN A 401 -13.37 -25.65 -10.12
C ASN A 401 -12.98 -26.66 -11.19
N GLN A 402 -12.64 -27.89 -10.81
CA GLN A 402 -12.33 -28.95 -11.76
C GLN A 402 -13.11 -30.23 -11.46
N ASN A 403 -13.30 -31.03 -12.51
CA ASN A 403 -13.96 -32.33 -12.44
C ASN A 403 -12.96 -33.45 -12.69
N ILE A 404 -12.92 -34.46 -11.83
CA ILE A 404 -11.90 -35.51 -11.83
C ILE A 404 -12.55 -36.89 -11.81
N ARG A 405 -12.06 -37.80 -12.66
CA ARG A 405 -12.45 -39.20 -12.64
C ARG A 405 -11.39 -40.18 -13.14
N TYR A 406 -11.45 -41.41 -12.59
CA TYR A 406 -10.69 -42.60 -12.99
C TYR A 406 -9.20 -42.52 -12.61
N TYR A 407 -8.27 -42.86 -13.51
CA TYR A 407 -6.88 -43.18 -13.15
C TYR A 407 -5.90 -42.09 -13.59
N MET A 408 -4.99 -41.71 -12.70
CA MET A 408 -3.82 -40.90 -13.03
C MET A 408 -2.56 -41.42 -12.35
N THR A 409 -1.43 -41.26 -13.01
CA THR A 409 -0.12 -41.61 -12.48
C THR A 409 0.81 -40.42 -12.60
N ALA A 410 1.36 -39.97 -11.49
CA ALA A 410 2.37 -38.91 -11.44
C ALA A 410 3.27 -39.07 -10.22
N ASP A 411 4.49 -38.54 -10.26
CA ASP A 411 5.31 -38.52 -9.04
C ASP A 411 4.65 -37.62 -7.97
N GLU A 412 4.00 -36.54 -8.43
CA GLU A 412 3.25 -35.61 -7.59
C GLU A 412 1.99 -35.08 -8.30
N VAL A 413 0.87 -35.06 -7.58
CA VAL A 413 -0.37 -34.38 -7.95
C VAL A 413 -0.62 -33.23 -6.98
N GLN A 414 -0.65 -32.01 -7.49
CA GLN A 414 -0.91 -30.80 -6.70
C GLN A 414 -2.31 -30.29 -6.97
N PHE A 415 -3.09 -30.06 -5.93
CA PHE A 415 -4.32 -29.28 -5.99
C PHE A 415 -4.03 -27.89 -5.45
N LYS A 416 -4.21 -26.87 -6.29
CA LYS A 416 -3.80 -25.49 -6.02
C LYS A 416 -4.93 -24.48 -6.17
N GLY A 417 -4.78 -23.38 -5.45
CA GLY A 417 -5.60 -22.17 -5.53
C GLY A 417 -7.06 -22.37 -5.10
N PRO A 418 -7.79 -21.28 -4.83
CA PRO A 418 -9.18 -21.35 -4.37
C PRO A 418 -10.05 -22.08 -5.39
N GLY A 419 -10.83 -23.06 -4.94
CA GLY A 419 -11.83 -23.74 -5.77
C GLY A 419 -12.08 -25.21 -5.43
N ILE A 420 -13.12 -25.76 -6.05
CA ILE A 420 -13.65 -27.10 -5.74
C ILE A 420 -13.14 -28.14 -6.75
N LYS A 421 -12.45 -29.16 -6.24
CA LYS A 421 -11.98 -30.33 -7.01
C LYS A 421 -12.98 -31.47 -6.80
N THR A 422 -13.88 -31.63 -7.76
CA THR A 422 -15.00 -32.57 -7.65
C THR A 422 -14.62 -33.95 -8.17
N ILE A 423 -14.64 -34.95 -7.29
CA ILE A 423 -14.46 -36.37 -7.63
C ILE A 423 -15.80 -36.94 -8.12
N LEU A 424 -15.85 -37.33 -9.38
CA LEU A 424 -17.09 -37.74 -10.05
C LEU A 424 -17.39 -39.25 -9.99
N THR A 425 -16.37 -40.07 -9.74
CA THR A 425 -16.42 -41.53 -9.66
C THR A 425 -15.21 -42.01 -8.87
N SER A 426 -15.16 -43.30 -8.51
CA SER A 426 -13.95 -43.85 -7.89
C SER A 426 -12.71 -43.58 -8.75
N THR A 427 -11.74 -42.92 -8.14
CA THR A 427 -10.56 -42.31 -8.76
C THR A 427 -9.32 -42.81 -8.03
N GLU A 428 -8.28 -43.10 -8.80
CA GLU A 428 -7.01 -43.62 -8.28
C GLU A 428 -5.87 -42.73 -8.76
N ILE A 429 -5.08 -42.25 -7.80
CA ILE A 429 -3.88 -41.44 -7.99
C ILE A 429 -2.70 -42.32 -7.58
N ASN A 430 -1.87 -42.68 -8.57
CA ASN A 430 -0.60 -43.36 -8.34
C ASN A 430 0.50 -42.30 -8.24
N GLY A 431 0.76 -41.83 -7.03
CA GLY A 431 1.63 -40.67 -6.78
C GLY A 431 1.42 -40.02 -5.42
N ASN A 432 2.31 -39.10 -5.05
CA ASN A 432 2.10 -38.25 -3.88
C ASN A 432 1.07 -37.15 -4.19
N VAL A 433 0.32 -36.73 -3.17
CA VAL A 433 -0.72 -35.71 -3.30
C VAL A 433 -0.45 -34.55 -2.35
N VAL A 434 -0.55 -33.33 -2.86
CA VAL A 434 -0.50 -32.09 -2.07
C VAL A 434 -1.77 -31.31 -2.31
N VAL A 435 -2.44 -30.88 -1.24
CA VAL A 435 -3.66 -30.07 -1.28
C VAL A 435 -3.38 -28.73 -0.61
N ASP A 436 -3.47 -27.63 -1.35
CA ASP A 436 -3.29 -26.27 -0.81
C ASP A 436 -4.46 -25.83 0.10
N GLU A 437 -4.23 -24.81 0.93
CA GLU A 437 -5.14 -24.30 1.97
C GLU A 437 -6.55 -23.89 1.50
N ASP A 438 -6.66 -23.24 0.34
CA ASP A 438 -7.94 -22.74 -0.16
C ASP A 438 -8.68 -23.73 -1.07
N VAL A 439 -8.18 -24.98 -1.16
CA VAL A 439 -8.75 -26.03 -1.99
C VAL A 439 -9.82 -26.81 -1.24
N VAL A 440 -10.93 -27.11 -1.94
CA VAL A 440 -11.94 -28.06 -1.45
C VAL A 440 -11.96 -29.31 -2.33
N ILE A 441 -11.59 -30.47 -1.79
CA ILE A 441 -11.80 -31.77 -2.42
C ILE A 441 -13.12 -32.36 -1.91
N GLN A 442 -14.03 -32.71 -2.83
CA GLN A 442 -15.31 -33.33 -2.48
C GLN A 442 -15.81 -34.30 -3.54
N ASN A 443 -16.72 -35.20 -3.15
CA ASN A 443 -17.52 -35.98 -4.10
C ASN A 443 -18.57 -35.11 -4.79
N LYS A 444 -19.13 -35.57 -5.91
CA LYS A 444 -20.32 -34.94 -6.51
C LYS A 444 -21.58 -35.20 -5.68
N GLN A 445 -22.46 -34.21 -5.59
CA GLN A 445 -23.79 -34.33 -5.00
C GLN A 445 -24.53 -35.58 -5.51
N TYR A 446 -25.04 -36.39 -4.59
CA TYR A 446 -25.74 -37.67 -4.85
C TYR A 446 -24.87 -38.81 -5.41
N VAL A 447 -23.54 -38.68 -5.38
CA VAL A 447 -22.60 -39.73 -5.83
C VAL A 447 -21.73 -40.18 -4.66
N GLY A 448 -21.67 -41.50 -4.43
CA GLY A 448 -20.68 -42.14 -3.58
C GLY A 448 -19.46 -42.54 -4.39
N CYS A 449 -18.26 -42.15 -3.97
CA CYS A 449 -17.00 -42.48 -4.66
C CYS A 449 -15.85 -42.72 -3.69
N GLU A 450 -14.82 -43.43 -4.19
CA GLU A 450 -13.55 -43.62 -3.49
C GLU A 450 -12.45 -42.81 -4.18
N LEU A 451 -11.66 -42.04 -3.42
CA LEU A 451 -10.41 -41.47 -3.90
C LEU A 451 -9.26 -42.26 -3.27
N THR A 452 -8.53 -42.99 -4.10
CA THR A 452 -7.38 -43.79 -3.69
C THR A 452 -6.08 -43.08 -4.03
N VAL A 453 -5.23 -42.86 -3.03
CA VAL A 453 -3.90 -42.27 -3.16
C VAL A 453 -2.86 -43.35 -2.84
N ASN A 454 -2.19 -43.84 -3.87
CA ASN A 454 -1.12 -44.81 -3.77
C ASN A 454 0.23 -44.08 -3.58
N GLY A 455 0.34 -43.33 -2.49
CA GLY A 455 1.47 -42.47 -2.14
C GLY A 455 1.20 -41.68 -0.86
N ASP A 456 2.07 -40.73 -0.55
CA ASP A 456 1.92 -39.82 0.59
C ASP A 456 0.88 -38.73 0.28
N ILE A 457 0.15 -38.24 1.28
CA ILE A 457 -0.77 -37.11 1.14
C ILE A 457 -0.49 -36.02 2.19
N GLU A 458 -0.37 -34.79 1.72
CA GLU A 458 -0.33 -33.58 2.54
C GLU A 458 -1.60 -32.76 2.28
N ASN A 459 -2.43 -32.60 3.30
CA ASN A 459 -3.67 -31.82 3.22
C ASN A 459 -3.56 -30.52 3.99
N ASN A 460 -3.40 -29.39 3.31
CA ASN A 460 -3.52 -28.06 3.89
C ASN A 460 -4.95 -27.48 3.74
N GLY A 461 -5.74 -28.02 2.80
CA GLY A 461 -7.10 -27.54 2.50
C GLY A 461 -8.23 -28.32 3.15
N THR A 462 -9.39 -28.34 2.49
CA THR A 462 -10.60 -29.02 2.96
C THR A 462 -10.89 -30.29 2.16
N ILE A 463 -10.99 -31.43 2.82
CA ILE A 463 -11.50 -32.69 2.27
C ILE A 463 -12.85 -32.98 2.92
N GLN A 464 -13.94 -32.98 2.14
CA GLN A 464 -15.30 -33.09 2.69
C GLN A 464 -16.28 -33.86 1.80
N ASP A 465 -17.45 -34.20 2.34
CA ASP A 465 -18.59 -34.70 1.57
C ASP A 465 -19.44 -33.53 1.01
N GLU A 466 -19.87 -33.61 -0.26
CA GLU A 466 -20.86 -32.66 -0.83
C GLU A 466 -22.30 -33.10 -0.49
N GLY A 467 -22.91 -32.47 0.52
CA GLY A 467 -24.35 -32.56 0.82
C GLY A 467 -24.71 -33.01 2.24
N THR A 468 -26.01 -32.99 2.57
CA THR A 468 -26.49 -33.32 3.93
C THR A 468 -26.47 -34.83 4.21
N PRO A 469 -26.20 -35.29 5.46
CA PRO A 469 -25.98 -36.70 5.82
C PRO A 469 -27.14 -37.70 5.59
N TRP A 470 -28.30 -37.27 5.09
CA TRP A 470 -29.55 -38.04 5.12
C TRP A 470 -29.71 -39.09 4.01
N SER A 471 -28.68 -39.33 3.18
CA SER A 471 -28.73 -40.30 2.09
C SER A 471 -27.57 -41.29 2.18
N TYR A 472 -27.87 -42.59 2.29
CA TYR A 472 -26.90 -43.70 2.34
C TYR A 472 -26.01 -43.84 1.08
N PHE A 473 -26.19 -43.01 0.06
CA PHE A 473 -25.50 -43.09 -1.23
C PHE A 473 -24.60 -41.88 -1.53
N VAL A 474 -24.43 -40.95 -0.59
CA VAL A 474 -23.55 -39.78 -0.71
C VAL A 474 -22.37 -39.98 0.23
N PHE A 475 -21.18 -40.25 -0.32
CA PHE A 475 -19.97 -40.41 0.48
C PHE A 475 -18.69 -40.22 -0.35
N LEU A 476 -17.69 -39.63 0.28
CA LEU A 476 -16.30 -39.64 -0.15
C LEU A 476 -15.49 -40.55 0.77
N ILE A 477 -15.00 -41.67 0.23
CA ILE A 477 -14.07 -42.56 0.93
C ILE A 477 -12.65 -42.24 0.47
N MET A 478 -11.77 -41.91 1.42
CA MET A 478 -10.34 -41.73 1.16
C MET A 478 -9.62 -43.05 1.47
N ASN A 479 -8.84 -43.57 0.52
CA ASN A 479 -7.99 -44.75 0.70
C ASN A 479 -6.54 -44.33 0.48
N ILE A 480 -5.66 -44.48 1.48
CA ILE A 480 -4.29 -43.97 1.42
C ILE A 480 -3.30 -45.08 1.79
N SER A 481 -2.24 -45.27 0.99
CA SER A 481 -1.22 -46.29 1.26
C SER A 481 0.10 -45.74 1.85
N GLY A 482 0.32 -44.43 1.76
CA GLY A 482 1.51 -43.74 2.26
C GLY A 482 1.31 -43.05 3.62
N ASN A 483 2.18 -42.07 3.89
CA ASN A 483 2.11 -41.17 5.03
C ASN A 483 1.00 -40.14 4.83
N ILE A 484 0.42 -39.68 5.93
CA ILE A 484 -0.63 -38.66 5.97
C ILE A 484 -0.14 -37.50 6.81
N THR A 485 -0.17 -36.30 6.24
CA THR A 485 -0.01 -35.03 6.96
C THR A 485 -1.31 -34.25 6.81
N ASN A 486 -1.99 -33.95 7.91
CA ASN A 486 -3.21 -33.15 7.89
C ASN A 486 -3.02 -31.82 8.64
N ASN A 487 -3.02 -30.73 7.88
CA ASN A 487 -2.92 -29.34 8.34
C ASN A 487 -4.25 -28.57 8.17
N GLY A 488 -5.22 -29.15 7.43
CA GLY A 488 -6.51 -28.54 7.11
C GLY A 488 -7.73 -29.32 7.63
N ILE A 489 -8.90 -29.03 7.05
CA ILE A 489 -10.17 -29.66 7.44
C ILE A 489 -10.30 -31.02 6.75
N TRP A 490 -10.46 -32.09 7.52
CA TRP A 490 -10.67 -33.44 6.99
C TRP A 490 -11.97 -34.06 7.54
N ASN A 491 -13.07 -33.85 6.83
CA ASN A 491 -14.41 -34.27 7.23
C ASN A 491 -15.15 -35.02 6.12
N ASN A 492 -14.61 -36.16 5.71
CA ASN A 492 -15.24 -37.06 4.76
C ASN A 492 -15.93 -38.26 5.44
N TYR A 493 -16.69 -39.03 4.68
CA TYR A 493 -17.46 -40.17 5.19
C TYR A 493 -16.57 -41.21 5.90
N ARG A 494 -15.46 -41.63 5.25
CA ARG A 494 -14.53 -42.63 5.80
C ARG A 494 -13.13 -42.49 5.21
N THR A 495 -12.11 -42.57 6.06
CA THR A 495 -10.70 -42.69 5.64
C THR A 495 -10.13 -44.05 6.05
N ASN A 496 -9.43 -44.70 5.12
CA ASN A 496 -8.80 -46.00 5.30
C ASN A 496 -7.31 -45.94 4.98
N ALA A 497 -6.49 -46.60 5.81
CA ALA A 497 -5.18 -47.07 5.40
C ALA A 497 -5.38 -48.31 4.50
N VAL A 498 -4.71 -48.36 3.36
CA VAL A 498 -4.78 -49.48 2.41
C VAL A 498 -3.39 -50.02 2.05
N TRP A 499 -3.33 -51.28 1.66
CA TRP A 499 -2.10 -51.96 1.26
C TRP A 499 -2.36 -53.00 0.18
N ASP A 500 -1.29 -53.48 -0.45
CA ASP A 500 -1.38 -54.50 -1.50
C ASP A 500 -1.92 -55.83 -0.95
N SER A 501 -2.92 -56.38 -1.63
CA SER A 501 -3.48 -57.69 -1.29
C SER A 501 -2.47 -58.82 -1.60
N ILE A 502 -2.34 -59.79 -0.71
CA ILE A 502 -1.47 -60.97 -0.85
C ILE A 502 -2.37 -62.19 -1.04
N SER A 503 -2.24 -62.85 -2.18
CA SER A 503 -3.20 -63.85 -2.68
C SER A 503 -3.38 -65.09 -1.80
N ASN A 504 -2.45 -65.37 -0.90
CA ASN A 504 -2.47 -66.52 0.01
C ASN A 504 -2.48 -66.12 1.51
N ALA A 505 -2.81 -64.87 1.83
CA ALA A 505 -3.00 -64.45 3.22
C ALA A 505 -4.34 -64.96 3.76
N ASP A 506 -4.32 -65.57 4.96
CA ASP A 506 -5.52 -65.96 5.70
C ASP A 506 -6.25 -64.72 6.25
N TYR A 507 -5.48 -63.76 6.75
CA TYR A 507 -5.88 -62.44 7.26
C TYR A 507 -4.63 -61.56 7.45
N TYR A 508 -4.82 -60.31 7.85
CA TYR A 508 -3.79 -59.34 8.18
C TYR A 508 -3.82 -58.98 9.66
N GLU A 509 -2.66 -58.67 10.21
CA GLU A 509 -2.52 -58.02 11.49
C GLU A 509 -2.18 -56.55 11.27
N PHE A 510 -3.08 -55.65 11.67
CA PHE A 510 -2.92 -54.20 11.59
C PHE A 510 -2.66 -53.60 12.97
N ASN A 511 -1.70 -52.69 13.04
CA ASN A 511 -1.30 -52.03 14.27
C ASN A 511 -1.24 -50.52 14.05
N ILE A 512 -1.79 -49.76 15.00
CA ILE A 512 -1.71 -48.31 15.07
C ILE A 512 -1.43 -47.89 16.52
N THR A 513 -0.54 -46.92 16.71
CA THR A 513 -0.05 -46.46 18.03
C THR A 513 0.38 -45.00 17.97
N ASP A 514 0.35 -44.29 19.08
CA ASP A 514 0.93 -42.95 19.27
C ASP A 514 2.44 -43.00 19.59
N ASP A 515 2.96 -44.15 20.04
CA ASP A 515 4.39 -44.37 20.32
C ASP A 515 4.97 -45.49 19.45
N GLN A 516 5.83 -45.12 18.48
CA GLN A 516 6.50 -46.05 17.57
C GLN A 516 7.35 -47.12 18.28
N ASN A 517 7.76 -46.88 19.53
CA ASN A 517 8.53 -47.83 20.33
C ASN A 517 7.66 -48.83 21.11
N ASN A 518 6.35 -48.59 21.20
CA ASN A 518 5.42 -49.39 21.98
C ASN A 518 4.14 -49.72 21.18
N TRP A 519 4.05 -50.96 20.69
CA TRP A 519 2.94 -51.37 19.83
C TRP A 519 1.88 -52.18 20.60
N PRO A 520 0.58 -51.85 20.43
CA PRO A 520 -0.50 -52.62 21.04
C PRO A 520 -0.65 -54.01 20.38
N THR A 521 -1.59 -54.79 20.91
CA THR A 521 -1.98 -56.06 20.27
C THR A 521 -2.64 -55.78 18.93
N ALA A 522 -2.16 -56.42 17.87
CA ALA A 522 -2.63 -56.17 16.52
C ALA A 522 -4.09 -56.57 16.32
N SER A 523 -4.80 -55.73 15.57
CA SER A 523 -6.15 -56.00 15.11
C SER A 523 -6.12 -56.99 13.96
N ILE A 524 -7.01 -57.99 14.00
CA ILE A 524 -7.19 -58.96 12.91
C ILE A 524 -8.10 -58.33 11.85
N VAL A 525 -7.60 -58.23 10.62
CA VAL A 525 -8.28 -57.62 9.48
C VAL A 525 -8.34 -58.61 8.32
N TYR A 526 -9.53 -58.87 7.77
CA TYR A 526 -9.71 -59.84 6.68
C TYR A 526 -9.66 -59.22 5.28
N ASP A 527 -9.66 -57.88 5.19
CA ASP A 527 -9.56 -57.12 3.95
C ASP A 527 -8.22 -56.36 3.90
N ASN A 528 -7.84 -55.85 2.73
CA ASN A 528 -6.59 -55.09 2.55
C ASN A 528 -6.72 -53.60 2.91
N ARG A 529 -7.61 -53.28 3.86
CA ARG A 529 -7.90 -51.92 4.31
C ARG A 529 -8.28 -51.89 5.79
N TYR A 530 -7.92 -50.81 6.47
CA TYR A 530 -8.31 -50.54 7.87
C TYR A 530 -8.76 -49.09 8.03
N SER A 531 -9.87 -48.85 8.73
CA SER A 531 -10.37 -47.48 8.89
C SER A 531 -9.53 -46.72 9.94
N ILE A 532 -8.99 -45.59 9.53
CA ILE A 532 -8.16 -44.70 10.35
C ILE A 532 -8.83 -43.34 10.59
N LYS A 533 -10.13 -43.21 10.32
CA LYS A 533 -10.87 -41.93 10.41
C LYS A 533 -10.65 -41.18 11.73
N TYR A 534 -10.61 -41.90 12.85
CA TYR A 534 -10.43 -41.29 14.18
C TYR A 534 -8.98 -40.91 14.52
N TYR A 535 -8.03 -41.24 13.64
CA TYR A 535 -6.60 -40.96 13.82
C TYR A 535 -6.08 -39.87 12.88
N ILE A 536 -6.90 -39.37 11.95
CA ILE A 536 -6.49 -38.36 10.94
C ILE A 536 -6.04 -37.04 11.58
N ASN A 537 -6.57 -36.73 12.76
CA ASN A 537 -6.16 -35.58 13.58
C ASN A 537 -5.43 -36.07 14.83
N THR A 538 -4.43 -36.94 14.64
CA THR A 538 -3.55 -37.40 15.72
C THR A 538 -2.16 -37.64 15.16
N SER A 539 -1.14 -37.55 16.00
CA SER A 539 0.19 -38.08 15.70
C SER A 539 0.22 -39.58 15.99
N SER A 540 0.07 -40.39 14.94
CA SER A 540 -0.01 -41.85 15.02
C SER A 540 0.92 -42.54 14.01
N TYR A 541 1.38 -43.73 14.37
CA TYR A 541 2.17 -44.62 13.53
C TYR A 541 1.37 -45.88 13.24
N TRP A 542 1.38 -46.34 12.00
CA TRP A 542 0.72 -47.60 11.64
C TRP A 542 1.62 -48.52 10.81
N ARG A 543 1.34 -49.83 10.92
CA ARG A 543 1.99 -50.88 10.16
C ARG A 543 1.07 -52.08 10.02
N VAL A 544 1.31 -52.89 8.99
CA VAL A 544 0.51 -54.09 8.71
C VAL A 544 1.42 -55.27 8.34
N ARG A 545 0.99 -56.50 8.65
CA ARG A 545 1.63 -57.72 8.16
C ARG A 545 0.60 -58.78 7.74
N PRO A 546 0.88 -59.60 6.72
CA PRO A 546 0.04 -60.73 6.36
C PRO A 546 0.25 -61.93 7.29
N ILE A 547 -0.79 -62.74 7.49
CA ILE A 547 -0.70 -64.08 8.09
C ILE A 547 -0.95 -65.11 6.99
N ILE A 548 -0.03 -66.06 6.81
CA ILE A 548 -0.09 -67.07 5.75
C ILE A 548 0.05 -68.46 6.37
N ASN A 549 -0.97 -69.31 6.19
CA ASN A 549 -1.07 -70.62 6.84
C ASN A 549 -0.90 -70.56 8.37
N GLY A 550 -1.44 -69.51 9.00
CA GLY A 550 -1.31 -69.25 10.43
C GLY A 550 0.06 -68.77 10.91
N LEU A 551 1.00 -68.46 10.01
CA LEU A 551 2.31 -67.90 10.34
C LEU A 551 2.40 -66.41 9.97
N PRO A 552 2.92 -65.53 10.86
CA PRO A 552 3.09 -64.13 10.55
C PRO A 552 4.22 -63.88 9.55
N GLY A 553 3.94 -63.04 8.55
CA GLY A 553 4.95 -62.46 7.67
C GLY A 553 5.66 -61.26 8.31
N GLU A 554 6.45 -60.57 7.49
CA GLU A 554 7.14 -59.33 7.88
C GLU A 554 6.15 -58.16 7.99
N TRP A 555 6.47 -57.21 8.89
CA TRP A 555 5.77 -55.93 8.96
C TRP A 555 6.11 -55.06 7.76
N SER A 556 5.12 -54.29 7.31
CA SER A 556 5.34 -53.17 6.40
C SER A 556 6.28 -52.14 7.02
N GLU A 557 6.81 -51.25 6.18
CA GLU A 557 7.36 -49.99 6.67
C GLU A 557 6.34 -49.30 7.59
N VAL A 558 6.85 -48.64 8.63
CA VAL A 558 6.01 -47.81 9.49
C VAL A 558 5.64 -46.56 8.71
N ARG A 559 4.33 -46.28 8.67
CA ARG A 559 3.76 -45.07 8.06
C ARG A 559 3.27 -44.14 9.16
N THR A 560 3.29 -42.84 8.90
CA THR A 560 2.87 -41.81 9.84
C THR A 560 1.52 -41.21 9.46
N ILE A 561 0.75 -40.84 10.48
CA ILE A 561 -0.34 -39.88 10.41
C ILE A 561 0.12 -38.75 11.33
N ASN A 562 0.36 -37.57 10.77
CA ASN A 562 0.76 -36.39 11.51
C ASN A 562 -0.37 -35.37 11.41
N GLU A 563 -0.92 -34.98 12.55
CA GLU A 563 -1.53 -33.67 12.69
C GLU A 563 -0.40 -32.71 13.03
N ILE A 564 -0.15 -31.70 12.20
CA ILE A 564 0.68 -30.60 12.68
C ILE A 564 -0.20 -29.84 13.67
N SER A 565 0.08 -30.02 14.96
CA SER A 565 -0.39 -29.11 16.00
C SER A 565 -0.17 -27.69 15.50
N ARG A 566 -1.26 -26.94 15.30
CA ARG A 566 -1.14 -25.48 15.14
C ARG A 566 -0.28 -24.96 16.29
N ILE A 567 0.59 -24.01 15.99
CA ILE A 567 1.40 -23.40 17.03
C ILE A 567 0.42 -22.62 17.92
N PRO A 568 0.36 -22.91 19.23
CA PRO A 568 -0.61 -22.27 20.09
C PRO A 568 -0.26 -20.80 20.28
N VAL A 569 -1.30 -20.00 20.49
CA VAL A 569 -1.21 -18.55 20.66
C VAL A 569 -1.25 -18.21 22.14
N LEU A 570 -0.38 -17.30 22.57
CA LEU A 570 -0.34 -16.72 23.92
C LEU A 570 -0.55 -15.21 23.84
N ILE A 571 -1.64 -14.72 24.44
CA ILE A 571 -1.93 -13.29 24.55
C ILE A 571 -1.35 -12.74 25.87
N ILE A 572 -0.57 -11.66 25.77
CA ILE A 572 0.03 -10.94 26.89
C ILE A 572 -0.56 -9.53 26.95
N PRO A 573 -1.34 -9.18 27.99
CA PRO A 573 -1.99 -7.89 28.10
C PRO A 573 -1.01 -6.78 28.48
N GLY A 574 -1.46 -5.53 28.42
CA GLY A 574 -0.72 -4.36 28.89
C GLY A 574 -0.74 -4.15 30.41
N ILE A 575 -0.17 -3.01 30.85
CA ILE A 575 -0.33 -2.55 32.23
C ILE A 575 -1.81 -2.37 32.55
N ILE A 576 -2.21 -2.57 33.81
CA ILE A 576 -3.59 -2.46 34.32
C ILE A 576 -4.65 -3.39 33.70
N ALA A 577 -4.34 -4.15 32.66
CA ALA A 577 -5.29 -4.96 31.91
C ALA A 577 -5.46 -6.40 32.45
N SER A 578 -5.30 -6.58 33.77
CA SER A 578 -5.59 -7.84 34.47
C SER A 578 -6.32 -7.58 35.78
N TYR A 579 -7.28 -8.43 36.09
CA TYR A 579 -8.05 -8.38 37.34
C TYR A 579 -7.16 -8.76 38.53
N LEU A 580 -7.15 -7.90 39.56
CA LEU A 580 -6.45 -8.14 40.82
C LEU A 580 -7.45 -8.22 41.98
N ASN A 581 -7.43 -9.36 42.68
CA ASN A 581 -8.29 -9.61 43.84
C ASN A 581 -7.48 -9.71 45.13
N ASP A 582 -8.13 -9.40 46.26
CA ASP A 582 -7.58 -9.68 47.57
C ASP A 582 -7.44 -11.21 47.77
N ALA A 583 -6.26 -11.67 48.17
CA ALA A 583 -5.98 -13.10 48.30
C ALA A 583 -6.76 -13.81 49.43
N HIS A 584 -7.28 -13.06 50.42
CA HIS A 584 -7.99 -13.60 51.57
C HIS A 584 -9.51 -13.57 51.38
N THR A 585 -10.06 -12.48 50.83
CA THR A 585 -11.50 -12.30 50.62
C THR A 585 -11.96 -12.67 49.21
N ASN A 586 -11.03 -12.73 48.25
CA ASN A 586 -11.31 -12.86 46.82
C ASN A 586 -12.20 -11.73 46.27
N GLU A 587 -12.24 -10.59 46.96
CA GLU A 587 -12.92 -9.38 46.49
C GLU A 587 -12.05 -8.68 45.43
N GLU A 588 -12.69 -8.18 44.38
CA GLU A 588 -12.02 -7.43 43.31
C GLU A 588 -11.49 -6.10 43.86
N ILE A 589 -10.19 -5.87 43.75
CA ILE A 589 -9.54 -4.61 44.09
C ILE A 589 -9.41 -3.75 42.83
N TRP A 590 -9.03 -4.38 41.71
CA TRP A 590 -8.86 -3.73 40.43
C TRP A 590 -9.62 -4.49 39.32
N PRO A 591 -10.51 -3.81 38.54
CA PRO A 591 -10.79 -2.37 38.61
C PRO A 591 -11.77 -1.98 39.73
N ASN A 592 -12.65 -2.87 40.20
CA ASN A 592 -13.72 -2.56 41.16
C ASN A 592 -14.57 -1.35 40.73
N LEU A 593 -15.26 -1.51 39.60
CA LEU A 593 -16.07 -0.46 38.97
C LEU A 593 -17.17 0.09 39.88
N ILE A 594 -17.67 -0.73 40.82
CA ILE A 594 -18.70 -0.31 41.78
C ILE A 594 -18.16 0.76 42.71
N ASN A 595 -16.95 0.58 43.26
CA ASN A 595 -16.33 1.55 44.13
C ASN A 595 -15.80 2.76 43.35
N MET A 596 -15.29 2.58 42.13
CA MET A 596 -14.92 3.69 41.22
C MET A 596 -16.12 4.58 40.91
N ALA A 597 -17.32 4.00 40.81
CA ALA A 597 -18.56 4.75 40.55
C ALA A 597 -19.12 5.50 41.76
N MET A 598 -18.52 5.34 42.94
CA MET A 598 -18.95 6.05 44.15
C MET A 598 -18.11 7.31 44.35
N PRO A 599 -18.73 8.47 44.65
CA PRO A 599 -17.98 9.69 44.96
C PRO A 599 -17.05 9.47 46.16
N GLY A 600 -15.76 9.78 46.01
CA GLY A 600 -14.75 9.52 47.05
C GLY A 600 -13.32 9.82 46.61
N ASP A 601 -12.35 9.48 47.47
CA ASP A 601 -10.91 9.67 47.25
C ASP A 601 -10.20 8.36 46.82
N ASP A 602 -10.96 7.38 46.34
CA ASP A 602 -10.53 6.04 45.95
C ASP A 602 -9.61 5.33 46.95
N SER A 603 -9.72 5.62 48.25
CA SER A 603 -8.84 5.07 49.29
C SER A 603 -8.84 3.54 49.42
N TYR A 604 -9.82 2.84 48.83
CA TYR A 604 -9.83 1.38 48.74
C TYR A 604 -8.64 0.84 47.91
N LEU A 605 -8.13 1.62 46.95
CA LEU A 605 -6.96 1.28 46.13
C LEU A 605 -5.65 1.26 46.91
N ASN A 606 -5.61 1.75 48.16
CA ASN A 606 -4.42 1.67 49.02
C ASN A 606 -3.94 0.21 49.24
N GLN A 607 -4.82 -0.78 49.02
CA GLN A 607 -4.45 -2.19 49.03
C GLN A 607 -3.44 -2.55 47.93
N LEU A 608 -3.35 -1.75 46.86
CA LEU A 608 -2.40 -1.94 45.78
C LEU A 608 -0.99 -1.42 46.10
N ILE A 609 -0.80 -0.62 47.15
CA ILE A 609 0.50 -0.01 47.49
C ILE A 609 1.57 -1.09 47.71
N LEU A 610 2.71 -0.93 47.03
CA LEU A 610 3.89 -1.77 47.23
C LEU A 610 4.86 -1.15 48.25
N PRO A 611 5.65 -1.97 48.97
CA PRO A 611 6.76 -1.47 49.79
C PRO A 611 7.83 -0.75 48.95
N ASP A 612 8.68 0.04 49.59
CA ASP A 612 9.72 0.86 48.92
C ASP A 612 10.74 0.06 48.09
N ASN A 613 10.83 -1.27 48.26
CA ASN A 613 11.66 -2.12 47.40
C ASN A 613 10.96 -2.56 46.11
N GLY A 614 9.67 -2.24 45.95
CA GLY A 614 8.84 -2.62 44.80
C GLY A 614 8.57 -4.13 44.71
N ILE A 615 8.70 -4.88 45.80
CA ILE A 615 8.47 -6.32 45.85
C ILE A 615 7.12 -6.59 46.52
N SER A 616 6.27 -7.39 45.89
CA SER A 616 4.97 -7.78 46.44
C SER A 616 5.12 -8.62 47.70
N ASN A 617 4.21 -8.44 48.66
CA ASN A 617 4.04 -9.40 49.75
C ASN A 617 3.27 -10.60 49.20
N GLU A 618 3.92 -11.77 49.11
CA GLU A 618 3.47 -12.99 48.40
C GLU A 618 2.05 -13.52 48.77
N ASN A 619 1.36 -12.95 49.76
CA ASN A 619 0.09 -13.46 50.29
C ASN A 619 -1.13 -12.51 50.17
N ASN A 620 -1.04 -11.36 49.48
CA ASN A 620 -2.11 -10.36 49.52
C ASN A 620 -2.91 -10.19 48.21
N ILE A 621 -2.34 -10.50 47.04
CA ILE A 621 -2.99 -10.26 45.75
C ILE A 621 -3.00 -11.54 44.91
N VAL A 622 -4.15 -11.82 44.27
CA VAL A 622 -4.33 -12.91 43.31
C VAL A 622 -4.70 -12.31 41.96
N VAL A 623 -4.04 -12.80 40.92
CA VAL A 623 -4.31 -12.45 39.52
C VAL A 623 -5.35 -13.44 38.97
N ILE A 624 -6.40 -12.94 38.32
CA ILE A 624 -7.54 -13.77 37.88
C ILE A 624 -7.51 -14.02 36.36
N ASP A 625 -7.68 -12.98 35.56
CA ASP A 625 -7.80 -13.03 34.10
C ASP A 625 -7.43 -11.68 33.49
N ILE A 626 -7.31 -11.62 32.16
CA ILE A 626 -7.12 -10.38 31.40
C ILE A 626 -8.46 -9.67 31.18
N PHE A 627 -8.42 -8.36 30.91
CA PHE A 627 -9.60 -7.62 30.48
C PHE A 627 -9.97 -8.02 29.05
N ARG A 628 -11.10 -8.69 28.83
CA ARG A 628 -11.60 -8.99 27.47
C ARG A 628 -12.50 -7.87 26.97
N GLU A 629 -13.62 -7.68 27.66
CA GLU A 629 -14.59 -6.62 27.43
C GLU A 629 -15.09 -6.14 28.78
N ILE A 630 -15.22 -4.82 28.97
CA ILE A 630 -15.78 -4.21 30.18
C ILE A 630 -16.78 -3.13 29.75
N ASP A 631 -18.02 -3.19 30.21
CA ASP A 631 -19.08 -2.20 29.91
C ASP A 631 -19.20 -1.80 28.42
N ASN A 632 -19.11 -2.79 27.51
CA ASN A 632 -19.09 -2.65 26.04
C ASN A 632 -17.82 -2.03 25.42
N TYR A 633 -16.76 -1.87 26.20
CA TYR A 633 -15.43 -1.52 25.72
C TYR A 633 -14.62 -2.80 25.50
N ASP A 634 -14.22 -3.04 24.25
CA ASP A 634 -13.52 -4.25 23.84
C ASP A 634 -12.00 -4.05 23.80
N PHE A 635 -11.30 -4.83 24.61
CA PHE A 635 -9.84 -4.86 24.70
C PHE A 635 -9.28 -6.05 23.92
N PHE A 636 -9.78 -7.26 24.19
CA PHE A 636 -9.31 -8.52 23.57
C PHE A 636 -10.44 -9.47 23.13
N GLN A 637 -11.71 -9.16 23.39
CA GLN A 637 -12.82 -10.08 23.16
C GLN A 637 -13.01 -10.38 21.67
N ASP A 638 -13.02 -9.37 20.79
CA ASP A 638 -13.13 -9.60 19.36
C ASP A 638 -11.88 -10.31 18.80
N LEU A 639 -10.68 -10.03 19.33
CA LEU A 639 -9.46 -10.72 18.90
C LEU A 639 -9.52 -12.22 19.23
N ILE A 640 -9.93 -12.55 20.45
CA ILE A 640 -10.14 -13.95 20.87
C ILE A 640 -11.21 -14.60 19.98
N THR A 641 -12.31 -13.90 19.72
CA THR A 641 -13.39 -14.40 18.84
C THR A 641 -12.90 -14.65 17.41
N GLU A 642 -12.02 -13.79 16.88
CA GLU A 642 -11.39 -13.99 15.56
C GLU A 642 -10.53 -15.27 15.54
N LEU A 643 -9.70 -15.47 16.57
CA LEU A 643 -8.87 -16.68 16.72
C LEU A 643 -9.73 -17.94 16.85
N GLU A 644 -10.82 -17.90 17.63
CA GLU A 644 -11.75 -19.01 17.80
C GLU A 644 -12.47 -19.37 16.50
N ASN A 645 -12.88 -18.38 15.71
CA ASN A 645 -13.50 -18.59 14.40
C ASN A 645 -12.55 -19.28 13.42
N GLU A 646 -11.24 -19.04 13.56
CA GLU A 646 -10.19 -19.70 12.77
C GLU A 646 -9.81 -21.08 13.31
N GLY A 647 -10.42 -21.50 14.42
CA GLY A 647 -10.36 -22.86 14.97
C GLY A 647 -9.42 -23.03 16.16
N TYR A 648 -8.92 -21.93 16.75
CA TYR A 648 -8.29 -21.97 18.07
C TYR A 648 -9.35 -22.20 19.16
N GLU A 649 -8.94 -22.75 20.30
CA GLU A 649 -9.77 -23.06 21.45
C GLU A 649 -9.02 -22.67 22.74
N GLU A 650 -9.66 -21.81 23.54
CA GLU A 650 -9.08 -21.36 24.81
C GLU A 650 -8.73 -22.55 25.73
N ASN A 651 -7.58 -22.46 26.41
CA ASN A 651 -6.99 -23.48 27.28
C ASN A 651 -6.51 -24.76 26.58
N LYS A 652 -6.58 -24.83 25.25
CA LYS A 652 -6.10 -25.96 24.46
C LYS A 652 -4.99 -25.54 23.52
N ASP A 653 -5.21 -24.53 22.68
CA ASP A 653 -4.21 -23.95 21.78
C ASP A 653 -4.29 -22.42 21.70
N LEU A 654 -5.20 -21.80 22.44
CA LEU A 654 -5.21 -20.37 22.74
C LEU A 654 -5.10 -20.15 24.25
N PHE A 655 -4.15 -19.32 24.67
CA PHE A 655 -3.87 -19.04 26.07
C PHE A 655 -3.76 -17.54 26.32
N VAL A 656 -4.05 -17.13 27.54
CA VAL A 656 -3.85 -15.77 28.04
C VAL A 656 -2.86 -15.80 29.21
N PHE A 657 -2.07 -14.73 29.34
CA PHE A 657 -1.13 -14.56 30.44
C PHE A 657 -1.53 -13.34 31.30
N PRO A 658 -2.50 -13.48 32.21
CA PRO A 658 -2.76 -12.42 33.18
C PRO A 658 -1.62 -12.37 34.21
N TYR A 659 -1.19 -11.17 34.60
CA TYR A 659 -0.11 -10.99 35.57
C TYR A 659 -0.33 -9.77 36.48
N ASP A 660 0.42 -9.72 37.59
CA ASP A 660 0.42 -8.57 38.49
C ASP A 660 1.22 -7.42 37.86
N TRP A 661 0.50 -6.55 37.15
CA TRP A 661 1.04 -5.46 36.35
C TRP A 661 1.74 -4.37 37.16
N ARG A 662 1.73 -4.42 38.49
CA ARG A 662 2.48 -3.50 39.35
C ARG A 662 3.96 -3.87 39.45
N LEU A 663 4.30 -5.13 39.19
CA LEU A 663 5.62 -5.70 39.47
C LEU A 663 6.64 -5.39 38.37
N ASP A 664 7.90 -5.70 38.66
CA ASP A 664 9.01 -5.50 37.74
C ASP A 664 8.92 -6.41 36.51
N ILE A 665 9.11 -5.84 35.32
CA ILE A 665 9.05 -6.53 34.04
C ILE A 665 10.04 -7.70 33.96
N SER A 666 11.24 -7.58 34.52
CA SER A 666 12.22 -8.68 34.60
C SER A 666 11.71 -9.84 35.45
N TYR A 667 11.04 -9.53 36.56
CA TYR A 667 10.41 -10.54 37.41
C TYR A 667 9.25 -11.23 36.68
N ILE A 668 8.36 -10.47 36.05
CA ILE A 668 7.21 -10.99 35.28
C ILE A 668 7.69 -11.85 34.11
N ALA A 669 8.76 -11.46 33.42
CA ALA A 669 9.35 -12.20 32.30
C ALA A 669 9.98 -13.54 32.74
N GLY A 670 10.46 -13.65 33.99
CA GLY A 670 10.99 -14.90 34.54
C GLY A 670 12.46 -14.87 34.97
N GLU A 671 13.06 -13.70 35.21
CA GLU A 671 14.45 -13.62 35.71
C GLU A 671 14.66 -14.39 37.04
N ASN A 672 13.57 -14.61 37.80
CA ASN A 672 13.52 -15.53 38.93
C ASN A 672 12.54 -16.69 38.67
N ASN A 673 13.04 -17.80 38.11
CA ASN A 673 12.26 -18.98 37.69
C ASN A 673 11.52 -19.74 38.83
N ASN A 674 11.61 -19.31 40.09
CA ASN A 674 10.92 -19.97 41.19
C ASN A 674 9.44 -19.55 41.34
N ASP A 675 9.02 -18.44 40.72
CA ASP A 675 7.61 -18.03 40.73
C ASP A 675 6.83 -18.80 39.66
N PRO A 676 5.85 -19.66 40.02
CA PRO A 676 5.05 -20.40 39.05
C PRO A 676 4.18 -19.51 38.15
N ASN A 677 4.01 -18.23 38.45
CA ASN A 677 3.12 -17.31 37.75
C ASN A 677 3.82 -16.34 36.79
N ASN A 678 5.14 -16.45 36.61
CA ASN A 678 5.87 -15.67 35.60
C ASN A 678 5.70 -16.25 34.17
N LEU A 679 6.07 -15.45 33.17
CA LEU A 679 5.90 -15.79 31.75
C LEU A 679 6.68 -17.04 31.36
N ALA A 680 7.93 -17.18 31.83
CA ALA A 680 8.76 -18.34 31.52
C ALA A 680 8.15 -19.67 32.00
N ASN A 681 7.60 -19.69 33.20
CA ASN A 681 6.91 -20.86 33.74
C ASN A 681 5.54 -21.08 33.08
N ASN A 682 4.85 -20.02 32.64
CA ASN A 682 3.61 -20.15 31.87
C ASN A 682 3.86 -20.80 30.49
N ILE A 683 4.83 -20.31 29.73
CA ILE A 683 5.25 -20.90 28.45
C ILE A 683 5.70 -22.35 28.64
N LEU A 684 6.47 -22.64 29.71
CA LEU A 684 6.88 -24.01 30.03
C LEU A 684 5.68 -24.92 30.34
N LYS A 685 4.65 -24.43 31.05
CA LYS A 685 3.41 -25.17 31.31
C LYS A 685 2.69 -25.50 30.01
N ILE A 686 2.52 -24.52 29.11
CA ILE A 686 1.88 -24.71 27.80
C ILE A 686 2.64 -25.76 26.98
N LYS A 687 3.96 -25.62 26.87
CA LYS A 687 4.83 -26.56 26.15
C LYS A 687 4.72 -27.99 26.71
N ASN A 688 4.73 -28.14 28.03
CA ASN A 688 4.59 -29.45 28.67
C ASN A 688 3.18 -30.03 28.54
N GLN A 689 2.14 -29.18 28.58
CA GLN A 689 0.74 -29.60 28.42
C GLN A 689 0.48 -30.15 27.02
N LEU A 690 1.08 -29.54 25.99
CA LEU A 690 0.80 -29.86 24.58
C LEU A 690 1.87 -30.72 23.90
N GLY A 691 3.03 -30.90 24.53
CA GLY A 691 4.14 -31.65 23.94
C GLY A 691 4.78 -30.94 22.74
N ILE A 692 4.85 -29.61 22.79
CA ILE A 692 5.32 -28.75 21.70
C ILE A 692 6.58 -27.97 22.08
N ASP A 693 7.28 -27.44 21.08
CA ASP A 693 8.52 -26.69 21.27
C ASP A 693 8.34 -25.17 21.32
N LYS A 694 7.30 -24.62 20.68
CA LYS A 694 7.13 -23.17 20.49
C LYS A 694 5.68 -22.69 20.67
N VAL A 695 5.52 -21.40 20.93
CA VAL A 695 4.25 -20.67 20.95
C VAL A 695 4.33 -19.42 20.08
N ASP A 696 3.21 -18.96 19.51
CA ASP A 696 3.08 -17.63 18.91
C ASP A 696 2.63 -16.64 20.00
N VAL A 697 3.30 -15.49 20.12
CA VAL A 697 3.00 -14.49 21.16
C VAL A 697 2.36 -13.26 20.55
N ILE A 698 1.21 -12.86 21.07
CA ILE A 698 0.58 -11.57 20.80
C ILE A 698 0.68 -10.75 22.08
N ALA A 699 1.39 -9.63 22.05
CA ALA A 699 1.57 -8.79 23.21
C ALA A 699 1.09 -7.36 22.95
N HIS A 700 0.52 -6.72 23.95
CA HIS A 700 0.03 -5.35 23.86
C HIS A 700 0.68 -4.47 24.92
N SER A 701 1.03 -3.23 24.56
CA SER A 701 1.49 -2.21 25.49
C SER A 701 2.67 -2.71 26.35
N MET A 702 2.63 -2.58 27.69
CA MET A 702 3.68 -3.11 28.57
C MET A 702 3.94 -4.62 28.39
N GLY A 703 2.95 -5.39 27.94
CA GLY A 703 3.10 -6.82 27.66
C GLY A 703 4.17 -7.11 26.61
N GLY A 704 4.37 -6.21 25.65
CA GLY A 704 5.44 -6.34 24.66
C GLY A 704 6.83 -6.18 25.26
N LEU A 705 6.99 -5.30 26.26
CA LEU A 705 8.25 -5.19 27.01
C LEU A 705 8.52 -6.45 27.84
N VAL A 706 7.48 -7.05 28.44
CA VAL A 706 7.57 -8.35 29.13
C VAL A 706 8.02 -9.45 28.16
N ALA A 707 7.42 -9.51 26.97
CA ALA A 707 7.81 -10.47 25.93
C ALA A 707 9.25 -10.24 25.44
N LYS A 708 9.66 -9.00 25.17
CA LYS A 708 11.04 -8.64 24.80
C LYS A 708 12.04 -9.06 25.88
N LYS A 709 11.73 -8.78 27.16
CA LYS A 709 12.61 -9.19 28.27
C LYS A 709 12.67 -10.71 28.42
N TYR A 710 11.57 -11.44 28.19
CA TYR A 710 11.61 -12.91 28.12
C TYR A 710 12.52 -13.40 26.99
N ILE A 711 12.39 -12.83 25.79
CA ILE A 711 13.23 -13.20 24.63
C ILE A 711 14.71 -12.85 24.89
N HIS A 712 15.00 -11.73 25.55
CA HIS A 712 16.35 -11.37 25.99
C HIS A 712 16.94 -12.45 26.93
N LEU A 713 16.17 -12.92 27.91
CA LEU A 713 16.62 -13.90 28.91
C LEU A 713 16.77 -15.33 28.37
N PHE A 714 15.85 -15.76 27.50
CA PHE A 714 15.71 -17.17 27.11
C PHE A 714 15.92 -17.44 25.60
N GLY A 715 16.14 -16.39 24.82
CA GLY A 715 16.19 -16.44 23.36
C GLY A 715 14.84 -16.73 22.71
N THR A 716 14.84 -16.90 21.39
CA THR A 716 13.61 -17.18 20.61
C THR A 716 13.28 -18.67 20.48
N SER A 717 14.01 -19.56 21.17
CA SER A 717 13.86 -21.02 20.99
C SER A 717 12.46 -21.56 21.31
N SER A 718 11.71 -20.87 22.16
CA SER A 718 10.35 -21.23 22.57
C SER A 718 9.26 -20.34 21.94
N ILE A 719 9.65 -19.40 21.08
CA ILE A 719 8.75 -18.46 20.41
C ILE A 719 8.82 -18.71 18.90
N ASP A 720 7.68 -18.85 18.23
CA ASP A 720 7.65 -18.94 16.78
C ASP A 720 7.51 -17.56 16.14
N LYS A 721 6.42 -16.85 16.41
CA LYS A 721 6.21 -15.43 16.05
C LYS A 721 6.03 -14.57 17.30
N PHE A 722 6.46 -13.31 17.18
CA PHE A 722 6.19 -12.28 18.19
C PHE A 722 5.48 -11.09 17.53
N ILE A 723 4.19 -10.92 17.84
CA ILE A 723 3.34 -9.84 17.36
C ILE A 723 3.18 -8.83 18.49
N ASP A 724 3.86 -7.71 18.36
CA ASP A 724 3.81 -6.58 19.29
C ASP A 724 2.76 -5.57 18.85
N ILE A 725 1.94 -5.08 19.78
CA ILE A 725 0.89 -4.10 19.53
C ILE A 725 1.08 -2.92 20.46
N ALA A 726 1.51 -1.79 19.90
CA ALA A 726 1.57 -0.49 20.56
C ALA A 726 2.40 -0.45 21.85
N SER A 727 3.52 -1.16 21.90
CA SER A 727 4.36 -1.16 23.09
C SER A 727 5.20 0.12 23.21
N PRO A 728 5.34 0.69 24.43
CA PRO A 728 6.18 1.86 24.67
C PRO A 728 7.66 1.46 24.74
N HIS A 729 8.28 1.13 23.60
CA HIS A 729 9.66 0.62 23.57
C HIS A 729 10.67 1.59 24.15
N TYR A 730 10.47 2.90 23.97
CA TYR A 730 11.30 3.94 24.60
C TYR A 730 10.57 4.65 25.74
N GLY A 731 9.55 4.02 26.33
CA GLY A 731 8.74 4.61 27.40
C GLY A 731 7.72 5.65 26.93
N SER A 732 7.01 6.27 27.88
CA SER A 732 5.98 7.30 27.64
C SER A 732 6.05 8.41 28.69
N PRO A 733 5.98 9.69 28.29
CA PRO A 733 5.83 10.82 29.22
C PRO A 733 4.59 10.73 30.14
N LYS A 734 3.59 9.92 29.78
CA LYS A 734 2.44 9.66 30.66
C LYS A 734 2.86 8.96 31.96
N ALA A 735 3.87 8.10 31.95
CA ALA A 735 4.40 7.48 33.17
C ALA A 735 4.97 8.52 34.13
N PHE A 736 5.64 9.55 33.60
CA PHE A 736 6.10 10.70 34.39
C PHE A 736 4.93 11.48 35.00
N LYS A 737 3.89 11.77 34.21
CA LYS A 737 2.67 12.44 34.69
C LYS A 737 2.04 11.66 35.86
N ILE A 738 1.87 10.35 35.73
CA ILE A 738 1.31 9.48 36.79
C ILE A 738 2.10 9.62 38.10
N LEU A 739 3.43 9.48 38.03
CA LEU A 739 4.29 9.54 39.21
C LEU A 739 4.34 10.94 39.85
N GLN A 740 4.34 11.99 39.02
CA GLN A 740 4.61 13.35 39.46
C GLN A 740 3.34 14.14 39.81
N TYR A 741 2.24 13.94 39.08
CA TYR A 741 1.01 14.74 39.19
C TYR A 741 -0.26 13.90 39.34
N GLY A 742 -0.17 12.58 39.17
CA GLY A 742 -1.34 11.71 39.11
C GLY A 742 -1.99 11.68 37.73
N ASP A 743 -2.89 10.72 37.54
CA ASP A 743 -3.63 10.50 36.30
C ASP A 743 -4.88 9.65 36.58
N ASP A 744 -5.83 9.64 35.67
CA ASP A 744 -7.01 8.77 35.76
C ASP A 744 -6.77 7.37 35.17
N LEU A 745 -5.57 7.10 34.63
CA LEU A 745 -5.20 5.87 33.94
C LEU A 745 -6.14 5.49 32.78
N GLY A 746 -6.81 6.48 32.18
CA GLY A 746 -7.82 6.27 31.14
C GLY A 746 -9.18 5.81 31.66
N MET A 747 -9.37 5.61 32.97
CA MET A 747 -10.58 5.00 33.54
C MET A 747 -11.83 5.89 33.47
N LYS A 748 -11.70 7.17 33.07
CA LYS A 748 -12.84 8.08 32.78
C LYS A 748 -13.82 7.54 31.73
N MET A 749 -13.44 6.50 30.99
CA MET A 749 -14.31 5.79 30.05
C MET A 749 -15.48 5.02 30.73
N PHE A 750 -15.37 4.66 32.01
CA PHE A 750 -16.34 3.80 32.72
C PHE A 750 -17.36 4.58 33.58
N ILE A 751 -17.86 5.72 33.08
CA ILE A 751 -18.88 6.57 33.70
C ILE A 751 -18.39 7.39 34.91
N PHE A 752 -17.32 6.98 35.60
CA PHE A 752 -16.64 7.74 36.67
C PHE A 752 -15.12 7.61 36.55
N GLY A 753 -14.41 8.74 36.70
CA GLY A 753 -12.94 8.77 36.63
C GLY A 753 -12.28 8.34 37.94
N LEU A 754 -11.00 7.95 37.87
CA LEU A 754 -10.17 7.75 39.06
C LEU A 754 -9.67 9.08 39.64
N ASP A 755 -9.62 9.19 40.96
CA ASP A 755 -8.98 10.33 41.65
C ASP A 755 -7.47 10.35 41.37
N SER A 756 -7.02 11.33 40.58
CA SER A 756 -5.61 11.48 40.20
C SER A 756 -4.66 11.50 41.39
N ASN A 757 -5.05 12.07 42.54
CA ASN A 757 -4.21 12.09 43.73
C ASN A 757 -4.00 10.69 44.30
N ARG A 758 -5.05 9.86 44.35
CA ARG A 758 -4.94 8.46 44.76
C ARG A 758 -4.00 7.70 43.85
N THR A 759 -4.11 7.88 42.54
CA THR A 759 -3.27 7.20 41.55
C THR A 759 -1.80 7.62 41.70
N GLN A 760 -1.54 8.90 41.96
CA GLN A 760 -0.21 9.39 42.32
C GLN A 760 0.33 8.69 43.57
N ILE A 761 -0.48 8.54 44.62
CA ILE A 761 -0.07 7.89 45.88
C ILE A 761 0.29 6.42 45.67
N ILE A 762 -0.56 5.64 45.00
CA ILE A 762 -0.36 4.18 44.89
C ILE A 762 0.80 3.81 43.97
N SER A 763 1.06 4.61 42.94
CA SER A 763 2.07 4.35 41.90
C SER A 763 3.52 4.54 42.36
N GLN A 764 3.75 5.20 43.51
CA GLN A 764 5.09 5.61 43.95
C GLN A 764 6.11 4.47 44.02
N ASN A 765 5.65 3.24 44.23
CA ASN A 765 6.48 2.05 44.40
C ASN A 765 6.15 0.92 43.41
N PHE A 766 5.52 1.21 42.25
CA PHE A 766 5.28 0.20 41.20
C PHE A 766 6.46 0.15 40.24
N PRO A 767 7.36 -0.85 40.27
CA PRO A 767 8.49 -0.90 39.34
C PRO A 767 8.10 -0.76 37.87
N SER A 768 6.96 -1.32 37.46
CA SER A 768 6.47 -1.26 36.09
C SER A 768 6.30 0.17 35.58
N ILE A 769 5.74 1.08 36.38
CA ILE A 769 5.53 2.48 35.95
C ILE A 769 6.87 3.20 35.75
N TYR A 770 7.88 2.91 36.57
CA TYR A 770 9.22 3.45 36.37
C TYR A 770 9.87 2.90 35.10
N GLN A 771 9.67 1.60 34.81
CA GLN A 771 10.14 0.94 33.59
C GLN A 771 9.36 1.35 32.32
N LEU A 772 8.36 2.24 32.46
CA LEU A 772 7.64 2.87 31.36
C LEU A 772 8.01 4.35 31.18
N LEU A 773 8.93 4.90 31.99
CA LEU A 773 9.44 6.25 31.80
C LEU A 773 10.22 6.36 30.49
N PRO A 774 10.28 7.55 29.86
CA PRO A 774 11.09 7.76 28.66
C PRO A 774 12.54 7.31 28.86
N SER A 775 13.00 6.38 28.01
CA SER A 775 14.38 5.87 28.01
C SER A 775 15.33 6.83 27.29
N ARG A 776 16.62 6.52 27.22
CA ARG A 776 17.60 7.37 26.49
C ARG A 776 17.25 7.51 25.00
N ASP A 777 16.75 6.46 24.36
CA ASP A 777 16.46 6.43 22.92
C ASP A 777 15.16 7.18 22.54
N TYR A 778 14.34 7.50 23.54
CA TYR A 778 13.24 8.45 23.38
C TYR A 778 13.76 9.83 22.94
N PHE A 779 14.92 10.23 23.47
CA PHE A 779 15.49 11.54 23.21
C PHE A 779 16.15 11.60 21.83
N ASP A 780 15.82 12.64 21.07
CA ASP A 780 16.40 12.88 19.74
C ASP A 780 16.95 14.29 19.66
N PRO A 781 18.28 14.51 19.72
CA PRO A 781 18.87 15.84 19.67
C PRO A 781 18.73 16.53 18.30
N GLU A 782 18.18 15.87 17.27
CA GLU A 782 17.92 16.49 15.97
C GLU A 782 16.43 16.84 15.78
N ASN A 783 15.53 16.38 16.65
CA ASN A 783 14.09 16.62 16.54
C ASN A 783 13.56 17.47 17.71
N TYR A 784 13.19 18.73 17.45
CA TYR A 784 12.71 19.69 18.44
C TYR A 784 11.74 19.12 19.49
N TYR A 785 10.77 18.29 19.08
CA TYR A 785 9.77 17.73 19.99
C TYR A 785 10.32 16.64 20.92
N TYR A 786 11.37 15.93 20.51
CA TYR A 786 11.95 14.82 21.28
C TYR A 786 13.29 15.20 21.93
N HIS A 787 13.68 16.48 21.96
CA HIS A 787 14.85 16.94 22.72
C HIS A 787 14.68 16.74 24.23
N HIS A 788 13.45 16.82 24.72
CA HIS A 788 13.09 16.81 26.13
C HIS A 788 11.60 16.48 26.30
N TYR A 789 11.23 15.83 27.41
CA TYR A 789 9.82 15.65 27.79
C TYR A 789 9.42 16.44 29.04
N ILE A 790 10.39 17.07 29.71
CA ILE A 790 10.21 17.98 30.85
C ILE A 790 10.88 19.31 30.52
N TYR A 791 10.15 20.41 30.70
CA TYR A 791 10.67 21.77 30.53
C TYR A 791 10.34 22.62 31.78
N ASP A 792 11.32 22.98 32.62
CA ASP A 792 11.06 23.66 33.90
C ASP A 792 11.58 25.11 33.96
N THR A 793 10.76 26.03 33.44
CA THR A 793 11.08 27.47 33.51
C THR A 793 10.97 28.07 34.90
N ALA A 794 10.21 27.45 35.81
CA ALA A 794 9.99 27.99 37.15
C ALA A 794 11.29 28.04 37.96
N ASP A 795 12.10 26.99 37.84
CA ASP A 795 13.36 26.86 38.58
C ASP A 795 14.58 27.37 37.79
N SER A 796 14.37 27.99 36.63
CA SER A 796 15.42 28.40 35.67
C SER A 796 16.28 27.24 35.17
N ILE A 797 15.68 26.04 35.10
CA ILE A 797 16.33 24.85 34.55
C ILE A 797 15.74 24.65 33.13
N PRO A 798 16.50 24.88 32.06
CA PRO A 798 15.98 24.73 30.70
C PRO A 798 15.59 23.26 30.40
N ALA A 799 15.06 23.00 29.20
CA ALA A 799 14.82 21.67 28.62
C ALA A 799 15.69 20.56 29.23
N LEU A 800 15.06 19.63 29.96
CA LEU A 800 15.78 18.56 30.62
C LEU A 800 16.10 17.45 29.61
N ASP A 801 17.38 17.20 29.39
CA ASP A 801 17.83 15.98 28.73
C ASP A 801 17.55 14.75 29.61
N TYR A 802 17.94 13.57 29.15
CA TYR A 802 17.69 12.32 29.87
C TYR A 802 18.27 12.35 31.30
N ASP A 803 19.55 12.68 31.45
CA ASP A 803 20.24 12.63 32.74
C ASP A 803 19.65 13.67 33.72
N ALA A 804 19.36 14.88 33.22
CA ALA A 804 18.70 15.93 33.98
C ALA A 804 17.26 15.55 34.39
N SER A 805 16.54 14.81 33.54
CA SER A 805 15.19 14.32 33.85
C SER A 805 15.22 13.29 34.98
N ILE A 806 16.19 12.38 34.99
CA ILE A 806 16.39 11.42 36.08
C ILE A 806 16.77 12.14 37.38
N ASP A 807 17.67 13.12 37.33
CA ASP A 807 18.05 13.92 38.50
C ASP A 807 16.85 14.71 39.06
N PHE A 808 16.02 15.29 38.19
CA PHE A 808 14.77 15.94 38.58
C PHE A 808 13.83 14.98 39.31
N MET A 809 13.66 13.75 38.81
CA MET A 809 12.82 12.73 39.45
C MET A 809 13.38 12.33 40.83
N LYS A 810 14.71 12.20 40.94
CA LYS A 810 15.40 11.91 42.21
C LYS A 810 15.19 13.03 43.23
N LEU A 811 15.33 14.29 42.81
CA LEU A 811 15.12 15.49 43.64
C LEU A 811 13.65 15.66 44.05
N SER A 812 12.72 15.24 43.18
CA SER A 812 11.27 15.25 43.44
C SER A 812 10.80 14.13 44.38
N GLY A 813 11.72 13.36 44.97
CA GLY A 813 11.42 12.33 45.96
C GLY A 813 10.95 10.99 45.40
N ARG A 814 11.14 10.74 44.10
CA ARG A 814 10.80 9.45 43.47
C ARG A 814 11.79 8.37 43.88
N ASN A 815 11.38 7.11 43.79
CA ASN A 815 12.15 5.99 44.29
C ASN A 815 13.43 5.75 43.46
N TRP A 816 14.59 6.09 44.02
CA TRP A 816 15.87 6.01 43.31
C TRP A 816 16.21 4.59 42.86
N ASN A 817 15.88 3.57 43.67
CA ASN A 817 16.15 2.18 43.31
C ASN A 817 15.33 1.73 42.09
N LEU A 818 14.11 2.25 41.94
CA LEU A 818 13.24 1.90 40.80
C LEU A 818 13.65 2.63 39.53
N LEU A 819 14.15 3.87 39.63
CA LEU A 819 14.75 4.59 38.49
C LEU A 819 15.97 3.85 37.94
N ASP A 820 16.87 3.36 38.81
CA ASP A 820 18.05 2.61 38.37
C ASP A 820 17.67 1.25 37.73
N ARG A 821 16.61 0.59 38.23
CA ARG A 821 16.06 -0.65 37.63
C ARG A 821 15.39 -0.39 36.27
N ALA A 822 14.75 0.77 36.10
CA ALA A 822 14.20 1.20 34.82
C ALA A 822 15.28 1.38 33.76
N GLN A 823 16.40 2.04 34.11
CA GLN A 823 17.54 2.13 33.19
C GLN A 823 18.05 0.74 32.81
N THR A 824 18.20 -0.16 33.79
CA THR A 824 18.77 -1.50 33.56
C THR A 824 17.98 -2.28 32.51
N ILE A 825 16.64 -2.25 32.57
CA ILE A 825 15.84 -2.97 31.59
C ILE A 825 15.93 -2.35 30.19
N HIS A 826 15.89 -1.02 30.08
CA HIS A 826 16.00 -0.34 28.78
C HIS A 826 17.35 -0.59 28.12
N ASP A 827 18.44 -0.60 28.88
CA ASP A 827 19.79 -0.97 28.40
C ASP A 827 19.84 -2.40 27.82
N GLU A 828 18.93 -3.29 28.23
CA GLU A 828 18.88 -4.69 27.80
C GLU A 828 17.94 -4.94 26.61
N ILE A 829 16.84 -4.19 26.49
CA ILE A 829 15.75 -4.51 25.56
C ILE A 829 15.47 -3.47 24.48
N ASP A 830 15.90 -2.21 24.60
CA ASP A 830 15.51 -1.15 23.64
C ASP A 830 15.97 -1.51 22.21
N ASP A 831 17.26 -1.80 22.04
CA ASP A 831 17.90 -2.20 20.77
C ASP A 831 17.74 -3.69 20.40
N LEU A 832 16.92 -4.46 21.13
CA LEU A 832 16.79 -5.90 20.90
C LEU A 832 16.12 -6.20 19.56
N TYR A 833 16.89 -6.78 18.62
CA TYR A 833 16.34 -7.40 17.41
C TYR A 833 15.72 -8.76 17.73
N VAL A 834 14.48 -8.95 17.28
CA VAL A 834 13.76 -10.22 17.41
C VAL A 834 13.42 -10.75 16.02
N PRO A 835 13.96 -11.90 15.58
CA PRO A 835 13.58 -12.50 14.29
C PRO A 835 12.12 -12.98 14.32
N ASN A 836 11.46 -12.99 13.16
CA ASN A 836 10.06 -13.41 13.00
C ASN A 836 9.10 -12.61 13.90
N SER A 837 9.30 -11.29 13.95
CA SER A 837 8.52 -10.38 14.77
C SER A 837 7.87 -9.26 13.96
N TYR A 838 6.74 -8.79 14.47
CA TYR A 838 5.84 -7.88 13.80
C TYR A 838 5.45 -6.77 14.77
N ASN A 839 5.69 -5.52 14.40
CA ASN A 839 5.35 -4.36 15.23
C ASN A 839 4.11 -3.64 14.67
N ILE A 840 3.01 -3.65 15.40
CA ILE A 840 1.76 -2.95 15.05
C ILE A 840 1.70 -1.66 15.87
N VAL A 841 1.99 -0.53 15.22
CA VAL A 841 2.15 0.78 15.84
C VAL A 841 0.86 1.60 15.79
N GLY A 842 0.36 2.04 16.94
CA GLY A 842 -0.74 3.01 17.01
C GLY A 842 -0.25 4.44 16.73
N CYS A 843 -1.02 5.20 15.95
CA CYS A 843 -0.69 6.57 15.55
C CYS A 843 -1.95 7.43 15.26
N GLY A 844 -1.76 8.70 14.92
CA GLY A 844 -2.86 9.59 14.51
C GLY A 844 -3.80 10.01 15.66
N VAL A 845 -3.42 9.76 16.91
CA VAL A 845 -4.12 10.22 18.12
C VAL A 845 -3.22 11.17 18.91
N PRO A 846 -3.71 12.34 19.34
CA PRO A 846 -2.97 13.25 20.22
C PRO A 846 -2.49 12.55 21.48
N THR A 847 -1.18 12.58 21.74
CA THR A 847 -0.54 11.81 22.81
C THR A 847 0.40 12.68 23.62
N LEU A 848 0.32 12.66 24.95
CA LEU A 848 1.20 13.47 25.81
C LEU A 848 2.67 13.21 25.49
N GLY A 849 3.36 14.25 25.00
CA GLY A 849 4.75 14.20 24.55
C GLY A 849 5.70 14.99 25.45
N MET A 850 5.23 16.11 26.02
CA MET A 850 6.01 16.97 26.90
C MET A 850 5.12 17.70 27.92
N ILE A 851 5.66 17.89 29.13
CA ILE A 851 5.09 18.76 30.17
C ILE A 851 6.05 19.92 30.42
N ARG A 852 5.51 21.13 30.36
CA ARG A 852 6.18 22.38 30.69
C ARG A 852 5.66 22.93 32.02
N VAL A 853 6.59 23.37 32.87
CA VAL A 853 6.35 23.90 34.22
C VAL A 853 6.75 25.38 34.25
N GLU A 854 5.87 26.23 34.77
CA GLU A 854 5.95 27.69 34.80
C GLU A 854 5.67 28.23 36.22
N ASP A 855 6.24 29.39 36.58
CA ASP A 855 6.13 29.99 37.93
C ASP A 855 4.95 31.00 38.05
N ARG A 856 4.14 30.92 39.12
CA ARG A 856 3.00 31.82 39.41
C ARG A 856 3.24 32.93 40.45
N MET A 857 4.45 33.18 40.94
CA MET A 857 4.75 34.23 41.97
C MET A 857 4.13 34.03 43.37
N SER A 858 3.63 32.85 43.72
CA SER A 858 3.38 32.50 45.13
C SER A 858 4.26 31.31 45.48
N THR A 859 4.82 31.28 46.68
CA THR A 859 5.98 30.42 47.04
C THR A 859 5.75 28.92 46.91
N ASP A 860 4.53 28.46 46.57
CA ASP A 860 4.19 27.04 46.36
C ASP A 860 3.22 26.77 45.18
N ASP A 861 2.87 27.75 44.32
CA ASP A 861 1.92 27.56 43.20
C ASP A 861 2.62 27.58 41.83
N LYS A 862 2.42 26.54 41.01
CA LYS A 862 3.04 26.36 39.68
C LYS A 862 1.94 26.31 38.61
N SER A 863 2.24 26.83 37.43
CA SER A 863 1.40 26.72 36.21
C SER A 863 1.99 25.66 35.30
N TYR A 864 1.16 24.99 34.51
CA TYR A 864 1.58 23.89 33.63
C TYR A 864 1.13 24.11 32.20
N ASN A 865 1.89 23.62 31.24
CA ASN A 865 1.48 23.45 29.86
C ASN A 865 1.78 22.03 29.41
N ILE A 866 0.91 21.45 28.58
CA ILE A 866 1.15 20.15 27.96
C ILE A 866 1.30 20.31 26.46
N TYR A 867 2.16 19.49 25.87
CA TYR A 867 2.31 19.37 24.43
C TYR A 867 2.08 17.93 24.05
N GLN A 868 1.09 17.72 23.21
CA GLN A 868 0.72 16.46 22.61
C GLN A 868 1.47 16.25 21.28
N PHE A 869 2.07 15.08 21.12
CA PHE A 869 2.69 14.60 19.89
C PHE A 869 1.82 13.53 19.22
N ASN A 870 2.27 13.05 18.07
CA ASN A 870 1.64 11.94 17.39
C ASN A 870 1.82 10.63 18.18
N GLY A 871 0.81 9.79 18.23
CA GLY A 871 0.82 8.50 18.92
C GLY A 871 -0.58 7.89 18.97
N ASP A 872 -0.87 7.10 19.99
CA ASP A 872 -2.15 6.38 20.18
C ASP A 872 -2.98 6.86 21.39
N GLY A 873 -2.63 8.03 21.94
CA GLY A 873 -3.21 8.61 23.14
C GLY A 873 -2.48 8.23 24.44
N THR A 874 -1.56 7.26 24.39
CA THR A 874 -0.73 6.87 25.55
C THR A 874 0.75 6.82 25.20
N VAL A 875 1.11 6.23 24.07
CA VAL A 875 2.49 6.01 23.63
C VAL A 875 2.79 6.92 22.45
N PRO A 876 3.78 7.83 22.56
CA PRO A 876 4.22 8.64 21.43
C PRO A 876 4.75 7.77 20.30
N LEU A 877 4.49 8.16 19.05
CA LEU A 877 4.81 7.42 17.83
C LEU A 877 6.28 7.00 17.79
N ARG A 878 7.21 7.88 18.17
CA ARG A 878 8.64 7.55 18.23
C ARG A 878 8.93 6.35 19.13
N SER A 879 8.28 6.28 20.29
CA SER A 879 8.46 5.19 21.24
C SER A 879 7.89 3.87 20.70
N ALA A 880 6.69 3.91 20.11
CA ALA A 880 6.08 2.71 19.51
C ALA A 880 6.85 2.19 18.28
N MET A 881 7.51 3.07 17.53
CA MET A 881 8.39 2.69 16.41
C MET A 881 9.75 2.14 16.85
N GLY A 882 10.10 2.23 18.14
CA GLY A 882 11.43 1.88 18.65
C GLY A 882 11.79 0.39 18.60
N PHE A 883 10.86 -0.48 18.20
CA PHE A 883 11.15 -1.90 18.10
C PHE A 883 11.70 -2.30 16.73
N ASN A 884 12.92 -2.85 16.77
CA ASN A 884 13.59 -3.48 15.65
C ASN A 884 12.96 -4.85 15.30
N ALA A 885 11.74 -4.79 14.76
CA ALA A 885 10.99 -5.93 14.27
C ALA A 885 11.32 -6.26 12.81
N GLU A 886 10.94 -7.45 12.36
CA GLU A 886 11.11 -7.86 10.96
C GLU A 886 10.17 -7.09 10.02
N LYS A 887 8.91 -6.87 10.46
CA LYS A 887 7.92 -6.06 9.75
C LYS A 887 7.22 -5.09 10.70
N GLN A 888 6.76 -3.97 10.16
CA GLN A 888 6.09 -2.93 10.91
C GLN A 888 4.84 -2.44 10.18
N TYR A 889 3.75 -2.23 10.92
CA TYR A 889 2.46 -1.76 10.43
C TYR A 889 1.96 -0.61 11.31
N TYR A 890 1.06 0.20 10.77
CA TYR A 890 0.57 1.42 11.40
C TYR A 890 -0.96 1.40 11.47
N VAL A 891 -1.51 1.75 12.63
CA VAL A 891 -2.94 1.83 12.90
C VAL A 891 -3.28 3.25 13.32
N SER A 892 -4.08 3.97 12.53
CA SER A 892 -4.38 5.38 12.74
C SER A 892 -5.73 5.65 13.38
N GLY A 893 -5.79 6.61 14.30
CA GLY A 893 -7.04 7.17 14.84
C GLY A 893 -7.74 6.28 15.86
N ILE A 894 -7.01 5.34 16.48
CA ILE A 894 -7.54 4.37 17.44
C ILE A 894 -6.86 4.57 18.79
N ALA A 895 -7.64 4.63 19.86
CA ALA A 895 -7.10 4.76 21.20
C ALA A 895 -6.32 3.50 21.63
N HIS A 896 -5.20 3.72 22.33
CA HIS A 896 -4.23 2.71 22.75
C HIS A 896 -4.83 1.38 23.25
N ALA A 897 -5.84 1.44 24.12
CA ALA A 897 -6.41 0.26 24.79
C ALA A 897 -7.17 -0.70 23.85
N TYR A 898 -7.66 -0.22 22.70
CA TYR A 898 -8.54 -0.99 21.81
C TYR A 898 -7.84 -1.52 20.57
N LEU A 899 -6.55 -1.20 20.39
CA LEU A 899 -5.78 -1.61 19.23
C LEU A 899 -5.83 -3.13 18.97
N PRO A 900 -5.69 -4.02 19.97
CA PRO A 900 -5.71 -5.46 19.72
C PRO A 900 -7.03 -5.96 19.10
N SER A 901 -8.15 -5.39 19.54
CA SER A 901 -9.49 -5.75 19.06
C SER A 901 -10.00 -4.85 17.95
N THR A 902 -9.15 -4.06 17.29
CA THR A 902 -9.59 -3.17 16.22
C THR A 902 -9.80 -3.90 14.90
N ASN A 903 -10.86 -3.54 14.16
CA ASN A 903 -11.08 -4.04 12.80
C ASN A 903 -9.89 -3.69 11.88
N GLY A 904 -9.42 -4.68 11.12
CA GLY A 904 -8.16 -4.61 10.36
C GLY A 904 -6.99 -5.20 11.14
N VAL A 905 -6.81 -4.85 12.42
CA VAL A 905 -5.72 -5.37 13.25
C VAL A 905 -5.89 -6.87 13.49
N ARG A 906 -7.09 -7.32 13.87
CA ARG A 906 -7.38 -8.75 14.08
C ARG A 906 -7.13 -9.59 12.82
N GLN A 907 -7.56 -9.08 11.67
CA GLN A 907 -7.35 -9.75 10.37
C GLN A 907 -5.86 -9.78 10.00
N LEU A 908 -5.12 -8.71 10.27
CA LEU A 908 -3.67 -8.68 10.07
C LEU A 908 -2.96 -9.69 10.98
N ILE A 909 -3.34 -9.77 12.26
CA ILE A 909 -2.83 -10.78 13.19
C ILE A 909 -3.07 -12.19 12.63
N MET A 910 -4.28 -12.50 12.17
CA MET A 910 -4.57 -13.80 11.54
C MET A 910 -3.72 -14.04 10.29
N SER A 911 -3.53 -13.01 9.46
CA SER A 911 -2.67 -13.09 8.29
C SER A 911 -1.21 -13.39 8.67
N ILE A 912 -0.71 -12.79 9.74
CA ILE A 912 0.64 -13.03 10.26
C ILE A 912 0.76 -14.46 10.82
N LEU A 913 -0.18 -14.91 11.64
CA LEU A 913 -0.19 -16.26 12.21
C LEU A 913 -0.17 -17.34 11.11
N ASN A 914 -0.84 -17.07 9.99
CA ASN A 914 -0.92 -17.95 8.81
C ASN A 914 0.21 -17.73 7.77
N ASN A 915 1.19 -16.86 8.02
CA ASN A 915 2.29 -16.51 7.09
C ASN A 915 1.81 -15.96 5.73
N ARG A 916 0.72 -15.18 5.73
CA ARG A 916 0.11 -14.55 4.54
C ARG A 916 0.23 -13.04 4.53
N GLU A 917 0.94 -12.43 5.46
CA GLU A 917 1.01 -10.98 5.67
C GLU A 917 1.58 -10.19 4.48
N ASP A 918 2.39 -10.82 3.61
CA ASP A 918 2.89 -10.19 2.38
C ASP A 918 1.80 -9.98 1.32
N ASN A 919 0.70 -10.73 1.42
CA ASN A 919 -0.46 -10.65 0.52
C ASN A 919 -1.67 -9.98 1.19
N PHE A 920 -1.50 -9.37 2.37
CA PHE A 920 -2.60 -8.75 3.09
C PHE A 920 -3.17 -7.54 2.33
N ASP A 921 -4.49 -7.55 2.10
CA ASP A 921 -5.18 -6.47 1.39
C ASP A 921 -5.54 -5.31 2.33
N PHE A 922 -4.69 -4.29 2.34
CA PHE A 922 -4.92 -3.06 3.09
C PHE A 922 -6.07 -2.19 2.54
N SER A 923 -6.51 -2.41 1.29
CA SER A 923 -7.52 -1.53 0.66
C SER A 923 -8.90 -1.62 1.31
N GLY A 924 -9.15 -2.69 2.07
CA GLY A 924 -10.36 -2.86 2.88
C GLY A 924 -10.40 -2.06 4.18
N PHE A 925 -9.28 -1.45 4.61
CA PHE A 925 -9.13 -0.84 5.94
C PHE A 925 -8.59 0.59 5.84
N ASN A 926 -9.38 1.59 6.24
CA ASN A 926 -8.98 3.00 6.16
C ASN A 926 -8.01 3.44 7.27
N ASN A 927 -7.92 2.63 8.34
CA ASN A 927 -7.15 2.91 9.54
C ASN A 927 -5.86 2.08 9.64
N LEU A 928 -5.50 1.28 8.64
CA LEU A 928 -4.35 0.35 8.69
C LEU A 928 -3.46 0.49 7.46
N SER A 929 -2.14 0.53 7.64
CA SER A 929 -1.17 0.70 6.54
C SER A 929 0.17 0.04 6.87
N ALA A 930 0.91 -0.39 5.84
CA ALA A 930 2.30 -0.83 5.97
C ALA A 930 3.30 0.35 6.06
N THR A 931 2.82 1.58 5.91
CA THR A 931 3.64 2.81 6.00
C THR A 931 2.98 3.81 6.93
N ASN A 932 3.77 4.72 7.51
CA ASN A 932 3.28 5.74 8.45
C ASN A 932 2.53 6.90 7.78
N ASN A 933 2.17 6.79 6.49
CA ASN A 933 1.50 7.83 5.71
C ASN A 933 0.08 8.16 6.19
N ILE A 934 -0.49 7.34 7.07
CA ILE A 934 -1.80 7.55 7.68
C ILE A 934 -1.70 8.15 9.10
N CYS A 935 -0.48 8.38 9.58
CA CYS A 935 -0.21 8.78 10.96
C CYS A 935 -0.17 10.30 11.09
N ASP A 936 -1.29 10.97 10.85
CA ASP A 936 -1.42 12.42 10.98
C ASP A 936 -2.56 12.75 11.96
N PHE A 937 -2.41 13.80 12.77
CA PHE A 937 -3.50 14.34 13.57
C PHE A 937 -3.51 15.87 13.50
N SER A 938 -4.68 16.47 13.31
CA SER A 938 -4.86 17.92 13.25
C SER A 938 -6.04 18.34 14.12
N GLY A 939 -5.98 19.56 14.67
CA GLY A 939 -7.00 20.07 15.55
C GLY A 939 -6.59 21.37 16.26
N THR A 940 -7.20 21.61 17.41
CA THR A 940 -6.91 22.79 18.23
C THR A 940 -6.76 22.37 19.68
N GLN A 941 -5.63 22.71 20.29
CA GLN A 941 -5.44 22.57 21.73
C GLN A 941 -5.93 23.84 22.42
N VAL A 942 -6.75 23.69 23.45
CA VAL A 942 -7.22 24.77 24.31
C VAL A 942 -6.77 24.51 25.74
N SER A 943 -6.26 25.54 26.43
CA SER A 943 -5.94 25.45 27.85
C SER A 943 -6.45 26.65 28.62
N PHE A 944 -6.96 26.37 29.82
CA PHE A 944 -7.33 27.37 30.82
C PHE A 944 -6.50 27.17 32.08
N HIS A 945 -5.87 28.26 32.51
CA HIS A 945 -5.01 28.30 33.68
C HIS A 945 -5.77 29.03 34.78
N SER A 946 -6.03 28.34 35.90
CA SER A 946 -7.02 28.66 36.95
C SER A 946 -7.14 30.13 37.41
N PRO A 947 -8.28 30.51 38.07
CA PRO A 947 -9.32 29.68 38.68
C PRO A 947 -10.62 29.60 37.85
N ILE A 948 -10.59 28.80 36.79
CA ILE A 948 -11.71 28.58 35.89
C ILE A 948 -11.77 27.11 35.46
N ASP A 949 -12.99 26.59 35.27
CA ASP A 949 -13.23 25.28 34.67
C ASP A 949 -13.45 25.40 33.17
N LEU A 950 -13.00 24.39 32.43
CA LEU A 950 -13.09 24.31 30.98
C LEU A 950 -14.22 23.35 30.59
N HIS A 951 -15.23 23.87 29.89
CA HIS A 951 -16.33 23.10 29.30
C HIS A 951 -16.31 23.25 27.78
N ILE A 952 -16.53 22.14 27.08
CA ILE A 952 -16.51 22.05 25.63
C ILE A 952 -17.82 21.44 25.17
N TYR A 953 -18.44 22.05 24.18
CA TYR A 953 -19.67 21.54 23.55
C TYR A 953 -19.47 21.41 22.05
N ASP A 954 -19.95 20.31 21.48
CA ASP A 954 -20.04 20.14 20.03
C ASP A 954 -21.37 20.71 19.47
N GLU A 955 -21.55 20.62 18.15
CA GLU A 955 -22.77 21.08 17.47
C GLU A 955 -24.04 20.32 17.88
N SER A 956 -23.88 19.12 18.46
CA SER A 956 -24.97 18.29 18.98
C SER A 956 -25.24 18.52 20.48
N TYR A 957 -24.54 19.48 21.10
CA TYR A 957 -24.56 19.74 22.53
C TYR A 957 -24.09 18.57 23.41
N ASN A 958 -23.30 17.65 22.84
CA ASN A 958 -22.52 16.74 23.68
C ASN A 958 -21.46 17.55 24.43
N HIS A 959 -21.10 17.11 25.63
CA HIS A 959 -20.28 17.87 26.57
C HIS A 959 -18.99 17.13 26.95
N VAL A 960 -17.88 17.86 26.99
CA VAL A 960 -16.64 17.44 27.66
C VAL A 960 -16.25 18.48 28.69
N GLY A 961 -15.97 18.05 29.92
CA GLY A 961 -15.65 18.93 31.04
C GLY A 961 -16.30 18.48 32.35
N PRO A 962 -16.13 19.22 33.46
CA PRO A 962 -16.65 18.82 34.76
C PRO A 962 -18.18 18.85 34.80
N ASP A 963 -18.76 17.83 35.42
CA ASP A 963 -20.19 17.70 35.69
C ASP A 963 -20.59 18.38 37.02
N LYS A 964 -21.78 18.09 37.54
CA LYS A 964 -22.26 18.66 38.82
C LYS A 964 -21.53 18.13 40.06
N ASN A 965 -20.90 16.97 39.96
CA ASN A 965 -20.16 16.34 41.03
C ASN A 965 -18.66 16.67 40.96
N GLY A 966 -18.21 17.27 39.84
CA GLY A 966 -16.80 17.55 39.55
C GLY A 966 -16.11 16.46 38.75
N ASP A 967 -16.84 15.42 38.34
CA ASP A 967 -16.35 14.35 37.48
C ASP A 967 -16.27 14.83 36.04
N ILE A 968 -15.26 14.38 35.29
CA ILE A 968 -15.07 14.84 33.91
C ILE A 968 -15.88 13.96 32.95
N GLU A 969 -16.89 14.56 32.31
CA GLU A 969 -17.64 13.95 31.22
C GLU A 969 -16.81 13.92 29.93
N MET A 970 -16.88 12.83 29.16
CA MET A 970 -16.14 12.62 27.91
C MET A 970 -17.06 12.31 26.71
N ASN A 971 -18.18 13.05 26.56
CA ASN A 971 -19.24 12.68 25.61
C ASN A 971 -18.99 13.14 24.16
N ILE A 972 -17.86 13.79 23.86
CA ILE A 972 -17.51 14.21 22.49
C ILE A 972 -16.39 13.29 21.94
N PRO A 973 -16.66 12.47 20.90
CA PRO A 973 -15.68 11.52 20.38
C PRO A 973 -14.41 12.21 19.87
N GLY A 974 -13.24 11.73 20.32
CA GLY A 974 -11.91 12.20 19.90
C GLY A 974 -11.39 13.42 20.65
N VAL A 975 -12.22 14.10 21.46
CA VAL A 975 -11.74 15.18 22.34
C VAL A 975 -10.97 14.56 23.51
N THR A 976 -9.81 15.11 23.84
CA THR A 976 -9.06 14.74 25.06
C THR A 976 -9.25 15.79 26.15
N TYR A 977 -9.12 15.40 27.41
CA TYR A 977 -9.20 16.32 28.55
C TYR A 977 -8.25 15.91 29.67
N ASP A 978 -7.30 16.80 29.97
CA ASP A 978 -6.25 16.60 30.96
C ASP A 978 -6.28 17.70 32.01
N ILE A 979 -5.89 17.34 33.24
CA ILE A 979 -5.77 18.25 34.38
C ILE A 979 -4.42 18.02 35.02
N ILE A 980 -3.66 19.09 35.26
CA ILE A 980 -2.44 19.08 36.08
C ILE A 980 -2.55 20.22 37.09
N GLY A 981 -2.56 19.87 38.38
CA GLY A 981 -2.83 20.83 39.45
C GLY A 981 -4.17 21.52 39.22
N HIS A 982 -4.12 22.82 38.92
CA HIS A 982 -5.31 23.64 38.69
C HIS A 982 -5.57 23.95 37.20
N ASP A 983 -4.72 23.50 36.29
CA ASP A 983 -4.76 23.84 34.87
C ASP A 983 -5.41 22.74 34.05
N LYS A 984 -6.21 23.14 33.05
CA LYS A 984 -7.02 22.25 32.24
C LYS A 984 -6.62 22.37 30.78
N PHE A 985 -6.50 21.23 30.11
CA PHE A 985 -6.06 21.14 28.72
C PHE A 985 -7.01 20.25 27.96
N ALA A 986 -7.38 20.63 26.75
CA ALA A 986 -8.17 19.79 25.87
C ALA A 986 -7.70 19.89 24.44
N PHE A 987 -7.71 18.76 23.75
CA PHE A 987 -7.52 18.71 22.31
C PHE A 987 -8.85 18.54 21.60
N LEU A 988 -9.08 19.37 20.60
CA LEU A 988 -10.29 19.42 19.80
C LEU A 988 -9.96 18.95 18.39
N PRO A 989 -10.40 17.74 17.96
CA PRO A 989 -10.15 17.22 16.62
C PRO A 989 -10.66 18.16 15.51
N ALA A 990 -9.89 18.26 14.43
CA ALA A 990 -10.23 19.06 13.25
C ALA A 990 -11.56 18.63 12.59
N GLY A 991 -12.18 19.56 11.87
CA GLY A 991 -13.38 19.30 11.06
C GLY A 991 -14.71 19.46 11.80
N ARG A 992 -14.69 20.01 13.02
CA ARG A 992 -15.90 20.32 13.81
C ARG A 992 -15.82 21.72 14.40
N ASN A 993 -16.98 22.28 14.73
CA ASN A 993 -17.08 23.50 15.52
C ASN A 993 -17.31 23.16 16.99
N TYR A 994 -16.60 23.85 17.87
CA TYR A 994 -16.73 23.70 19.32
C TYR A 994 -17.12 25.03 19.96
N ILE A 995 -17.96 24.95 20.97
CA ILE A 995 -18.25 26.07 21.87
C ILE A 995 -17.48 25.82 23.16
N ILE A 996 -16.59 26.75 23.48
CA ILE A 996 -15.80 26.71 24.71
C ILE A 996 -16.45 27.63 25.72
N ILE A 997 -16.70 27.11 26.91
CA ILE A 997 -17.26 27.86 28.04
C ILE A 997 -16.32 27.71 29.23
N GLY A 998 -15.92 28.85 29.80
CA GLY A 998 -15.23 28.89 31.08
C GLY A 998 -16.18 29.28 32.20
N SER A 999 -16.18 28.51 33.28
CA SER A 999 -16.96 28.82 34.50
C SER A 999 -16.01 29.13 35.64
N SER A 1000 -16.07 30.33 36.22
CA SER A 1000 -15.19 30.70 37.33
C SER A 1000 -15.38 29.76 38.53
N THR A 1001 -14.26 29.30 39.10
CA THR A 1001 -14.25 28.49 40.32
C THR A 1001 -13.85 29.31 41.55
N ASP A 1002 -13.16 30.42 41.35
CA ASP A 1002 -12.84 31.42 42.37
C ASP A 1002 -12.65 32.81 41.73
N GLN A 1003 -12.59 33.86 42.54
CA GLN A 1003 -12.19 35.20 42.10
C GLN A 1003 -10.69 35.24 41.82
N GLY A 1004 -10.29 35.94 40.76
CA GLY A 1004 -8.87 36.04 40.39
C GLY A 1004 -8.65 36.49 38.96
N ILE A 1005 -7.58 35.99 38.37
CA ILE A 1005 -7.22 36.14 36.97
C ILE A 1005 -7.02 34.76 36.36
N PHE A 1006 -7.28 34.60 35.07
CA PHE A 1006 -7.00 33.37 34.35
C PHE A 1006 -6.35 33.68 33.01
N ASP A 1007 -5.51 32.76 32.55
CA ASP A 1007 -4.92 32.81 31.21
C ASP A 1007 -5.60 31.75 30.31
N ALA A 1008 -5.74 32.05 29.03
CA ALA A 1008 -6.23 31.11 28.03
C ALA A 1008 -5.28 31.02 26.83
N ARG A 1009 -4.97 29.79 26.41
CA ARG A 1009 -4.19 29.52 25.19
C ARG A 1009 -5.05 28.72 24.22
N ILE A 1010 -5.08 29.16 22.97
CA ILE A 1010 -5.71 28.44 21.86
C ILE A 1010 -4.64 28.24 20.80
N GLN A 1011 -4.25 26.99 20.60
CA GLN A 1011 -3.11 26.61 19.77
C GLN A 1011 -3.59 25.71 18.64
N LYS A 1012 -3.31 26.10 17.40
CA LYS A 1012 -3.58 25.27 16.24
C LYS A 1012 -2.50 24.19 16.12
N ILE A 1013 -2.93 22.98 15.80
CA ILE A 1013 -2.06 21.84 15.50
C ILE A 1013 -2.42 21.29 14.13
N ASP A 1014 -1.45 21.21 13.22
CA ASP A 1014 -1.64 20.63 11.89
C ASP A 1014 -0.58 19.55 11.63
N ASN A 1015 -1.04 18.34 11.30
CA ASN A 1015 -0.17 17.17 11.18
C ASN A 1015 0.78 16.95 12.38
N GLY A 1016 0.27 17.15 13.59
CA GLY A 1016 1.04 17.09 14.83
C GLY A 1016 2.01 18.24 15.05
N ASP A 1017 2.13 19.18 14.11
CA ASP A 1017 2.95 20.38 14.27
C ASP A 1017 2.16 21.51 14.93
N TYR A 1018 2.78 22.13 15.95
CA TYR A 1018 2.26 23.32 16.63
C TYR A 1018 2.45 24.54 15.73
N GLU A 1019 1.34 25.16 15.34
CA GLU A 1019 1.23 26.28 14.40
C GLU A 1019 0.90 27.60 15.14
N ASP A 1020 -0.13 28.33 14.71
CA ASP A 1020 -0.55 29.60 15.32
C ASP A 1020 -0.98 29.45 16.79
N LEU A 1021 -0.63 30.43 17.63
CA LEU A 1021 -1.07 30.57 19.03
C LEU A 1021 -1.87 31.87 19.20
N VAL A 1022 -3.05 31.76 19.81
CA VAL A 1022 -3.79 32.91 20.35
C VAL A 1022 -3.71 32.84 21.86
N TYR A 1023 -3.13 33.88 22.46
CA TYR A 1023 -2.89 33.95 23.89
C TYR A 1023 -3.68 35.10 24.51
N PHE A 1024 -4.42 34.78 25.56
CA PHE A 1024 -5.11 35.74 26.41
C PHE A 1024 -4.50 35.69 27.80
N HIS A 1025 -4.03 36.85 28.25
CA HIS A 1025 -3.32 36.99 29.50
C HIS A 1025 -4.08 37.87 30.49
N ASP A 1026 -4.08 37.50 31.77
CA ASP A 1026 -4.64 38.28 32.90
C ASP A 1026 -6.14 38.60 32.76
N ILE A 1027 -6.98 37.67 32.27
CA ILE A 1027 -8.43 37.92 32.20
C ILE A 1027 -9.03 37.91 33.61
N SER A 1028 -9.63 39.04 34.02
CA SER A 1028 -10.19 39.19 35.37
C SER A 1028 -11.52 38.44 35.58
N LEU A 1029 -11.58 37.65 36.64
CA LEU A 1029 -12.75 36.98 37.19
C LEU A 1029 -13.23 37.73 38.44
N GLY A 1030 -14.11 38.71 38.25
CA GLY A 1030 -14.60 39.58 39.34
C GLY A 1030 -15.57 38.90 40.30
N SER A 1031 -16.14 37.75 39.93
CA SER A 1031 -17.12 36.99 40.70
C SER A 1031 -17.03 35.51 40.34
N ILE A 1032 -17.41 34.62 41.26
CA ILE A 1032 -17.55 33.18 40.99
C ILE A 1032 -18.67 32.86 39.99
N ASN A 1033 -19.55 33.81 39.71
CA ASN A 1033 -20.57 33.67 38.67
C ASN A 1033 -20.08 34.09 37.28
N THR A 1034 -18.86 34.64 37.17
CA THR A 1034 -18.31 35.08 35.89
C THR A 1034 -18.17 33.89 34.94
N LYS A 1035 -18.62 34.07 33.69
CA LYS A 1035 -18.46 33.08 32.62
C LYS A 1035 -17.81 33.68 31.40
N VAL A 1036 -17.03 32.87 30.70
CA VAL A 1036 -16.46 33.24 29.40
C VAL A 1036 -16.92 32.27 28.33
N LYS A 1037 -17.01 32.75 27.09
CA LYS A 1037 -17.45 31.96 25.95
C LYS A 1037 -16.77 32.39 24.67
N TYR A 1038 -16.34 31.42 23.87
CA TYR A 1038 -15.94 31.63 22.48
C TYR A 1038 -16.23 30.39 21.65
N SER A 1039 -16.01 30.49 20.34
CA SER A 1039 -16.18 29.36 19.41
C SER A 1039 -14.88 29.09 18.68
N VAL A 1040 -14.59 27.81 18.49
CA VAL A 1040 -13.42 27.32 17.78
C VAL A 1040 -13.90 26.54 16.56
N ASP A 1041 -13.63 27.06 15.37
CA ASP A 1041 -13.68 26.29 14.13
C ASP A 1041 -12.32 25.62 13.94
N SER A 1042 -12.23 24.36 14.34
CA SER A 1042 -10.99 23.58 14.32
C SER A 1042 -10.41 23.34 12.92
N ALA A 1043 -11.14 23.71 11.85
CA ALA A 1043 -10.71 23.60 10.46
C ALA A 1043 -10.22 24.94 9.85
N ARG A 1044 -10.30 26.06 10.57
CA ARG A 1044 -9.97 27.40 10.06
C ARG A 1044 -8.85 28.08 10.86
N ASN A 1045 -8.46 29.26 10.38
CA ASN A 1045 -7.52 30.15 11.04
C ASN A 1045 -8.13 30.63 12.40
N ILE A 1046 -7.39 30.41 13.49
CA ILE A 1046 -7.79 30.77 14.86
C ILE A 1046 -7.48 32.23 15.25
N GLN A 1047 -6.76 32.99 14.42
CA GLN A 1047 -6.20 34.31 14.73
C GLN A 1047 -7.24 35.42 15.05
N ASN A 1048 -8.52 35.20 14.78
CA ASN A 1048 -9.59 36.18 15.03
C ASN A 1048 -10.55 35.75 16.16
N ILE A 1049 -10.08 34.90 17.08
CA ILE A 1049 -10.89 34.51 18.25
C ILE A 1049 -10.94 35.69 19.23
N GLU A 1050 -12.16 36.02 19.66
CA GLU A 1050 -12.45 36.96 20.74
C GLU A 1050 -13.20 36.19 21.85
N ILE A 1051 -12.94 36.53 23.11
CA ILE A 1051 -13.64 35.94 24.26
C ILE A 1051 -14.79 36.83 24.68
N LEU A 1052 -16.01 36.31 24.68
CA LEU A 1052 -17.17 36.97 25.27
C LEU A 1052 -17.20 36.68 26.77
N LYS A 1053 -17.44 37.70 27.59
CA LYS A 1053 -17.47 37.58 29.05
C LYS A 1053 -18.79 38.09 29.63
N ASP A 1054 -19.40 37.23 30.43
CA ASP A 1054 -20.53 37.49 31.32
C ASP A 1054 -19.94 37.83 32.70
N SER A 1055 -19.93 39.11 33.05
CA SER A 1055 -19.21 39.58 34.24
C SER A 1055 -19.98 39.32 35.54
N ASP A 1056 -21.30 39.41 35.52
CA ASP A 1056 -22.16 39.34 36.72
C ASP A 1056 -22.94 38.03 36.86
N GLY A 1057 -22.92 37.18 35.84
CA GLY A 1057 -23.54 35.85 35.80
C GLY A 1057 -25.04 35.89 35.50
N ASP A 1058 -25.55 36.98 34.91
CA ASP A 1058 -26.98 37.10 34.56
C ASP A 1058 -27.35 36.36 33.26
N GLY A 1059 -26.35 35.85 32.53
CA GLY A 1059 -26.49 35.11 31.28
C GLY A 1059 -26.42 35.97 30.02
N ALA A 1060 -26.26 37.29 30.14
CA ALA A 1060 -25.79 38.14 29.05
C ALA A 1060 -24.25 38.20 29.04
N PHE A 1061 -23.67 38.48 27.87
CA PHE A 1061 -22.23 38.62 27.70
C PHE A 1061 -21.96 40.08 27.31
N GLU A 1062 -21.65 40.93 28.29
CA GLU A 1062 -21.55 42.39 28.11
C GLU A 1062 -20.19 42.85 27.58
N GLU A 1063 -19.16 42.03 27.77
CA GLU A 1063 -17.76 42.37 27.51
C GLU A 1063 -17.17 41.46 26.43
N THR A 1064 -16.40 42.05 25.50
CA THR A 1064 -15.59 41.33 24.51
C THR A 1064 -14.12 41.57 24.83
N ILE A 1065 -13.36 40.49 24.96
CA ILE A 1065 -11.92 40.49 25.24
C ILE A 1065 -11.18 40.13 23.97
N GLU A 1066 -10.27 41.00 23.56
CA GLU A 1066 -9.34 40.78 22.45
C GLU A 1066 -8.11 39.96 22.89
N PRO A 1067 -7.47 39.21 21.97
CA PRO A 1067 -6.22 38.53 22.26
C PRO A 1067 -5.13 39.46 22.80
N SER A 1068 -4.39 38.99 23.80
CA SER A 1068 -3.19 39.70 24.29
C SER A 1068 -2.04 39.59 23.28
N SER A 1069 -1.95 38.45 22.59
CA SER A 1069 -1.05 38.24 21.45
C SER A 1069 -1.61 37.18 20.50
N VAL A 1070 -1.19 37.29 19.24
CA VAL A 1070 -1.44 36.32 18.18
C VAL A 1070 -0.10 36.04 17.52
N LEU A 1071 0.37 34.80 17.61
CA LEU A 1071 1.70 34.39 17.20
C LEU A 1071 1.64 33.38 16.05
N SER A 1072 2.60 33.50 15.15
CA SER A 1072 2.88 32.47 14.13
C SER A 1072 3.58 31.25 14.72
N MET A 1073 3.71 30.19 13.93
CA MET A 1073 4.40 28.94 14.29
C MET A 1073 5.77 29.15 14.96
N ASP A 1074 6.64 29.98 14.36
CA ASP A 1074 7.99 30.20 14.88
C ASP A 1074 7.95 30.97 16.21
N GLU A 1075 7.09 31.97 16.32
CA GLU A 1075 6.93 32.79 17.53
C GLU A 1075 6.24 32.00 18.67
N ALA A 1076 5.32 31.11 18.36
CA ALA A 1076 4.64 30.26 19.35
C ALA A 1076 5.56 29.21 19.99
N ARG A 1077 6.66 28.87 19.31
CA ARG A 1077 7.72 27.96 19.80
C ARG A 1077 8.78 28.68 20.63
N ASP A 1078 8.59 29.96 20.90
CA ASP A 1078 9.46 30.75 21.75
C ASP A 1078 9.42 30.25 23.19
N ASN A 1079 10.60 29.86 23.68
CA ASN A 1079 10.81 29.49 25.07
C ASN A 1079 11.92 30.34 25.73
N GLU A 1080 12.46 31.34 25.03
CA GLU A 1080 13.43 32.26 25.62
C GLU A 1080 12.72 33.19 26.60
N LEU A 1081 13.32 33.44 27.76
CA LEU A 1081 12.74 34.38 28.72
C LEU A 1081 13.07 35.82 28.27
N PRO A 1082 12.12 36.77 28.37
CA PRO A 1082 12.43 38.18 28.13
C PRO A 1082 13.45 38.70 29.17
N VAL A 1083 14.25 39.68 28.78
CA VAL A 1083 15.24 40.31 29.67
C VAL A 1083 14.85 41.75 29.97
N THR A 1084 14.34 42.00 31.18
CA THR A 1084 14.05 43.38 31.65
C THR A 1084 15.22 43.99 32.41
N ASN A 1085 15.48 45.26 32.12
CA ASN A 1085 16.39 46.13 32.85
C ASN A 1085 15.62 47.36 33.39
N ILE A 1086 16.02 47.83 34.58
CA ILE A 1086 15.51 49.05 35.20
C ILE A 1086 16.38 50.24 34.81
N GLU A 1087 15.75 51.38 34.55
CA GLU A 1087 16.41 52.67 34.31
C GLU A 1087 15.93 53.68 35.35
N ILE A 1088 16.86 54.26 36.11
CA ILE A 1088 16.54 55.27 37.13
C ILE A 1088 16.96 56.63 36.60
N SER A 1089 15.98 57.50 36.34
CA SER A 1089 16.22 58.89 35.95
C SER A 1089 16.14 59.80 37.18
N ALA A 1090 17.30 59.99 37.81
CA ALA A 1090 17.54 60.90 38.92
C ALA A 1090 19.01 61.33 38.94
N GLU A 1091 19.31 62.48 39.54
CA GLU A 1091 20.69 62.89 39.77
C GLU A 1091 21.30 62.06 40.91
N GLN A 1092 22.52 61.55 40.73
CA GLN A 1092 23.17 60.66 41.71
C GLN A 1092 24.18 61.43 42.56
N ALA A 1093 24.12 61.25 43.88
CA ALA A 1093 25.07 61.76 44.85
C ALA A 1093 26.40 60.97 44.82
N ALA A 1094 27.47 61.55 45.37
CA ALA A 1094 28.80 60.95 45.37
C ALA A 1094 28.92 59.64 46.19
N ASP A 1095 27.98 59.41 47.10
CA ASP A 1095 27.89 58.20 47.92
C ASP A 1095 27.01 57.10 47.31
N GLY A 1096 26.38 57.38 46.17
CA GLY A 1096 25.55 56.43 45.42
C GLY A 1096 24.04 56.60 45.59
N ALA A 1097 23.57 57.46 46.51
CA ALA A 1097 22.14 57.78 46.66
C ALA A 1097 21.61 58.59 45.46
N TYR A 1098 20.31 58.55 45.21
CA TYR A 1098 19.63 59.34 44.17
C TYR A 1098 18.89 60.52 44.78
N TYR A 1099 18.91 61.68 44.12
CA TYR A 1099 18.15 62.85 44.55
C TYR A 1099 16.71 62.82 44.02
N LEU A 1100 15.78 63.34 44.83
CA LEU A 1100 14.37 63.44 44.48
C LEU A 1100 14.09 64.52 43.40
N PRO A 1101 13.07 64.33 42.53
CA PRO A 1101 12.27 63.11 42.34
C PRO A 1101 12.99 62.10 41.43
N ALA A 1102 12.78 60.81 41.66
CA ALA A 1102 13.29 59.75 40.79
C ALA A 1102 12.19 59.16 39.91
N VAL A 1103 12.43 59.15 38.60
CA VAL A 1103 11.55 58.47 37.63
C VAL A 1103 12.11 57.08 37.36
N ILE A 1104 11.26 56.07 37.52
CA ILE A 1104 11.61 54.67 37.35
C ILE A 1104 11.08 54.20 35.99
N GLY A 1105 12.00 53.91 35.07
CA GLY A 1105 11.74 53.32 33.77
C GLY A 1105 12.13 51.86 33.72
N PHE A 1106 11.57 51.12 32.75
CA PHE A 1106 11.95 49.74 32.46
C PHE A 1106 12.06 49.54 30.95
N ILE A 1107 13.04 48.75 30.53
CA ILE A 1107 13.22 48.31 29.14
C ILE A 1107 13.36 46.79 29.15
N ALA A 1108 12.49 46.11 28.40
CA ALA A 1108 12.59 44.68 28.17
C ALA A 1108 12.85 44.39 26.70
N ASN A 1109 13.61 43.33 26.43
CA ASN A 1109 13.83 42.80 25.09
C ASN A 1109 13.58 41.30 25.09
N ASP A 1110 13.01 40.81 24.00
CA ASP A 1110 12.88 39.41 23.67
C ASP A 1110 13.23 39.22 22.18
N ASN A 1111 13.85 38.09 21.83
CA ASN A 1111 14.45 37.89 20.51
C ASN A 1111 13.47 37.34 19.47
N LEU A 1112 12.37 36.70 19.87
CA LEU A 1112 11.54 35.90 18.99
C LEU A 1112 10.08 36.35 19.01
N SER A 1113 9.35 36.19 20.12
CA SER A 1113 7.94 36.62 20.22
C SER A 1113 7.79 38.11 20.57
N GLY A 1114 8.84 38.73 21.12
CA GLY A 1114 8.83 40.10 21.59
C GLY A 1114 8.12 40.27 22.94
N VAL A 1115 8.24 41.44 23.55
CA VAL A 1115 7.69 41.70 24.89
C VAL A 1115 6.17 41.92 24.85
N LEU A 1116 5.42 41.28 25.75
CA LEU A 1116 4.00 41.51 25.98
C LEU A 1116 3.76 42.65 26.96
N ASN A 1117 4.28 42.54 28.19
CA ASN A 1117 4.21 43.61 29.19
C ASN A 1117 5.34 43.50 30.22
N ILE A 1118 5.53 44.58 30.98
CA ILE A 1118 6.43 44.64 32.13
C ILE A 1118 5.58 44.90 33.37
N LYS A 1119 5.85 44.18 34.45
CA LYS A 1119 5.17 44.31 35.74
C LYS A 1119 6.16 44.80 36.79
N TYR A 1120 5.73 45.73 37.64
CA TYR A 1120 6.55 46.26 38.71
C TYR A 1120 5.77 46.44 40.02
N SER A 1121 6.49 46.45 41.14
CA SER A 1121 5.97 46.79 42.46
C SER A 1121 7.04 47.49 43.30
N ILE A 1122 6.60 48.38 44.20
CA ILE A 1122 7.49 49.19 45.04
C ILE A 1122 7.28 48.77 46.50
N ASN A 1123 8.36 48.45 47.21
CA ASN A 1123 8.46 48.07 48.62
C ASN A 1123 7.74 46.78 49.05
N SER A 1124 6.97 46.14 48.17
CA SER A 1124 6.30 44.87 48.44
C SER A 1124 6.15 44.04 47.17
N THR A 1125 5.91 42.74 47.29
CA THR A 1125 5.55 41.85 46.17
C THR A 1125 4.07 41.47 46.18
N SER A 1126 3.26 42.11 47.02
CA SER A 1126 1.83 41.78 47.19
C SER A 1126 0.91 42.41 46.15
N THR A 1127 1.34 43.48 45.47
CA THR A 1127 0.51 44.19 44.48
C THR A 1127 1.35 44.61 43.27
N TRP A 1128 1.05 44.05 42.11
CA TRP A 1128 1.79 44.31 40.87
C TRP A 1128 1.05 45.30 39.96
N LYS A 1129 1.79 46.20 39.32
CA LYS A 1129 1.28 47.16 38.33
C LYS A 1129 1.90 46.90 36.97
N VAL A 1130 1.13 47.11 35.90
CA VAL A 1130 1.66 47.10 34.52
C VAL A 1130 2.40 48.42 34.28
N TYR A 1131 3.61 48.34 33.74
CA TYR A 1131 4.40 49.50 33.34
C TYR A 1131 3.85 50.11 32.05
N ASP A 1132 3.64 51.42 32.07
CA ASP A 1132 3.26 52.23 30.91
C ASP A 1132 4.37 53.25 30.67
N GLU A 1133 5.01 53.17 29.52
CA GLU A 1133 6.08 54.09 29.11
C GLU A 1133 5.62 55.56 29.08
N ASN A 1134 4.32 55.80 28.86
CA ASN A 1134 3.74 57.15 28.83
C ASN A 1134 3.42 57.69 30.23
N ASN A 1135 3.47 56.84 31.25
CA ASN A 1135 3.12 57.18 32.64
C ASN A 1135 4.04 56.47 33.64
N GLN A 1136 5.34 56.78 33.54
CA GLN A 1136 6.39 56.16 34.36
C GLN A 1136 6.19 56.44 35.86
N PRO A 1137 6.43 55.45 36.74
CA PRO A 1137 6.38 55.64 38.19
C PRO A 1137 7.40 56.68 38.67
N ILE A 1138 6.94 57.62 39.49
CA ILE A 1138 7.77 58.68 40.10
C ILE A 1138 7.75 58.51 41.62
N ILE A 1139 8.93 58.55 42.24
CA ILE A 1139 9.09 58.55 43.69
C ILE A 1139 9.54 59.95 44.13
N GLU A 1140 8.71 60.59 44.97
CA GLU A 1140 8.88 61.99 45.39
C GLU A 1140 9.20 62.14 46.90
N GLU A 1141 9.28 61.04 47.65
CA GLU A 1141 9.56 61.05 49.09
C GLU A 1141 10.92 60.41 49.40
N GLN A 1142 11.66 60.97 50.36
CA GLN A 1142 12.94 60.43 50.80
C GLN A 1142 12.77 59.07 51.49
N GLY A 1143 13.73 58.18 51.31
CA GLY A 1143 13.75 56.86 51.95
C GLY A 1143 14.45 55.77 51.15
N ASP A 1144 14.51 54.58 51.71
CA ASP A 1144 14.98 53.37 51.04
C ASP A 1144 13.81 52.68 50.35
N TYR A 1145 14.00 52.32 49.09
CA TYR A 1145 13.01 51.66 48.26
C TYR A 1145 13.56 50.38 47.66
N THR A 1146 12.74 49.33 47.65
CA THR A 1146 13.02 48.12 46.89
C THR A 1146 12.04 48.05 45.73
N ILE A 1147 12.55 48.10 44.50
CA ILE A 1147 11.76 48.03 43.28
C ILE A 1147 11.83 46.60 42.76
N TYR A 1148 10.70 45.92 42.76
CA TYR A 1148 10.54 44.59 42.17
C TYR A 1148 10.00 44.72 40.75
N TYR A 1149 10.53 43.96 39.81
CA TYR A 1149 10.08 44.00 38.42
C TYR A 1149 10.31 42.68 37.70
N TYR A 1150 9.48 42.43 36.68
CA TYR A 1150 9.66 41.33 35.74
C TYR A 1150 8.95 41.62 34.40
N GLY A 1151 9.41 41.00 33.33
CA GLY A 1151 8.85 41.02 31.99
C GLY A 1151 8.16 39.71 31.61
N ILE A 1152 7.18 39.83 30.73
CA ILE A 1152 6.45 38.74 30.09
C ILE A 1152 6.53 38.97 28.58
N ASP A 1153 6.87 37.94 27.82
CA ASP A 1153 6.86 38.00 26.36
C ASP A 1153 5.49 37.62 25.77
N LYS A 1154 5.35 37.72 24.46
CA LYS A 1154 4.08 37.44 23.79
C LYS A 1154 3.75 35.94 23.71
N ALA A 1155 4.71 35.04 23.90
CA ALA A 1155 4.49 33.60 24.03
C ALA A 1155 4.07 33.19 25.46
N GLY A 1156 4.10 34.15 26.40
CA GLY A 1156 3.76 33.95 27.80
C GLY A 1156 4.94 33.49 28.66
N ASN A 1157 6.18 33.50 28.14
CA ASN A 1157 7.35 33.24 28.95
C ASN A 1157 7.62 34.44 29.86
N ARG A 1158 7.93 34.13 31.12
CA ARG A 1158 7.99 35.12 32.20
C ARG A 1158 9.31 34.99 32.94
N GLU A 1159 10.02 36.12 33.11
CA GLU A 1159 11.25 36.12 33.88
C GLU A 1159 10.98 36.00 35.40
N LYS A 1160 12.00 35.55 36.14
CA LYS A 1160 11.98 35.60 37.61
C LYS A 1160 11.93 37.05 38.09
N VAL A 1161 11.26 37.28 39.21
CA VAL A 1161 11.23 38.59 39.87
C VAL A 1161 12.66 39.08 40.10
N LYS A 1162 13.01 40.20 39.49
CA LYS A 1162 14.22 40.97 39.80
C LYS A 1162 13.89 42.01 40.86
N SER A 1163 14.89 42.43 41.61
CA SER A 1163 14.77 43.51 42.59
C SER A 1163 15.97 44.45 42.51
N THR A 1164 15.73 45.74 42.70
CA THR A 1164 16.77 46.77 42.83
C THR A 1164 16.47 47.63 44.05
N GLU A 1165 17.45 47.77 44.92
CA GLU A 1165 17.38 48.65 46.09
C GLU A 1165 17.95 50.03 45.71
N ILE A 1166 17.21 51.08 46.05
CA ILE A 1166 17.63 52.47 45.84
C ILE A 1166 17.39 53.26 47.11
N THR A 1167 18.28 54.20 47.40
CA THR A 1167 18.10 55.20 48.48
C THR A 1167 17.84 56.55 47.82
N LEU A 1168 16.76 57.21 48.23
CA LEU A 1168 16.38 58.53 47.75
C LEU A 1168 16.53 59.58 48.86
N GLU A 1169 17.23 60.65 48.54
CA GLU A 1169 17.49 61.76 49.45
C GLU A 1169 16.98 63.10 48.88
N GLU A 1170 16.63 64.02 49.77
CA GLU A 1170 16.41 65.41 49.37
C GLU A 1170 17.76 66.05 49.02
N GLN A 1171 17.87 66.66 47.83
CA GLN A 1171 19.11 67.33 47.43
C GLN A 1171 19.36 68.55 48.32
N ASP A 1172 20.46 68.54 49.09
CA ASP A 1172 20.94 69.76 49.77
C ASP A 1172 21.37 70.78 48.70
N CYS A 1173 20.64 71.88 48.67
CA CYS A 1173 20.79 72.92 47.65
C CYS A 1173 22.19 73.53 47.59
N LEU A 1174 22.90 73.60 48.73
CA LEU A 1174 24.26 74.14 48.79
C LEU A 1174 25.30 73.14 48.27
N GLU A 1175 25.15 71.85 48.56
CA GLU A 1175 26.03 70.81 48.02
C GLU A 1175 25.87 70.65 46.51
N GLY A 1176 24.64 70.64 46.00
CA GLY A 1176 24.42 70.57 44.54
C GLY A 1176 25.01 71.76 43.77
N LEU A 1177 25.08 72.95 44.38
CA LEU A 1177 25.78 74.10 43.80
C LEU A 1177 27.31 73.96 43.86
N LEU A 1178 27.85 73.40 44.95
CA LEU A 1178 29.27 73.10 45.09
C LEU A 1178 29.74 72.10 44.01
N ASP A 1179 28.99 71.03 43.80
CA ASP A 1179 29.31 70.00 42.81
C ASP A 1179 29.16 70.51 41.38
N LEU A 1180 28.10 71.28 41.07
CA LEU A 1180 27.94 71.92 39.77
C LEU A 1180 29.14 72.80 39.40
N PHE A 1181 29.62 73.63 40.33
CA PHE A 1181 30.79 74.47 40.06
C PHE A 1181 32.10 73.69 39.94
N ASN A 1182 32.22 72.55 40.63
CA ASN A 1182 33.34 71.62 40.43
C ASN A 1182 33.31 71.00 39.03
N ASN A 1183 32.18 70.43 38.62
CA ASN A 1183 32.04 69.75 37.32
C ASN A 1183 32.22 70.70 36.13
N LEU A 1184 31.65 71.91 36.19
CA LEU A 1184 31.82 72.92 35.14
C LEU A 1184 33.29 73.35 34.94
N TYR A 1185 34.13 73.23 35.96
CA TYR A 1185 35.57 73.46 35.80
C TYR A 1185 36.26 72.27 35.14
N GLU A 1186 35.98 71.04 35.58
CA GLU A 1186 36.58 69.83 35.00
C GLU A 1186 36.24 69.66 33.51
N GLU A 1187 35.03 70.07 33.11
CA GLU A 1187 34.58 70.09 31.72
C GLU A 1187 35.18 71.25 30.88
N GLY A 1188 36.00 72.12 31.49
CA GLY A 1188 36.66 73.25 30.82
C GLY A 1188 35.74 74.43 30.52
N ASN A 1189 34.50 74.41 31.03
CA ASN A 1189 33.54 75.51 30.92
C ASN A 1189 33.93 76.72 31.79
N ILE A 1190 34.66 76.48 32.89
CA ILE A 1190 35.36 77.51 33.67
C ILE A 1190 36.87 77.38 33.42
N LYS A 1191 37.50 78.41 32.85
CA LYS A 1191 38.88 78.33 32.33
C LYS A 1191 40.00 78.65 33.34
N GLU A 1192 39.67 79.06 34.57
CA GLU A 1192 40.65 79.46 35.58
C GLU A 1192 40.32 78.87 36.96
N GLU A 1193 41.24 78.04 37.48
CA GLU A 1193 41.13 77.37 38.79
C GLU A 1193 40.87 78.34 39.94
N LYS A 1194 41.58 79.48 39.97
CA LYS A 1194 41.40 80.52 41.01
C LYS A 1194 39.98 81.08 41.09
N LYS A 1195 39.21 81.02 40.01
CA LYS A 1195 37.81 81.49 39.98
C LYS A 1195 36.85 80.40 40.47
N LYS A 1196 37.14 79.13 40.17
CA LYS A 1196 36.48 77.96 40.78
C LYS A 1196 36.66 77.99 42.30
N ASP A 1197 37.91 78.11 42.76
CA ASP A 1197 38.24 78.09 44.18
C ASP A 1197 37.56 79.23 44.94
N LEU A 1198 37.40 80.41 44.33
CA LEU A 1198 36.69 81.54 44.94
C LEU A 1198 35.18 81.27 45.11
N LEU A 1199 34.54 80.60 44.15
CA LEU A 1199 33.12 80.22 44.21
C LEU A 1199 32.90 79.15 45.28
N ILE A 1200 33.70 78.08 45.22
CA ILE A 1200 33.65 76.97 46.17
C ILE A 1200 33.93 77.47 47.58
N HIS A 1201 35.00 78.24 47.78
CA HIS A 1201 35.34 78.78 49.10
C HIS A 1201 34.23 79.65 49.69
N LYS A 1202 33.49 80.39 48.85
CA LYS A 1202 32.34 81.19 49.31
C LYS A 1202 31.12 80.35 49.63
N LEU A 1203 30.83 79.29 48.86
CA LEU A 1203 29.77 78.34 49.18
C LEU A 1203 30.08 77.52 50.44
N GLU A 1204 31.32 77.08 50.61
CA GLU A 1204 31.82 76.39 51.81
C GLU A 1204 31.74 77.27 53.07
N LEU A 1205 32.11 78.55 52.96
CA LEU A 1205 31.95 79.53 54.06
C LEU A 1205 30.50 79.66 54.53
N ILE A 1206 29.54 79.45 53.62
CA ILE A 1206 28.11 79.56 53.91
C ILE A 1206 27.59 78.26 54.50
N LYS A 1207 27.97 77.11 53.95
CA LYS A 1207 27.70 75.80 54.56
C LYS A 1207 28.18 75.77 56.01
N GLN A 1208 29.39 76.29 56.26
CA GLN A 1208 29.97 76.41 57.60
C GLN A 1208 29.21 77.40 58.51
N HIS A 1209 28.62 78.48 57.98
CA HIS A 1209 27.77 79.40 58.76
C HIS A 1209 26.37 78.85 59.05
N LEU A 1210 25.85 77.96 58.21
CA LEU A 1210 24.55 77.29 58.38
C LEU A 1210 24.63 76.11 59.36
N GLU A 1211 25.70 75.30 59.32
CA GLU A 1211 25.90 74.16 60.23
C GLU A 1211 26.11 74.54 61.71
N ILE A 1212 26.63 75.75 61.99
CA ILE A 1212 26.87 76.24 63.36
C ILE A 1212 25.56 76.65 64.07
N SER A 1213 24.44 76.78 63.35
CA SER A 1213 23.20 77.40 63.83
C SER A 1213 22.04 76.39 64.00
N THR A 1214 22.14 75.50 64.99
CA THR A 1214 21.00 74.66 65.40
C THR A 1214 20.10 75.33 66.45
N GLU A 1215 20.42 76.55 66.92
CA GLU A 1215 19.63 77.23 67.96
C GLU A 1215 19.44 78.74 67.70
N LYS A 1216 18.51 79.09 66.80
CA LYS A 1216 17.65 80.32 66.72
C LYS A 1216 17.55 80.91 65.31
N LYS A 1217 16.35 80.86 64.72
CA LYS A 1217 15.93 81.65 63.55
C LYS A 1217 15.76 83.13 63.96
N ASP A 1218 16.66 84.01 63.53
CA ASP A 1218 16.55 85.47 63.67
C ASP A 1218 16.89 86.17 62.33
N GLY A 1219 16.32 87.36 62.08
CA GLY A 1219 16.29 88.02 60.77
C GLY A 1219 17.63 88.41 60.11
N GLU A 1220 18.76 88.14 60.77
CA GLU A 1220 20.11 88.37 60.24
C GLU A 1220 20.53 87.28 59.22
N TYR A 1221 20.04 86.04 59.40
CA TYR A 1221 20.35 84.91 58.51
C TYR A 1221 19.67 85.01 57.13
N GLN A 1222 18.41 85.46 57.09
CA GLN A 1222 17.71 85.70 55.81
C GLN A 1222 18.45 86.74 54.96
N ASN A 1223 19.03 87.78 55.57
CA ASN A 1223 19.83 88.78 54.86
C ASN A 1223 21.15 88.19 54.32
N ILE A 1224 21.80 87.26 55.02
CA ILE A 1224 23.04 86.61 54.55
C ILE A 1224 22.76 85.70 53.35
N ILE A 1225 21.68 84.92 53.41
CA ILE A 1225 21.26 84.03 52.32
C ILE A 1225 20.85 84.84 51.07
N MET A 1226 20.08 85.93 51.25
CA MET A 1226 19.62 86.78 50.15
C MET A 1226 20.77 87.57 49.50
N ASN A 1227 21.68 88.15 50.29
CA ASN A 1227 22.89 88.81 49.77
C ASN A 1227 23.82 87.83 49.04
N THR A 1228 23.86 86.57 49.45
CA THR A 1228 24.65 85.52 48.80
C THR A 1228 24.05 85.16 47.45
N LYS A 1229 22.74 84.90 47.41
CA LYS A 1229 22.03 84.59 46.17
C LYS A 1229 22.24 85.73 45.16
N ASP A 1230 22.02 86.97 45.58
CA ASP A 1230 22.27 88.17 44.76
C ASP A 1230 23.75 88.26 44.32
N PHE A 1231 24.70 87.87 45.17
CA PHE A 1231 26.12 87.85 44.82
C PHE A 1231 26.45 86.77 43.78
N LEU A 1232 25.91 85.56 43.93
CA LEU A 1232 26.12 84.45 42.99
C LEU A 1232 25.49 84.76 41.63
N GLU A 1233 24.23 85.21 41.61
CA GLU A 1233 23.54 85.65 40.39
C GLU A 1233 24.33 86.77 39.69
N ARG A 1234 24.79 87.78 40.44
CA ARG A 1234 25.62 88.86 39.87
C ARG A 1234 26.97 88.40 39.29
N ILE A 1235 27.64 87.43 39.92
CA ILE A 1235 28.93 86.92 39.43
C ILE A 1235 28.71 86.13 38.14
N VAL A 1236 27.68 85.29 38.12
CA VAL A 1236 27.30 84.46 36.97
C VAL A 1236 26.84 85.33 35.80
N ASP A 1237 26.03 86.37 36.05
CA ASP A 1237 25.68 87.41 35.08
C ASP A 1237 26.91 88.12 34.51
N GLN A 1238 27.87 88.48 35.35
CA GLN A 1238 29.10 89.14 34.89
C GLN A 1238 29.94 88.21 34.01
N TRP A 1239 29.93 86.91 34.27
CA TRP A 1239 30.70 85.94 33.49
C TRP A 1239 30.03 85.64 32.15
N TYR A 1240 28.70 85.53 32.13
CA TYR A 1240 27.93 85.41 30.89
C TYR A 1240 28.10 86.65 30.00
N ASN A 1241 27.99 87.86 30.56
CA ASN A 1241 28.19 89.12 29.81
C ASN A 1241 29.63 89.33 29.30
N LYS A 1242 30.61 88.59 29.83
CA LYS A 1242 31.99 88.55 29.32
C LYS A 1242 32.25 87.41 28.33
N ASN A 1243 31.20 86.69 27.91
CA ASN A 1243 31.25 85.48 27.08
C ASN A 1243 32.10 84.35 27.69
N TRP A 1244 32.15 84.26 29.02
CA TRP A 1244 32.88 83.21 29.72
C TRP A 1244 32.03 81.96 29.96
N LEU A 1245 30.70 82.09 29.89
CA LEU A 1245 29.74 81.00 29.96
C LEU A 1245 28.93 80.98 28.66
N THR A 1246 28.56 79.79 28.18
CA THR A 1246 27.52 79.67 27.14
C THR A 1246 26.17 80.03 27.73
N LYS A 1247 25.18 80.32 26.87
CA LYS A 1247 23.83 80.63 27.35
C LYS A 1247 23.20 79.46 28.11
N ASP A 1248 23.41 78.24 27.63
CA ASP A 1248 22.88 77.04 28.29
C ASP A 1248 23.47 76.84 29.69
N ILE A 1249 24.78 77.06 29.86
CA ILE A 1249 25.44 76.95 31.17
C ILE A 1249 25.03 78.09 32.11
N PHE A 1250 24.86 79.31 31.58
CA PHE A 1250 24.35 80.43 32.34
C PHE A 1250 22.93 80.14 32.88
N ASP A 1251 22.03 79.65 32.02
CA ASP A 1251 20.65 79.33 32.39
C ASP A 1251 20.60 78.17 33.40
N ILE A 1252 21.48 77.15 33.29
CA ILE A 1252 21.63 76.07 34.27
C ILE A 1252 22.04 76.62 35.64
N ILE A 1253 23.10 77.43 35.70
CA ILE A 1253 23.61 77.95 36.98
C ILE A 1253 22.58 78.87 37.64
N ILE A 1254 21.92 79.75 36.88
CA ILE A 1254 20.90 80.66 37.42
C ILE A 1254 19.69 79.88 37.95
N ASN A 1255 19.18 78.88 37.22
CA ASN A 1255 18.10 78.03 37.70
C ASN A 1255 18.49 77.27 38.97
N ARG A 1256 19.73 76.77 39.06
CA ARG A 1256 20.23 76.06 40.25
C ARG A 1256 20.37 77.00 41.46
N ILE A 1257 20.77 78.25 41.25
CA ILE A 1257 20.84 79.27 42.32
C ILE A 1257 19.44 79.60 42.87
N GLN A 1258 18.37 79.48 42.07
CA GLN A 1258 17.00 79.75 42.55
C GLN A 1258 16.54 78.79 43.65
N CYS A 1259 17.10 77.58 43.73
CA CYS A 1259 16.82 76.62 44.79
C CYS A 1259 17.17 77.18 46.19
N ILE A 1260 18.10 78.15 46.31
CA ILE A 1260 18.43 78.81 47.58
C ILE A 1260 17.21 79.52 48.19
N ASN A 1261 16.21 79.90 47.39
CA ASN A 1261 14.96 80.47 47.90
C ASN A 1261 14.18 79.50 48.80
N ASN A 1262 14.33 78.18 48.63
CA ASN A 1262 13.66 77.19 49.47
C ASN A 1262 14.26 77.12 50.88
N TYR A 1263 15.53 77.52 51.07
CA TYR A 1263 16.14 77.66 52.40
C TYR A 1263 15.70 78.96 53.12
N LEU A 1264 15.15 79.95 52.38
CA LEU A 1264 14.65 81.22 52.92
C LEU A 1264 13.21 81.14 53.45
N ASN A 1265 12.40 80.25 52.87
CA ASN A 1265 11.02 79.94 53.27
C ASN A 1265 11.00 78.86 54.35
#